data_AF-A0A970P746-F1
#
_entry.id   AF-A0A970P746-F1
#
_cell.length_a   1.000
_cell.length_b   1.000
_cell.length_c   1.000
_cell.angle_alpha   90.00
_cell.angle_beta   90.00
_cell.angle_gamma   90.00
#
_symmetry.space_group_name_H-M   'P 1'
#
loop_
_entity.id
_entity.type
_entity.pdbx_description
1 polymer ?
#
loop_
_entity_poly.entity_id
_entity_poly.type
_entity_poly.pdbx_seq_one_letter_code
_entity_poly.pdbx_strand_id
1 'polypeptide(L)'
;MTQRLELVIAALLLLLCGNAFAQDRDGDAIPDQVELVLGTDVDRADELSLVMESPAREGEGPDLRRLFMAHVAEDRFVWKVEFAEEFPVTGDVLVLYVDADNDLTTGRQDKPEVIGTDVQYSCGGATVSGSVGNSAVFANGRTAARGVRDGSVVWIADEIKLNREGNEAVIRTRLLVQRAGGGSDSTDWQQVRVPTFSDRPLPEIPGVDTLVNKGLRREHVQPAPGSRDHLPARRPTPALPLSAEGKTPERGATVEREQVTVALLEEAGVARAGELVSFGVPFAQGELFDPAMIRVLDGAGAELPSQAMASSLWPDGSLRWALVDLLADVDADAEADLAVEYGSAVSRAPVPDALGVTEHQDGIEISTGPLQATVRADRMTLLEDVRVNGQPVASLPEGIVLVGEDGIAYSLANATPDVRVEKRGPLATTIRVEAPYVSDDGTEYQRAIVRMTFIAGSATVQIAATHVDDWLETEFTDFRSLTMPIELASAAATAAFPEADAAVAVGPAARVLQKHDQLASVGGNEREGLRLSGAMSCLAADGSGVTVALSDFWREYPKALSATADGALVEILPSLEGESFYEVLPDNLRFPFVEGHYRLKWGMAKTTRMALSFHAPGEQAGPAAAAAAIELPLVPVIGAERYAATGAMGEIAPVREGRFEAWDNDVARRYDEHMKLKEKEREYGFLNWGDWYGERGRNWGNNEYDLPHGLFTQFGRTGNRDYYRLALASARHQADVDCVHAYPDIVNVGAMAPHGVCHTGEWSQHLASPSWSYAYTGMTTASNGHTWADGMADAWYLTGDSRVMEAAIGLGEHIAFAMAPTFTQLGTHERSAGWSLAAIMAIYRATGDQVYLDAARKIVEVALAEQDLDGTGAWPHVLPSDHAAGYPGAVGNVGFLIGVLTSGLQDYHEETGDPRVLTSMEGGSRWLRDVMWIPERWHFHYTSSPAYLENPGRSGSGTTMEIIGALSYVAEKTGDAEMMDIVAQAFAAVMRDGGSGWGKSFGMNLHFASEVLARLDRADETREAIALVQQLDLDELRRLEMLKAPSAERLQIRGPVDKVVHLLREGDDAFTVTATRRPWGARPKEEPTGTIEVVAPGGEVVERAEFSTDHEWDWEAESPAGGPAGVYTVRIHDDMRAVWDVDSSQGRRVIELVEGLALGGIGTGRWALYAPAGVTRFTLTIVDWHRGHFAGMVLGPNNEVLAAADVTQPAEGAGERAVLEVTLPTNPDGMLLDVVLDTDQDLSVAVEGIPPYLAPTREAWFNPQEH
;
A
#
# COMPACT_ATOMS: atom_id res chain seq x y z
N MET A 1 63.56 -27.82 -8.01
CA MET A 1 62.47 -27.86 -7.01
C MET A 1 62.29 -26.51 -6.33
N THR A 2 63.35 -25.77 -6.04
CA THR A 2 63.31 -24.41 -5.44
C THR A 2 62.77 -23.31 -6.38
N GLN A 3 63.09 -23.32 -7.68
CA GLN A 3 62.56 -22.31 -8.63
C GLN A 3 61.07 -22.46 -8.99
N ARG A 4 60.47 -23.66 -8.85
CA ARG A 4 59.02 -23.85 -9.06
C ARG A 4 58.20 -23.51 -7.82
N LEU A 5 58.81 -23.54 -6.63
CA LEU A 5 58.14 -23.13 -5.39
C LEU A 5 58.10 -21.60 -5.27
N GLU A 6 59.14 -20.89 -5.73
CA GLU A 6 59.14 -19.42 -5.77
C GLU A 6 58.15 -18.84 -6.80
N LEU A 7 57.96 -19.49 -7.96
CA LEU A 7 56.93 -19.06 -8.93
C LEU A 7 55.51 -19.38 -8.46
N VAL A 8 55.30 -20.48 -7.75
CA VAL A 8 53.99 -20.84 -7.19
C VAL A 8 53.66 -19.98 -5.97
N ILE A 9 54.63 -19.61 -5.14
CA ILE A 9 54.44 -18.66 -4.03
C ILE A 9 54.27 -17.23 -4.55
N ALA A 10 54.94 -16.82 -5.62
CA ALA A 10 54.70 -15.52 -6.24
C ALA A 10 53.32 -15.45 -6.94
N ALA A 11 52.86 -16.53 -7.57
CA ALA A 11 51.52 -16.61 -8.14
C ALA A 11 50.42 -16.71 -7.07
N LEU A 12 50.66 -17.45 -5.97
CA LEU A 12 49.75 -17.50 -4.83
C LEU A 12 49.75 -16.20 -4.03
N LEU A 13 50.84 -15.44 -3.95
CA LEU A 13 50.85 -14.10 -3.35
C LEU A 13 50.19 -13.05 -4.26
N LEU A 14 50.13 -13.28 -5.57
CA LEU A 14 49.32 -12.45 -6.48
C LEU A 14 47.83 -12.85 -6.47
N LEU A 15 47.49 -14.10 -6.15
CA LEU A 15 46.10 -14.59 -6.00
C LEU A 15 45.54 -14.43 -4.56
N LEU A 16 46.39 -14.37 -3.53
CA LEU A 16 46.01 -14.13 -2.12
C LEU A 16 46.10 -12.64 -1.72
N CYS A 17 46.48 -11.76 -2.65
CA CYS A 17 46.28 -10.32 -2.53
C CYS A 17 44.99 -9.86 -3.22
N GLY A 18 44.07 -10.78 -3.54
CA GLY A 18 42.70 -10.49 -3.96
C GLY A 18 41.79 -10.00 -2.82
N ASN A 19 42.35 -9.37 -1.79
CA ASN A 19 41.60 -8.32 -1.12
C ASN A 19 41.52 -7.20 -2.16
N ALA A 20 40.33 -6.94 -2.68
CA ALA A 20 40.06 -5.80 -3.53
C ALA A 20 40.59 -4.53 -2.82
N PHE A 21 41.82 -4.12 -3.14
CA PHE A 21 42.14 -2.71 -3.10
C PHE A 21 41.19 -2.10 -4.11
N ALA A 22 40.30 -1.24 -3.63
CA ALA A 22 39.39 -0.54 -4.51
C ALA A 22 40.22 0.07 -5.64
N GLN A 23 39.91 -0.33 -6.87
CA GLN A 23 40.61 0.12 -8.05
C GLN A 23 40.48 1.66 -8.05
N ASP A 24 41.61 2.36 -8.07
CA ASP A 24 41.71 3.83 -8.19
C ASP A 24 42.64 4.02 -9.39
N ARG A 25 42.02 4.22 -10.54
CA ARG A 25 42.71 4.10 -11.83
C ARG A 25 43.49 5.35 -12.18
N ASP A 26 43.03 6.52 -11.77
CA ASP A 26 43.68 7.80 -12.03
C ASP A 26 44.61 8.26 -10.88
N GLY A 27 44.53 7.60 -9.73
CA GLY A 27 45.41 7.77 -8.58
C GLY A 27 45.09 8.99 -7.72
N ASP A 28 43.85 9.48 -7.73
CA ASP A 28 43.42 10.67 -6.99
C ASP A 28 42.93 10.38 -5.55
N ALA A 29 42.96 9.10 -5.15
CA ALA A 29 42.47 8.58 -3.89
C ALA A 29 40.95 8.63 -3.71
N ILE A 30 40.20 8.68 -4.82
CA ILE A 30 38.79 8.33 -4.92
C ILE A 30 38.69 6.93 -5.55
N PRO A 31 38.05 5.95 -4.89
CA PRO A 31 37.85 4.64 -5.51
C PRO A 31 36.96 4.69 -6.76
N ASP A 32 37.28 3.94 -7.83
CA ASP A 32 36.49 3.87 -9.08
C ASP A 32 34.99 3.63 -8.80
N GLN A 33 34.63 2.84 -7.78
CA GLN A 33 33.22 2.62 -7.41
C GLN A 33 32.54 3.83 -6.75
N VAL A 34 33.30 4.60 -5.97
CA VAL A 34 32.85 5.87 -5.38
C VAL A 34 32.65 6.89 -6.48
N GLU A 35 33.59 6.94 -7.42
CA GLU A 35 33.55 7.83 -8.57
C GLU A 35 32.30 7.62 -9.44
N LEU A 36 31.96 6.38 -9.75
CA LEU A 36 30.76 6.04 -10.51
C LEU A 36 29.47 6.52 -9.80
N VAL A 37 29.40 6.45 -8.46
CA VAL A 37 28.24 6.93 -7.70
C VAL A 37 28.18 8.45 -7.66
N LEU A 38 29.31 9.12 -7.49
CA LEU A 38 29.38 10.59 -7.43
C LEU A 38 29.23 11.24 -8.81
N GLY A 39 29.54 10.50 -9.87
CA GLY A 39 29.63 11.00 -11.24
C GLY A 39 30.93 11.73 -11.51
N THR A 40 32.06 11.22 -11.03
CA THR A 40 33.40 11.67 -11.42
C THR A 40 33.96 10.80 -12.55
N ASP A 41 35.06 11.23 -13.17
CA ASP A 41 35.65 10.56 -14.34
C ASP A 41 36.76 9.61 -13.89
N VAL A 42 36.48 8.31 -13.91
CA VAL A 42 37.41 7.24 -13.45
C VAL A 42 38.76 7.18 -14.16
N ASP A 43 38.91 7.87 -15.29
CA ASP A 43 40.16 7.95 -16.03
C ASP A 43 40.89 9.30 -15.80
N ARG A 44 40.38 10.19 -14.93
CA ARG A 44 40.85 11.56 -14.77
C ARG A 44 40.73 12.10 -13.33
N ALA A 45 41.91 12.22 -12.71
CA ALA A 45 42.07 12.68 -11.33
C ALA A 45 41.38 14.02 -10.99
N ASP A 46 40.62 14.02 -9.90
CA ASP A 46 40.02 15.21 -9.31
C ASP A 46 40.94 15.93 -8.30
N GLU A 47 40.93 17.26 -8.33
CA GLU A 47 41.80 18.07 -7.46
C GLU A 47 41.14 18.34 -6.08
N LEU A 48 41.22 17.37 -5.17
CA LEU A 48 40.71 17.49 -3.79
C LEU A 48 41.48 18.54 -2.98
N SER A 49 40.85 19.70 -2.76
CA SER A 49 41.38 20.79 -1.95
C SER A 49 40.99 20.62 -0.49
N LEU A 50 41.97 20.58 0.43
CA LEU A 50 41.71 20.53 1.87
C LEU A 50 41.08 21.86 2.33
N VAL A 51 39.85 21.78 2.83
CA VAL A 51 39.08 22.92 3.34
C VAL A 51 39.36 23.12 4.83
N MET A 52 39.42 22.02 5.59
CA MET A 52 39.51 22.06 7.05
C MET A 52 40.14 20.79 7.59
N GLU A 53 40.87 20.93 8.70
CA GLU A 53 41.35 19.82 9.52
C GLU A 53 41.10 20.11 11.01
N SER A 54 40.53 19.15 11.73
CA SER A 54 40.25 19.21 13.17
C SER A 54 41.15 18.21 13.93
N PRO A 55 41.75 18.55 15.08
CA PRO A 55 42.66 17.65 15.81
C PRO A 55 41.95 16.40 16.34
N ALA A 56 42.58 15.22 16.20
CA ALA A 56 42.02 13.94 16.64
C ALA A 56 41.80 13.88 18.17
N ARG A 57 40.61 13.44 18.61
CA ARG A 57 40.28 13.14 20.01
C ARG A 57 40.13 11.63 20.21
N GLU A 58 40.91 11.05 21.11
CA GLU A 58 40.79 9.61 21.43
C GLU A 58 39.54 9.33 22.28
N GLY A 59 38.71 8.36 21.87
CA GLY A 59 37.77 7.66 22.74
C GLY A 59 36.27 8.02 22.67
N GLU A 60 35.82 8.86 21.73
CA GLU A 60 34.39 9.20 21.56
C GLU A 60 33.91 9.23 20.09
N GLY A 61 33.63 8.07 19.49
CA GLY A 61 32.89 7.91 18.22
C GLY A 61 33.54 8.54 16.98
N PRO A 62 32.86 8.58 15.81
CA PRO A 62 33.46 9.13 14.59
C PRO A 62 33.66 10.64 14.74
N ASP A 63 34.86 11.03 15.17
CA ASP A 63 35.30 12.41 15.31
C ASP A 63 35.61 12.98 13.92
N LEU A 64 35.09 14.16 13.61
CA LEU A 64 35.33 14.79 12.32
C LEU A 64 36.81 15.15 12.19
N ARG A 65 37.49 14.68 11.13
CA ARG A 65 38.93 14.90 10.93
C ARG A 65 39.23 15.92 9.85
N ARG A 66 38.73 15.71 8.63
CA ARG A 66 39.07 16.56 7.48
C ARG A 66 37.86 16.76 6.57
N LEU A 67 37.79 17.93 5.97
CA LEU A 67 36.86 18.23 4.87
C LEU A 67 37.68 18.61 3.65
N PHE A 68 37.41 17.97 2.52
CA PHE A 68 37.94 18.35 1.21
C PHE A 68 36.80 18.71 0.27
N MET A 69 37.14 19.47 -0.77
CA MET A 69 36.22 19.83 -1.83
C MET A 69 36.94 19.85 -3.18
N ALA A 70 36.28 19.37 -4.23
CA ALA A 70 36.77 19.36 -5.61
C ALA A 70 35.71 19.86 -6.59
N HIS A 71 36.16 20.54 -7.66
CA HIS A 71 35.33 20.80 -8.84
C HIS A 71 35.53 19.67 -9.83
N VAL A 72 34.43 19.00 -10.20
CA VAL A 72 34.47 17.83 -11.10
C VAL A 72 34.31 18.29 -12.54
N ALA A 73 33.18 18.90 -12.88
CA ALA A 73 32.85 19.37 -14.22
C ALA A 73 31.66 20.32 -14.18
N GLU A 74 31.57 21.28 -15.10
CA GLU A 74 30.46 22.26 -15.16
C GLU A 74 30.12 22.89 -13.79
N ASP A 75 28.97 22.55 -13.19
CA ASP A 75 28.51 22.95 -11.85
C ASP A 75 28.54 21.77 -10.84
N ARG A 76 29.15 20.62 -11.17
CA ARG A 76 29.31 19.47 -10.28
C ARG A 76 30.50 19.66 -9.34
N PHE A 77 30.22 19.58 -8.04
CA PHE A 77 31.22 19.62 -6.98
C PHE A 77 31.11 18.41 -6.07
N VAL A 78 32.25 17.97 -5.54
CA VAL A 78 32.36 16.86 -4.58
C VAL A 78 32.90 17.38 -3.26
N TRP A 79 32.31 16.95 -2.15
CA TRP A 79 32.82 17.10 -0.79
C TRP A 79 33.22 15.74 -0.25
N LYS A 80 34.42 15.67 0.35
CA LYS A 80 34.93 14.49 1.05
C LYS A 80 35.03 14.81 2.53
N VAL A 81 34.27 14.12 3.35
CA VAL A 81 34.30 14.25 4.81
C VAL A 81 34.98 13.02 5.39
N GLU A 82 36.12 13.21 6.03
CA GLU A 82 36.86 12.13 6.68
C GLU A 82 36.68 12.19 8.19
N PHE A 83 36.44 11.01 8.78
CA PHE A 83 36.28 10.77 10.19
C PHE A 83 37.47 10.01 10.77
N ALA A 84 37.63 10.05 12.09
CA ALA A 84 38.66 9.29 12.80
C ALA A 84 38.39 7.78 12.82
N GLU A 85 37.12 7.40 12.69
CA GLU A 85 36.60 6.03 12.72
C GLU A 85 35.57 5.86 11.59
N GLU A 86 35.10 4.63 11.36
CA GLU A 86 34.03 4.38 10.38
C GLU A 86 32.74 5.14 10.76
N PHE A 87 32.15 5.87 9.81
CA PHE A 87 30.89 6.59 10.05
C PHE A 87 29.71 5.60 9.98
N PRO A 88 28.82 5.43 10.96
CA PRO A 88 27.85 4.34 10.96
C PRO A 88 26.70 4.54 9.94
N VAL A 89 26.21 3.47 9.30
CA VAL A 89 25.03 3.52 8.40
C VAL A 89 23.74 3.77 9.16
N THR A 90 23.60 3.20 10.36
CA THR A 90 22.38 3.37 11.16
C THR A 90 22.67 4.20 12.39
N GLY A 91 21.81 5.21 12.64
CA GLY A 91 21.84 6.00 13.86
C GLY A 91 22.34 7.45 13.69
N ASP A 92 23.58 7.65 13.26
CA ASP A 92 24.18 9.00 13.19
C ASP A 92 23.80 9.73 11.89
N VAL A 93 23.73 11.07 11.96
CA VAL A 93 23.42 11.93 10.80
C VAL A 93 24.50 13.00 10.64
N LEU A 94 25.19 12.98 9.51
CA LEU A 94 26.07 14.05 9.05
C LEU A 94 25.25 15.12 8.33
N VAL A 95 25.50 16.38 8.64
CA VAL A 95 24.85 17.52 8.01
C VAL A 95 25.92 18.49 7.50
N LEU A 96 25.87 18.81 6.21
CA LEU A 96 26.74 19.76 5.51
C LEU A 96 25.91 20.98 5.09
N TYR A 97 26.21 22.12 5.69
CA TYR A 97 25.61 23.41 5.37
C TYR A 97 26.47 24.12 4.32
N VAL A 98 25.86 24.55 3.22
CA VAL A 98 26.53 25.27 2.13
C VAL A 98 25.80 26.59 1.88
N ASP A 99 26.54 27.69 1.97
CA ASP A 99 26.18 29.00 1.42
C ASP A 99 26.88 29.10 0.07
N ALA A 100 26.12 28.84 -0.99
CA ALA A 100 26.63 28.65 -2.33
C ALA A 100 26.82 29.98 -3.06
N ASP A 101 25.96 30.97 -2.85
CA ASP A 101 26.11 32.31 -3.45
C ASP A 101 26.97 33.27 -2.61
N ASN A 102 27.33 32.87 -1.37
CA ASN A 102 28.12 33.63 -0.41
C ASN A 102 27.44 34.95 0.00
N ASP A 103 26.10 34.97 0.04
CA ASP A 103 25.25 36.08 0.49
C ASP A 103 24.46 35.68 1.75
N LEU A 104 24.67 36.41 2.85
CA LEU A 104 23.98 36.13 4.12
C LEU A 104 22.47 36.40 4.07
N THR A 105 21.99 37.12 3.05
CA THR A 105 20.60 37.55 2.93
C THR A 105 19.72 36.56 2.17
N THR A 106 20.32 35.58 1.50
CA THR A 106 19.64 34.49 0.79
C THR A 106 19.61 33.22 1.65
N GLY A 107 18.97 32.15 1.19
CA GLY A 107 18.91 30.88 1.93
C GLY A 107 18.15 30.93 3.26
N ARG A 108 18.55 30.06 4.20
CA ARG A 108 17.93 29.93 5.53
C ARG A 108 18.16 31.15 6.42
N GLN A 109 17.11 31.57 7.12
CA GLN A 109 17.12 32.73 8.03
C GLN A 109 16.55 32.39 9.43
N ASP A 110 16.21 31.12 9.67
CA ASP A 110 15.44 30.68 10.85
C ASP A 110 16.29 30.53 12.13
N LYS A 111 17.60 30.34 12.00
CA LYS A 111 18.51 30.10 13.14
C LYS A 111 19.84 30.83 12.94
N PRO A 112 20.34 31.62 13.92
CA PRO A 112 21.59 32.36 13.82
C PRO A 112 22.81 31.53 13.40
N GLU A 113 22.84 30.24 13.79
CA GLU A 113 23.96 29.33 13.57
C GLU A 113 24.11 28.88 12.10
N VAL A 114 23.05 29.01 11.30
CA VAL A 114 22.95 28.50 9.92
C VAL A 114 22.40 29.55 8.94
N ILE A 115 22.40 30.84 9.33
CA ILE A 115 22.00 31.96 8.44
C ILE A 115 22.78 31.92 7.14
N GLY A 116 22.09 32.11 6.02
CA GLY A 116 22.64 32.13 4.67
C GLY A 116 22.93 30.74 4.09
N THR A 117 22.39 29.66 4.69
CA THR A 117 22.51 28.33 4.10
C THR A 117 21.57 28.22 2.89
N ASP A 118 22.13 28.12 1.69
CA ASP A 118 21.39 27.89 0.45
C ASP A 118 20.94 26.44 0.31
N VAL A 119 21.78 25.49 0.74
CA VAL A 119 21.46 24.07 0.78
C VAL A 119 22.07 23.39 2.00
N GLN A 120 21.28 22.52 2.62
CA GLN A 120 21.72 21.62 3.69
C GLN A 120 21.67 20.18 3.18
N TYR A 121 22.83 19.55 3.02
CA TYR A 121 22.91 18.12 2.77
C TYR A 121 22.86 17.36 4.09
N SER A 122 22.05 16.31 4.17
CA SER A 122 21.92 15.43 5.33
C SER A 122 22.21 14.01 4.87
N CYS A 123 23.25 13.41 5.41
CA CYS A 123 23.66 12.03 5.20
C CYS A 123 23.38 11.24 6.47
N GLY A 124 22.35 10.42 6.43
CA GLY A 124 21.99 9.46 7.47
C GLY A 124 21.38 8.24 6.79
N GLY A 125 21.71 7.03 7.24
CA GLY A 125 21.48 5.86 6.40
C GLY A 125 22.57 5.70 5.34
N ALA A 126 22.24 4.99 4.27
CA ALA A 126 23.08 4.87 3.07
C ALA A 126 22.76 5.93 1.99
N THR A 127 22.03 6.99 2.36
CA THR A 127 21.47 8.00 1.44
C THR A 127 21.93 9.41 1.80
N VAL A 128 21.96 10.29 0.80
CA VAL A 128 22.13 11.74 0.97
C VAL A 128 20.87 12.44 0.50
N SER A 129 20.34 13.32 1.34
CA SER A 129 19.21 14.20 1.01
C SER A 129 19.64 15.65 1.11
N GLY A 130 18.96 16.56 0.39
CA GLY A 130 19.22 17.99 0.45
C GLY A 130 17.97 18.80 0.75
N SER A 131 18.06 19.71 1.71
CA SER A 131 17.05 20.74 1.97
C SER A 131 17.50 22.05 1.35
N VAL A 132 16.72 22.57 0.40
CA VAL A 132 17.05 23.76 -0.39
C VAL A 132 16.42 24.99 0.24
N GLY A 133 17.26 25.90 0.76
CA GLY A 133 16.87 27.22 1.25
C GLY A 133 16.86 28.29 0.16
N ASN A 134 17.62 28.10 -0.91
CA ASN A 134 17.67 29.01 -2.06
C ASN A 134 17.65 28.18 -3.36
N SER A 135 16.54 28.19 -4.09
CA SER A 135 16.43 27.41 -5.32
C SER A 135 17.23 28.01 -6.49
N ALA A 136 17.65 29.27 -6.42
CA ALA A 136 18.33 29.94 -7.52
C ALA A 136 19.74 29.39 -7.80
N VAL A 137 20.35 28.70 -6.82
CA VAL A 137 21.66 28.05 -6.98
C VAL A 137 21.58 26.72 -7.73
N PHE A 138 20.38 26.27 -8.12
CA PHE A 138 20.16 25.06 -8.91
C PHE A 138 19.51 25.40 -10.25
N ALA A 139 19.90 24.70 -11.34
CA ALA A 139 19.33 24.94 -12.67
C ALA A 139 17.81 24.70 -12.73
N ASN A 140 17.32 23.67 -12.04
CA ASN A 140 15.91 23.27 -11.99
C ASN A 140 15.25 23.59 -10.63
N GLY A 141 15.90 24.40 -9.80
CA GLY A 141 15.42 24.76 -8.47
C GLY A 141 15.48 23.64 -7.42
N ARG A 142 16.08 22.49 -7.74
CA ARG A 142 16.21 21.32 -6.87
C ARG A 142 17.64 20.78 -6.91
N THR A 143 18.08 20.26 -5.77
CA THR A 143 19.32 19.49 -5.60
C THR A 143 19.25 18.15 -6.34
N ALA A 144 20.38 17.70 -6.86
CA ALA A 144 20.59 16.36 -7.42
C ALA A 144 21.65 15.61 -6.58
N ALA A 145 21.70 15.92 -5.28
CA ALA A 145 22.69 15.40 -4.36
C ALA A 145 22.78 13.87 -4.38
N ARG A 146 24.00 13.40 -4.42
CA ARG A 146 24.38 11.99 -4.28
C ARG A 146 25.40 11.89 -3.17
N GLY A 147 25.49 10.72 -2.57
CA GLY A 147 26.62 10.45 -1.72
C GLY A 147 26.85 8.99 -1.50
N VAL A 148 28.07 8.70 -1.10
CA VAL A 148 28.56 7.35 -0.86
C VAL A 148 29.42 7.37 0.39
N ARG A 149 29.26 6.32 1.18
CA ARG A 149 30.10 6.08 2.34
C ARG A 149 31.13 5.02 1.97
N ASP A 150 32.39 5.30 2.28
CA ASP A 150 33.51 4.40 2.07
C ASP A 150 34.39 4.39 3.34
N GLY A 151 34.18 3.38 4.19
CA GLY A 151 34.85 3.28 5.49
C GLY A 151 34.65 4.54 6.37
N SER A 152 35.75 5.19 6.74
CA SER A 152 35.75 6.43 7.54
C SER A 152 35.52 7.70 6.70
N VAL A 153 35.02 7.58 5.48
CA VAL A 153 34.81 8.70 4.56
C VAL A 153 33.36 8.77 4.11
N VAL A 154 32.78 9.96 4.12
CA VAL A 154 31.50 10.27 3.50
C VAL A 154 31.74 11.24 2.35
N TRP A 155 31.28 10.84 1.17
CA TRP A 155 31.34 11.65 -0.04
C TRP A 155 29.96 12.22 -0.36
N ILE A 156 29.91 13.47 -0.77
CA ILE A 156 28.69 14.16 -1.23
C ILE A 156 29.02 14.82 -2.56
N ALA A 157 28.18 14.63 -3.57
CA ALA A 157 28.26 15.32 -4.86
C ALA A 157 26.94 16.01 -5.17
N ASP A 158 26.97 17.20 -5.78
CA ASP A 158 25.77 17.85 -6.31
C ASP A 158 26.10 18.75 -7.52
N GLU A 159 25.10 18.99 -8.36
CA GLU A 159 25.11 19.95 -9.46
C GLU A 159 24.62 21.33 -8.96
N ILE A 160 25.53 22.13 -8.43
CA ILE A 160 25.22 23.39 -7.76
C ILE A 160 26.04 24.57 -8.31
N LYS A 161 25.35 25.68 -8.55
CA LYS A 161 25.97 26.95 -8.94
C LYS A 161 26.57 27.62 -7.73
N LEU A 162 27.88 27.50 -7.59
CA LEU A 162 28.63 28.20 -6.57
C LEU A 162 29.06 29.59 -7.05
N ASN A 163 29.20 30.52 -6.12
CA ASN A 163 29.80 31.83 -6.36
C ASN A 163 31.22 31.66 -6.89
N ARG A 164 31.56 32.39 -7.97
CA ARG A 164 32.85 32.26 -8.67
C ARG A 164 33.60 33.58 -8.67
N GLU A 165 34.88 33.53 -8.30
CA GLU A 165 35.83 34.62 -8.44
C GLU A 165 36.97 34.20 -9.38
N GLY A 166 36.85 34.53 -10.67
CA GLY A 166 37.80 34.08 -11.68
C GLY A 166 37.69 32.56 -11.93
N ASN A 167 38.78 31.83 -11.72
CA ASN A 167 38.83 30.36 -11.86
C ASN A 167 38.67 29.64 -10.51
N GLU A 168 38.16 30.31 -9.47
CA GLU A 168 37.90 29.71 -8.16
C GLU A 168 36.42 29.78 -7.82
N ALA A 169 35.90 28.73 -7.18
CA ALA A 169 34.64 28.79 -6.44
C ALA A 169 34.93 29.33 -5.03
N VAL A 170 34.15 30.31 -4.58
CA VAL A 170 34.34 31.03 -3.32
C VAL A 170 33.04 31.01 -2.53
N ILE A 171 33.00 30.16 -1.51
CA ILE A 171 31.79 29.89 -0.71
C ILE A 171 32.12 29.86 0.78
N ARG A 172 31.10 29.62 1.61
CA ARG A 172 31.34 29.14 2.99
C ARG A 172 30.56 27.86 3.28
N THR A 173 31.13 27.03 4.14
CA THR A 173 30.53 25.75 4.54
C THR A 173 30.75 25.43 6.01
N ARG A 174 29.88 24.59 6.57
CA ARG A 174 29.93 24.11 7.95
C ARG A 174 29.43 22.67 8.04
N LEU A 175 30.02 21.88 8.95
CA LEU A 175 29.59 20.51 9.24
C LEU A 175 28.96 20.38 10.64
N LEU A 176 28.05 19.44 10.77
CA LEU A 176 27.42 18.99 12.02
C LEU A 176 27.23 17.46 11.95
N VAL A 177 27.59 16.74 13.00
CA VAL A 177 27.31 15.31 13.18
C VAL A 177 26.38 15.17 14.38
N GLN A 178 25.20 14.62 14.16
CA GLN A 178 24.24 14.28 15.21
C GLN A 178 24.35 12.79 15.54
N ARG A 179 24.52 12.45 16.81
CA ARG A 179 24.78 11.06 17.25
C ARG A 179 23.51 10.34 17.69
N ALA A 180 23.40 9.05 17.38
CA ALA A 180 22.39 8.16 17.93
C ALA A 180 22.58 8.02 19.45
N GLY A 181 21.57 8.42 20.23
CA GLY A 181 21.62 8.46 21.69
C GLY A 181 21.92 9.84 22.28
N GLY A 182 22.10 10.88 21.45
CA GLY A 182 22.24 12.27 21.87
C GLY A 182 23.68 12.79 21.83
N GLY A 183 23.82 14.11 21.70
CA GLY A 183 25.10 14.79 21.48
C GLY A 183 25.34 15.17 20.02
N SER A 184 26.23 16.13 19.78
CA SER A 184 26.59 16.57 18.44
C SER A 184 28.01 17.10 18.38
N ASP A 185 28.68 16.89 17.26
CA ASP A 185 29.95 17.54 16.93
C ASP A 185 29.76 18.50 15.76
N SER A 186 30.41 19.66 15.75
CA SER A 186 30.21 20.64 14.68
C SER A 186 31.42 21.54 14.47
N THR A 187 31.51 22.13 13.29
CA THR A 187 32.59 23.07 12.94
C THR A 187 32.10 24.50 12.95
N ASP A 188 33.03 25.46 13.03
CA ASP A 188 32.73 26.84 12.64
C ASP A 188 32.56 26.94 11.12
N TRP A 189 31.91 28.00 10.64
CA TRP A 189 31.84 28.32 9.21
C TRP A 189 33.25 28.55 8.65
N GLN A 190 33.60 27.80 7.62
CA GLN A 190 34.86 27.93 6.90
C GLN A 190 34.63 28.65 5.58
N GLN A 191 35.44 29.66 5.27
CA GLN A 191 35.52 30.16 3.90
C GLN A 191 36.32 29.19 3.06
N VAL A 192 35.78 28.85 1.89
CA VAL A 192 36.35 27.86 0.98
C VAL A 192 36.69 28.53 -0.33
N ARG A 193 37.90 28.26 -0.82
CA ARG A 193 38.35 28.61 -2.17
C ARG A 193 38.89 27.36 -2.84
N VAL A 194 38.23 26.90 -3.91
CA VAL A 194 38.67 25.74 -4.69
C VAL A 194 38.79 26.10 -6.16
N PRO A 195 39.79 25.57 -6.88
CA PRO A 195 39.92 25.80 -8.31
C PRO A 195 38.73 25.21 -9.08
N THR A 196 38.40 25.83 -10.21
CA THR A 196 37.37 25.39 -11.16
C THR A 196 37.95 25.31 -12.56
N PHE A 197 37.46 24.35 -13.33
CA PHE A 197 38.02 23.97 -14.62
C PHE A 197 36.92 23.97 -15.68
N SER A 198 36.99 24.94 -16.61
CA SER A 198 35.95 25.14 -17.63
C SER A 198 35.99 24.12 -18.78
N ASP A 199 37.05 23.33 -18.88
CA ASP A 199 37.30 22.35 -19.95
C ASP A 199 36.95 20.91 -19.56
N ARG A 200 36.30 20.72 -18.41
CA ARG A 200 35.88 19.40 -17.92
C ARG A 200 34.46 19.08 -18.40
N PRO A 201 34.27 18.05 -19.25
CA PRO A 201 32.94 17.59 -19.61
C PRO A 201 32.28 16.89 -18.42
N LEU A 202 30.95 16.99 -18.30
CA LEU A 202 30.20 16.32 -17.24
C LEU A 202 30.25 14.79 -17.45
N PRO A 203 30.79 14.00 -16.51
CA PRO A 203 30.80 12.55 -16.62
C PRO A 203 29.38 11.97 -16.57
N GLU A 204 29.11 10.94 -17.38
CA GLU A 204 27.87 10.17 -17.30
C GLU A 204 27.85 9.34 -16.02
N ILE A 205 26.71 9.29 -15.34
CA ILE A 205 26.51 8.52 -14.12
C ILE A 205 25.84 7.21 -14.51
N PRO A 206 26.40 6.04 -14.19
CA PRO A 206 25.68 4.78 -14.35
C PRO A 206 24.42 4.82 -13.48
N GLY A 207 23.25 4.71 -14.09
CA GLY A 207 22.01 4.67 -13.34
C GLY A 207 21.86 3.38 -12.54
N VAL A 208 20.88 3.36 -11.64
CA VAL A 208 20.48 2.14 -10.89
C VAL A 208 19.98 1.01 -11.80
N ASP A 209 19.81 1.30 -13.09
CA ASP A 209 19.46 0.41 -14.18
C ASP A 209 20.68 -0.15 -14.93
N THR A 210 21.89 -0.01 -14.37
CA THR A 210 23.14 -0.60 -14.91
C THR A 210 23.64 -1.77 -14.07
N LEU A 211 24.30 -2.75 -14.70
CA LEU A 211 24.83 -3.94 -14.01
C LEU A 211 25.98 -3.61 -13.07
N VAL A 212 26.74 -2.55 -13.33
CA VAL A 212 27.85 -2.13 -12.46
C VAL A 212 27.35 -1.66 -11.08
N ASN A 213 26.12 -1.16 -11.00
CA ASN A 213 25.50 -0.74 -9.75
C ASN A 213 24.74 -1.90 -9.08
N LYS A 214 25.32 -2.48 -8.03
CA LYS A 214 24.73 -3.56 -7.21
C LYS A 214 24.08 -3.08 -5.91
N GLY A 215 23.93 -1.76 -5.74
CA GLY A 215 23.42 -1.16 -4.51
C GLY A 215 24.38 -1.35 -3.31
N LEU A 216 23.81 -1.56 -2.13
CA LEU A 216 24.56 -1.75 -0.88
C LEU A 216 25.30 -3.09 -0.81
N ARG A 217 26.38 -3.16 -0.03
CA ARG A 217 27.07 -4.41 0.31
C ARG A 217 26.64 -4.93 1.67
N ARG A 218 26.80 -6.24 1.90
CA ARG A 218 26.55 -6.90 3.19
C ARG A 218 27.15 -6.14 4.36
N GLU A 219 28.43 -5.76 4.22
CA GLU A 219 29.21 -5.07 5.25
C GLU A 219 28.66 -3.69 5.62
N HIS A 220 27.89 -3.04 4.74
CA HIS A 220 27.25 -1.76 5.03
C HIS A 220 26.08 -1.89 6.01
N VAL A 221 25.40 -3.04 6.03
CA VAL A 221 24.15 -3.24 6.77
C VAL A 221 24.23 -4.34 7.83
N GLN A 222 25.33 -5.10 7.84
CA GLN A 222 25.55 -6.14 8.82
C GLN A 222 25.71 -5.52 10.23
N PRO A 223 24.96 -6.00 11.23
CA PRO A 223 25.06 -5.47 12.58
C PRO A 223 26.43 -5.77 13.20
N ALA A 224 26.96 -4.84 13.99
CA ALA A 224 28.20 -5.04 14.73
C ALA A 224 28.09 -6.26 15.67
N PRO A 225 29.17 -7.04 15.88
CA PRO A 225 29.15 -8.19 16.78
C PRO A 225 28.64 -7.81 18.18
N GLY A 226 27.69 -8.58 18.72
CA GLY A 226 27.10 -8.37 20.05
C GLY A 226 25.99 -7.31 20.12
N SER A 227 25.77 -6.51 19.06
CA SER A 227 24.72 -5.46 19.06
C SER A 227 23.30 -6.02 19.22
N ARG A 228 23.10 -7.31 18.92
CA ARG A 228 21.82 -8.02 19.04
C ARG A 228 21.73 -8.94 20.26
N ASP A 229 22.71 -8.92 21.17
CA ASP A 229 22.75 -9.79 22.37
C ASP A 229 21.61 -9.53 23.38
N HIS A 230 20.94 -8.39 23.24
CA HIS A 230 19.76 -8.03 24.05
C HIS A 230 18.47 -8.72 23.56
N LEU A 231 18.46 -9.25 22.33
CA LEU A 231 17.32 -9.97 21.78
C LEU A 231 17.30 -11.43 22.28
N PRO A 232 16.11 -12.04 22.41
CA PRO A 232 16.02 -13.47 22.69
C PRO A 232 16.64 -14.29 21.56
N ALA A 233 17.00 -15.56 21.81
CA ALA A 233 17.41 -16.44 20.73
C ALA A 233 16.25 -16.67 19.76
N ARG A 234 16.50 -16.56 18.44
CA ARG A 234 15.49 -16.87 17.43
C ARG A 234 15.20 -18.37 17.45
N ARG A 235 13.92 -18.73 17.55
CA ARG A 235 13.48 -20.13 17.48
C ARG A 235 13.38 -20.60 16.03
N PRO A 236 13.35 -21.92 15.78
CA PRO A 236 12.97 -22.44 14.47
C PRO A 236 11.54 -22.00 14.09
N THR A 237 11.33 -21.68 12.82
CA THR A 237 10.01 -21.31 12.29
C THR A 237 9.00 -22.42 12.56
N PRO A 238 7.81 -22.13 13.12
CA PRO A 238 6.74 -23.09 13.29
C PRO A 238 6.32 -23.77 12.00
N ALA A 239 5.87 -25.02 12.09
CA ALA A 239 5.21 -25.69 10.98
C ALA A 239 3.84 -25.05 10.70
N LEU A 240 3.35 -25.22 9.47
CA LEU A 240 2.00 -24.79 9.11
C LEU A 240 0.96 -25.50 10.00
N PRO A 241 -0.12 -24.79 10.43
CA PRO A 241 -1.14 -25.36 11.32
C PRO A 241 -2.12 -26.25 10.56
N LEU A 242 -1.61 -27.32 9.92
CA LEU A 242 -2.40 -28.27 9.16
C LEU A 242 -2.32 -29.66 9.79
N SER A 243 -3.46 -30.23 10.17
CA SER A 243 -3.50 -31.56 10.81
C SER A 243 -4.60 -32.46 10.22
N ALA A 244 -4.22 -33.67 9.83
CA ALA A 244 -5.18 -34.73 9.47
C ALA A 244 -5.85 -35.37 10.70
N GLU A 245 -5.21 -35.27 11.87
CA GLU A 245 -5.70 -35.81 13.13
C GLU A 245 -6.29 -34.67 13.98
N GLY A 246 -7.51 -34.84 14.50
CA GLY A 246 -8.06 -33.94 15.51
C GLY A 246 -7.34 -34.09 16.87
N LYS A 247 -7.59 -33.18 17.82
CA LYS A 247 -7.19 -33.42 19.22
C LYS A 247 -8.02 -34.60 19.75
N THR A 248 -7.35 -35.72 20.07
CA THR A 248 -7.96 -36.97 20.57
C THR A 248 -9.15 -36.71 21.53
N PRO A 249 -10.38 -37.17 21.23
CA PRO A 249 -11.58 -36.62 21.86
C PRO A 249 -11.87 -37.26 23.23
N GLU A 250 -12.04 -36.41 24.25
CA GLU A 250 -13.05 -36.70 25.29
C GLU A 250 -14.47 -36.27 24.82
N ARG A 251 -14.59 -35.51 23.71
CA ARG A 251 -15.85 -35.02 23.10
C ARG A 251 -15.71 -34.98 21.56
N GLY A 252 -16.62 -35.63 20.81
CA GLY A 252 -16.50 -35.78 19.34
C GLY A 252 -17.12 -34.63 18.53
N ALA A 253 -18.43 -34.42 18.65
CA ALA A 253 -19.17 -33.28 18.09
C ALA A 253 -20.35 -32.97 19.02
N THR A 254 -20.81 -31.73 19.07
CA THR A 254 -22.02 -31.35 19.82
C THR A 254 -23.30 -31.50 19.01
N VAL A 255 -23.17 -31.61 17.69
CA VAL A 255 -24.27 -31.89 16.76
C VAL A 255 -24.27 -33.36 16.31
N GLU A 256 -25.47 -33.91 16.06
CA GLU A 256 -25.62 -35.26 15.52
C GLU A 256 -25.31 -35.29 14.02
N ARG A 257 -25.91 -34.36 13.27
CA ARG A 257 -25.75 -34.19 11.82
C ARG A 257 -26.24 -32.80 11.40
N GLU A 258 -25.41 -32.06 10.67
CA GLU A 258 -25.70 -30.75 10.10
C GLU A 258 -25.09 -30.64 8.70
N GLN A 259 -25.54 -29.66 7.90
CA GLN A 259 -25.07 -29.44 6.53
C GLN A 259 -24.78 -27.96 6.26
N VAL A 260 -23.76 -27.70 5.44
CA VAL A 260 -23.45 -26.39 4.86
C VAL A 260 -23.52 -26.50 3.34
N THR A 261 -24.35 -25.68 2.70
CA THR A 261 -24.41 -25.60 1.24
C THR A 261 -23.18 -24.89 0.69
N VAL A 262 -22.66 -25.42 -0.41
CA VAL A 262 -21.51 -24.88 -1.14
C VAL A 262 -21.88 -24.79 -2.62
N ALA A 263 -21.82 -23.59 -3.18
CA ALA A 263 -22.09 -23.36 -4.60
C ALA A 263 -20.79 -23.28 -5.39
N LEU A 264 -20.71 -24.03 -6.50
CA LEU A 264 -19.69 -23.92 -7.52
C LEU A 264 -20.29 -23.28 -8.78
N LEU A 265 -19.48 -22.50 -9.49
CA LEU A 265 -19.82 -21.92 -10.79
C LEU A 265 -18.62 -22.04 -11.72
N GLU A 266 -18.84 -22.59 -12.91
CA GLU A 266 -17.86 -22.60 -13.99
C GLU A 266 -17.98 -21.31 -14.79
N GLU A 267 -16.94 -20.47 -14.79
CA GLU A 267 -16.97 -19.11 -15.38
C GLU A 267 -16.08 -18.97 -16.64
N ALA A 268 -15.32 -20.00 -17.00
CA ALA A 268 -14.40 -19.94 -18.14
C ALA A 268 -15.03 -20.41 -19.46
N GLY A 269 -16.26 -20.94 -19.42
CA GLY A 269 -16.93 -21.55 -20.57
C GLY A 269 -16.29 -22.90 -20.98
N VAL A 270 -15.62 -23.57 -20.03
CA VAL A 270 -14.93 -24.86 -20.26
C VAL A 270 -15.31 -25.84 -19.17
N ALA A 271 -15.85 -26.99 -19.56
CA ALA A 271 -16.26 -28.04 -18.62
C ALA A 271 -15.08 -28.54 -17.79
N ARG A 272 -15.32 -28.75 -16.50
CA ARG A 272 -14.37 -29.24 -15.49
C ARG A 272 -14.62 -30.72 -15.24
N ALA A 273 -13.56 -31.50 -15.30
CA ALA A 273 -13.59 -32.94 -15.06
C ALA A 273 -12.52 -33.30 -14.03
N GLY A 274 -12.95 -33.72 -12.85
CA GLY A 274 -12.06 -34.05 -11.73
C GLY A 274 -11.14 -32.91 -11.31
N GLU A 275 -11.59 -31.65 -11.37
CA GLU A 275 -10.80 -30.50 -10.91
C GLU A 275 -10.64 -30.57 -9.38
N LEU A 276 -9.40 -30.47 -8.88
CA LEU A 276 -9.15 -30.38 -7.45
C LEU A 276 -9.64 -29.02 -6.94
N VAL A 277 -10.66 -29.06 -6.10
CA VAL A 277 -11.20 -27.89 -5.41
C VAL A 277 -10.84 -27.99 -3.94
N SER A 278 -10.16 -26.96 -3.42
CA SER A 278 -9.75 -26.86 -2.01
C SER A 278 -10.34 -25.61 -1.41
N PHE A 279 -11.05 -25.74 -0.28
CA PHE A 279 -11.68 -24.61 0.38
C PHE A 279 -11.85 -24.80 1.89
N GLY A 280 -11.86 -23.68 2.61
CA GLY A 280 -12.12 -23.65 4.04
C GLY A 280 -13.60 -23.76 4.39
N VAL A 281 -13.90 -24.60 5.37
CA VAL A 281 -15.22 -24.66 6.00
C VAL A 281 -15.10 -24.21 7.45
N PRO A 282 -15.83 -23.15 7.86
CA PRO A 282 -15.79 -22.64 9.22
C PRO A 282 -16.73 -23.43 10.15
N PHE A 283 -16.34 -23.53 11.42
CA PHE A 283 -17.11 -24.17 12.49
C PHE A 283 -17.15 -23.31 13.75
N ALA A 284 -18.28 -23.35 14.46
CA ALA A 284 -18.44 -22.64 15.72
C ALA A 284 -17.64 -23.33 16.83
N GLN A 285 -17.26 -22.56 17.86
CA GLN A 285 -16.55 -23.10 19.02
C GLN A 285 -17.36 -24.22 19.69
N GLY A 286 -16.71 -25.36 19.93
CA GLY A 286 -17.32 -26.56 20.50
C GLY A 286 -18.19 -27.39 19.53
N GLU A 287 -18.33 -26.99 18.27
CA GLU A 287 -19.22 -27.67 17.29
C GLU A 287 -18.68 -29.04 16.87
N LEU A 288 -17.41 -29.09 16.44
CA LEU A 288 -16.77 -30.25 15.83
C LEU A 288 -15.29 -30.35 16.21
N PHE A 289 -14.76 -31.53 16.54
CA PHE A 289 -13.37 -31.71 16.99
C PHE A 289 -12.51 -32.56 16.05
N ASP A 290 -13.12 -33.31 15.13
CA ASP A 290 -12.44 -34.30 14.30
C ASP A 290 -12.79 -34.11 12.81
N PRO A 291 -11.81 -33.77 11.94
CA PRO A 291 -12.03 -33.67 10.49
C PRO A 291 -12.51 -34.96 9.82
N ALA A 292 -12.37 -36.13 10.46
CA ALA A 292 -12.91 -37.40 9.94
C ALA A 292 -14.45 -37.44 9.92
N MET A 293 -15.10 -36.57 10.69
CA MET A 293 -16.55 -36.44 10.77
C MET A 293 -17.14 -35.48 9.72
N ILE A 294 -16.37 -35.13 8.69
CA ILE A 294 -16.78 -34.23 7.59
C ILE A 294 -16.82 -35.04 6.28
N ARG A 295 -17.91 -34.93 5.51
CA ARG A 295 -18.02 -35.47 4.15
C ARG A 295 -18.67 -34.47 3.21
N VAL A 296 -18.51 -34.67 1.90
CA VAL A 296 -19.14 -33.83 0.88
C VAL A 296 -20.16 -34.65 0.10
N LEU A 297 -21.33 -34.07 -0.15
CA LEU A 297 -22.42 -34.64 -0.94
C LEU A 297 -22.68 -33.77 -2.18
N ASP A 298 -23.07 -34.41 -3.29
CA ASP A 298 -23.59 -33.72 -4.48
C ASP A 298 -25.05 -33.27 -4.30
N GLY A 299 -25.59 -32.56 -5.28
CA GLY A 299 -27.00 -32.11 -5.29
C GLY A 299 -28.04 -33.25 -5.30
N ALA A 300 -27.64 -34.50 -5.58
CA ALA A 300 -28.50 -35.68 -5.47
C ALA A 300 -28.36 -36.39 -4.11
N GLY A 301 -27.49 -35.91 -3.22
CA GLY A 301 -27.18 -36.50 -1.92
C GLY A 301 -26.21 -37.68 -1.96
N ALA A 302 -25.54 -37.93 -3.09
CA ALA A 302 -24.49 -38.93 -3.19
C ALA A 302 -23.17 -38.38 -2.65
N GLU A 303 -22.41 -39.21 -1.94
CA GLU A 303 -21.15 -38.80 -1.34
C GLU A 303 -20.02 -38.71 -2.38
N LEU A 304 -19.31 -37.58 -2.40
CA LEU A 304 -18.18 -37.33 -3.27
C LEU A 304 -16.86 -37.71 -2.58
N PRO A 305 -15.87 -38.25 -3.33
CA PRO A 305 -14.51 -38.43 -2.83
C PRO A 305 -13.96 -37.12 -2.29
N SER A 306 -13.63 -37.11 -1.01
CA SER A 306 -13.17 -35.91 -0.31
C SER A 306 -12.16 -36.25 0.78
N GLN A 307 -11.41 -35.26 1.22
CA GLN A 307 -10.62 -35.30 2.45
C GLN A 307 -10.76 -33.98 3.20
N ALA A 308 -10.54 -34.02 4.51
CA ALA A 308 -10.61 -32.83 5.35
C ALA A 308 -9.47 -32.83 6.37
N MET A 309 -8.93 -31.66 6.66
CA MET A 309 -7.85 -31.43 7.62
C MET A 309 -8.16 -30.19 8.46
N ALA A 310 -7.79 -30.19 9.74
CA ALA A 310 -7.87 -28.98 10.55
C ALA A 310 -6.83 -27.97 10.06
N SER A 311 -7.25 -26.73 9.79
CA SER A 311 -6.37 -25.62 9.38
C SER A 311 -6.29 -24.50 10.42
N SER A 312 -7.22 -24.49 11.39
CA SER A 312 -7.18 -23.66 12.61
C SER A 312 -8.13 -24.24 13.66
N LEU A 313 -7.80 -24.02 14.94
CA LEU A 313 -8.55 -24.53 16.09
C LEU A 313 -9.00 -23.37 16.99
N TRP A 314 -10.15 -23.54 17.64
CA TRP A 314 -10.55 -22.70 18.76
C TRP A 314 -9.74 -23.03 20.03
N PRO A 315 -9.73 -22.15 21.06
CA PRO A 315 -9.02 -22.40 22.32
C PRO A 315 -9.41 -23.68 23.05
N ASP A 316 -10.66 -24.15 22.90
CA ASP A 316 -11.16 -25.40 23.49
C ASP A 316 -10.71 -26.65 22.72
N GLY A 317 -10.01 -26.47 21.59
CA GLY A 317 -9.52 -27.53 20.72
C GLY A 317 -10.51 -27.99 19.66
N SER A 318 -11.71 -27.40 19.56
CA SER A 318 -12.60 -27.68 18.44
C SER A 318 -12.08 -27.03 17.16
N LEU A 319 -12.52 -27.52 16.00
CA LEU A 319 -12.21 -26.95 14.70
C LEU A 319 -12.77 -25.52 14.64
N ARG A 320 -11.93 -24.57 14.24
CA ARG A 320 -12.36 -23.24 13.79
C ARG A 320 -12.52 -23.23 12.28
N TRP A 321 -11.53 -23.80 11.59
CA TRP A 321 -11.55 -24.03 10.15
C TRP A 321 -11.07 -25.45 9.83
N ALA A 322 -11.73 -26.08 8.86
CA ALA A 322 -11.23 -27.27 8.20
C ALA A 322 -11.03 -26.99 6.72
N LEU A 323 -9.86 -27.35 6.19
CA LEU A 323 -9.60 -27.39 4.76
C LEU A 323 -10.21 -28.67 4.19
N VAL A 324 -11.13 -28.52 3.24
CA VAL A 324 -11.77 -29.62 2.51
C VAL A 324 -11.23 -29.65 1.09
N ASP A 325 -10.79 -30.84 0.64
CA ASP A 325 -10.49 -31.10 -0.76
C ASP A 325 -11.52 -32.07 -1.35
N LEU A 326 -11.92 -31.81 -2.59
CA LEU A 326 -12.75 -32.70 -3.40
C LEU A 326 -12.35 -32.62 -4.87
N LEU A 327 -12.81 -33.60 -5.66
CA LEU A 327 -12.75 -33.55 -7.12
C LEU A 327 -14.12 -33.16 -7.67
N ALA A 328 -14.18 -32.06 -8.41
CA ALA A 328 -15.42 -31.51 -8.95
C ALA A 328 -15.54 -31.79 -10.45
N ASP A 329 -16.73 -32.22 -10.85
CA ASP A 329 -17.18 -32.24 -12.24
C ASP A 329 -18.26 -31.15 -12.41
N VAL A 330 -18.01 -30.19 -13.29
CA VAL A 330 -18.94 -29.07 -13.55
C VAL A 330 -18.96 -28.79 -15.05
N ASP A 331 -20.14 -28.83 -15.67
CA ASP A 331 -20.28 -28.49 -17.09
C ASP A 331 -19.91 -27.01 -17.36
N ALA A 332 -19.56 -26.69 -18.60
CA ALA A 332 -19.25 -25.31 -19.01
C ALA A 332 -20.43 -24.37 -18.72
N ASP A 333 -20.15 -23.19 -18.15
CA ASP A 333 -21.15 -22.18 -17.75
C ASP A 333 -22.23 -22.71 -16.78
N ALA A 334 -21.97 -23.83 -16.09
CA ALA A 334 -22.93 -24.46 -15.20
C ALA A 334 -22.63 -24.18 -13.72
N GLU A 335 -23.70 -24.28 -12.91
CA GLU A 335 -23.63 -24.26 -11.46
C GLU A 335 -23.73 -25.69 -10.90
N ALA A 336 -23.04 -25.94 -9.80
CA ALA A 336 -23.16 -27.18 -9.04
C ALA A 336 -23.34 -26.87 -7.54
N ASP A 337 -24.45 -27.33 -6.98
CA ASP A 337 -24.73 -27.26 -5.55
C ASP A 337 -24.20 -28.52 -4.85
N LEU A 338 -23.35 -28.30 -3.85
CA LEU A 338 -22.80 -29.33 -2.98
C LEU A 338 -23.25 -29.09 -1.53
N ALA A 339 -23.14 -30.12 -0.70
CA ALA A 339 -23.35 -30.02 0.74
C ALA A 339 -22.19 -30.62 1.52
N VAL A 340 -21.57 -29.84 2.40
CA VAL A 340 -20.65 -30.35 3.41
C VAL A 340 -21.48 -30.82 4.61
N GLU A 341 -21.56 -32.15 4.80
CA GLU A 341 -22.26 -32.76 5.93
C GLU A 341 -21.27 -33.14 7.04
N TYR A 342 -21.62 -32.83 8.29
CA TYR A 342 -20.77 -33.11 9.45
C TYR A 342 -21.57 -33.43 10.72
N GLY A 343 -20.91 -34.05 11.70
CA GLY A 343 -21.48 -34.34 13.02
C GLY A 343 -21.11 -35.72 13.55
N SER A 344 -21.50 -36.02 14.78
CA SER A 344 -21.14 -37.27 15.46
C SER A 344 -21.71 -38.54 14.81
N ALA A 345 -22.75 -38.41 13.98
CA ALA A 345 -23.33 -39.49 13.16
C ALA A 345 -22.85 -39.46 11.70
N VAL A 346 -21.80 -38.71 11.39
CA VAL A 346 -21.20 -38.58 10.06
C VAL A 346 -19.84 -39.24 10.05
N SER A 347 -19.60 -40.08 9.05
CA SER A 347 -18.32 -40.70 8.78
C SER A 347 -18.07 -40.65 7.29
N ARG A 348 -16.94 -40.08 6.87
CA ARG A 348 -16.55 -40.03 5.48
C ARG A 348 -16.20 -41.41 4.93
N ALA A 349 -16.66 -41.70 3.72
CA ALA A 349 -16.31 -42.90 2.98
C ALA A 349 -14.82 -42.88 2.58
N PRO A 350 -14.16 -44.05 2.50
CA PRO A 350 -12.82 -44.13 1.94
C PRO A 350 -12.78 -43.62 0.50
N VAL A 351 -11.74 -42.86 0.15
CA VAL A 351 -11.49 -42.41 -1.22
C VAL A 351 -11.20 -43.62 -2.12
N PRO A 352 -11.95 -43.83 -3.22
CA PRO A 352 -11.65 -44.87 -4.20
C PRO A 352 -10.28 -44.64 -4.83
N ASP A 353 -9.53 -45.72 -5.09
CA ASP A 353 -8.20 -45.67 -5.72
C ASP A 353 -7.26 -44.62 -5.08
N ALA A 354 -7.29 -44.57 -3.74
CA ALA A 354 -6.55 -43.61 -2.95
C ALA A 354 -5.06 -43.51 -3.34
N LEU A 355 -4.56 -42.29 -3.29
CA LEU A 355 -3.18 -41.96 -3.59
C LEU A 355 -2.21 -42.72 -2.65
N GLY A 356 -1.23 -43.38 -3.24
CA GLY A 356 -0.17 -44.09 -2.54
C GLY A 356 1.08 -43.21 -2.38
N VAL A 357 1.61 -43.11 -1.16
CA VAL A 357 2.88 -42.43 -0.86
C VAL A 357 3.77 -43.41 -0.11
N THR A 358 4.96 -43.68 -0.65
CA THR A 358 5.97 -44.50 0.02
C THR A 358 7.23 -43.69 0.22
N GLU A 359 7.63 -43.52 1.48
CA GLU A 359 8.87 -42.83 1.84
C GLU A 359 10.01 -43.83 1.97
N HIS A 360 11.12 -43.53 1.31
CA HIS A 360 12.38 -44.25 1.38
C HIS A 360 13.49 -43.33 1.88
N GLN A 361 14.66 -43.89 2.17
CA GLN A 361 15.81 -43.08 2.56
C GLN A 361 16.27 -42.13 1.43
N ASP A 362 16.09 -42.55 0.18
CA ASP A 362 16.62 -41.87 -1.00
C ASP A 362 15.57 -41.00 -1.74
N GLY A 363 14.34 -40.88 -1.22
CA GLY A 363 13.25 -40.13 -1.83
C GLY A 363 11.85 -40.60 -1.45
N ILE A 364 10.84 -40.01 -2.12
CA ILE A 364 9.41 -40.30 -1.97
C ILE A 364 8.87 -40.80 -3.31
N GLU A 365 8.25 -41.97 -3.30
CA GLU A 365 7.51 -42.52 -4.44
C GLU A 365 6.01 -42.22 -4.28
N ILE A 366 5.39 -41.67 -5.32
CA ILE A 366 3.98 -41.29 -5.34
C ILE A 366 3.26 -42.03 -6.47
N SER A 367 2.09 -42.59 -6.18
CA SER A 367 1.17 -43.12 -7.19
C SER A 367 -0.23 -42.57 -7.00
N THR A 368 -0.80 -42.00 -8.07
CA THR A 368 -2.15 -41.44 -8.06
C THR A 368 -3.20 -42.38 -8.63
N GLY A 369 -2.80 -43.58 -9.07
CA GLY A 369 -3.57 -44.39 -10.02
C GLY A 369 -2.90 -44.35 -11.40
N PRO A 370 -3.24 -43.38 -12.27
CA PRO A 370 -2.63 -43.28 -13.59
C PRO A 370 -1.16 -42.83 -13.52
N LEU A 371 -0.77 -41.97 -12.57
CA LEU A 371 0.60 -41.47 -12.42
C LEU A 371 1.42 -42.35 -11.46
N GLN A 372 2.69 -42.53 -11.79
CA GLN A 372 3.76 -42.91 -10.86
C GLN A 372 4.89 -41.90 -11.00
N ALA A 373 5.34 -41.31 -9.89
CA ALA A 373 6.39 -40.30 -9.87
C ALA A 373 7.34 -40.48 -8.68
N THR A 374 8.60 -40.06 -8.83
CA THR A 374 9.61 -40.12 -7.77
C THR A 374 10.18 -38.73 -7.49
N VAL A 375 10.16 -38.31 -6.23
CA VAL A 375 10.85 -37.11 -5.72
C VAL A 375 12.08 -37.57 -4.96
N ARG A 376 13.26 -37.13 -5.36
CA ARG A 376 14.55 -37.59 -4.79
C ARG A 376 14.94 -36.75 -3.57
N ALA A 377 15.58 -37.39 -2.58
CA ALA A 377 16.06 -36.72 -1.36
C ALA A 377 17.57 -36.46 -1.35
N ASP A 378 18.31 -36.98 -2.33
CA ASP A 378 19.76 -36.78 -2.49
C ASP A 378 20.14 -35.77 -3.57
N ARG A 379 19.22 -35.47 -4.51
CA ARG A 379 19.32 -34.44 -5.55
C ARG A 379 17.95 -33.83 -5.87
N MET A 380 17.87 -32.55 -6.22
CA MET A 380 16.58 -31.86 -6.45
C MET A 380 16.18 -31.75 -7.94
N THR A 381 15.69 -32.86 -8.51
CA THR A 381 15.20 -32.97 -9.91
C THR A 381 13.69 -32.74 -10.08
N LEU A 382 12.97 -32.31 -9.04
CA LEU A 382 11.50 -32.28 -9.00
C LEU A 382 10.87 -33.68 -9.17
N LEU A 383 10.77 -34.19 -10.41
CA LEU A 383 10.23 -35.51 -10.77
C LEU A 383 11.27 -36.29 -11.59
N GLU A 384 11.92 -37.29 -10.98
CA GLU A 384 13.01 -38.06 -11.58
C GLU A 384 12.55 -39.05 -12.67
N ASP A 385 11.42 -39.73 -12.45
CA ASP A 385 10.79 -40.68 -13.38
C ASP A 385 9.28 -40.45 -13.33
N VAL A 386 8.67 -40.08 -14.45
CA VAL A 386 7.22 -39.92 -14.58
C VAL A 386 6.67 -40.97 -15.52
N ARG A 387 5.81 -41.83 -14.97
CA ARG A 387 5.09 -42.85 -15.74
C ARG A 387 3.59 -42.63 -15.70
N VAL A 388 2.94 -42.77 -16.84
CA VAL A 388 1.48 -42.76 -16.97
C VAL A 388 1.02 -44.13 -17.45
N ASN A 389 0.11 -44.76 -16.70
CA ASN A 389 -0.38 -46.11 -16.98
C ASN A 389 0.75 -47.15 -17.19
N GLY A 390 1.85 -46.98 -16.44
CA GLY A 390 3.04 -47.84 -16.46
C GLY A 390 4.02 -47.58 -17.62
N GLN A 391 3.74 -46.62 -18.51
CA GLN A 391 4.66 -46.21 -19.58
C GLN A 391 5.46 -44.97 -19.15
N PRO A 392 6.78 -44.91 -19.42
CA PRO A 392 7.57 -43.69 -19.20
C PRO A 392 7.11 -42.57 -20.13
N VAL A 393 6.87 -41.39 -19.60
CA VAL A 393 6.40 -40.22 -20.34
C VAL A 393 7.37 -39.05 -20.26
N ALA A 394 7.89 -38.73 -19.08
CA ALA A 394 8.76 -37.58 -18.89
C ALA A 394 9.70 -37.71 -17.67
N SER A 395 10.67 -36.80 -17.58
CA SER A 395 11.52 -36.56 -16.41
C SER A 395 12.00 -35.11 -16.39
N LEU A 396 12.42 -34.61 -15.22
CA LEU A 396 12.96 -33.26 -15.05
C LEU A 396 14.40 -33.31 -14.50
N PRO A 397 15.37 -33.92 -15.21
CA PRO A 397 16.67 -34.29 -14.65
C PRO A 397 17.54 -33.11 -14.18
N GLU A 398 17.22 -31.88 -14.61
CA GLU A 398 17.88 -30.63 -14.21
C GLU A 398 17.08 -29.83 -13.17
N GLY A 399 15.85 -30.24 -12.83
CA GLY A 399 14.96 -29.45 -11.99
C GLY A 399 14.69 -28.05 -12.58
N ILE A 400 14.91 -27.00 -11.79
CA ILE A 400 14.86 -25.60 -12.26
C ILE A 400 16.31 -25.10 -12.38
N VAL A 401 16.59 -24.38 -13.46
CA VAL A 401 17.90 -23.82 -13.78
C VAL A 401 17.83 -22.29 -13.78
N LEU A 402 18.68 -21.67 -12.97
CA LEU A 402 18.94 -20.24 -12.94
C LEU A 402 20.27 -19.98 -13.66
N VAL A 403 20.30 -19.02 -14.58
CA VAL A 403 21.56 -18.58 -15.21
C VAL A 403 21.95 -17.23 -14.64
N GLY A 404 23.07 -17.18 -13.92
CA GLY A 404 23.58 -15.97 -13.28
C GLY A 404 24.01 -14.90 -14.29
N GLU A 405 24.30 -13.69 -13.81
CA GLU A 405 24.83 -12.58 -14.61
C GLU A 405 26.08 -12.96 -15.41
N ASP A 406 26.96 -13.79 -14.86
CA ASP A 406 28.20 -14.27 -15.47
C ASP A 406 27.98 -15.35 -16.54
N GLY A 407 26.74 -15.82 -16.72
CA GLY A 407 26.38 -16.91 -17.61
C GLY A 407 26.60 -18.31 -17.02
N ILE A 408 26.96 -18.43 -15.74
CA ILE A 408 27.03 -19.72 -15.05
C ILE A 408 25.61 -20.23 -14.79
N ALA A 409 25.40 -21.51 -15.09
CA ALA A 409 24.15 -22.20 -14.78
C ALA A 409 24.20 -22.78 -13.36
N TYR A 410 23.16 -22.50 -12.59
CA TYR A 410 22.92 -23.04 -11.26
C TYR A 410 21.65 -23.89 -11.32
N SER A 411 21.81 -25.20 -11.17
CA SER A 411 20.75 -26.21 -11.30
C SER A 411 20.31 -26.65 -9.90
N LEU A 412 18.99 -26.77 -9.67
CA LEU A 412 18.52 -27.40 -8.44
C LEU A 412 18.97 -28.86 -8.36
N ALA A 413 19.12 -29.54 -9.48
CA ALA A 413 19.54 -30.95 -9.50
C ALA A 413 20.94 -31.20 -8.93
N ASN A 414 21.74 -30.16 -8.75
CA ASN A 414 23.07 -30.22 -8.11
C ASN A 414 23.01 -30.09 -6.58
N ALA A 415 21.86 -29.72 -6.01
CA ALA A 415 21.68 -29.54 -4.57
C ALA A 415 21.08 -30.78 -3.89
N THR A 416 21.44 -31.00 -2.63
CA THR A 416 20.72 -31.94 -1.75
C THR A 416 19.57 -31.23 -1.06
N PRO A 417 18.31 -31.62 -1.32
CA PRO A 417 17.14 -30.92 -0.79
C PRO A 417 16.73 -31.32 0.64
N ASP A 418 16.02 -30.42 1.33
CA ASP A 418 15.10 -30.78 2.42
C ASP A 418 13.73 -31.19 1.82
N VAL A 419 13.37 -32.47 1.96
CA VAL A 419 12.13 -33.04 1.42
C VAL A 419 11.20 -33.42 2.56
N ARG A 420 9.95 -32.94 2.53
CA ARG A 420 8.93 -33.30 3.51
C ARG A 420 7.53 -33.39 2.91
N VAL A 421 6.71 -34.29 3.45
CA VAL A 421 5.27 -34.31 3.17
C VAL A 421 4.61 -33.21 4.00
N GLU A 422 4.17 -32.13 3.35
CA GLU A 422 3.56 -30.97 4.02
C GLU A 422 2.05 -31.17 4.21
N LYS A 423 1.37 -31.70 3.20
CA LYS A 423 -0.05 -32.09 3.25
C LYS A 423 -0.17 -33.55 2.88
N ARG A 424 -0.74 -34.37 3.76
CA ARG A 424 -0.96 -35.81 3.50
C ARG A 424 -2.44 -36.11 3.47
N GLY A 425 -2.90 -36.71 2.38
CA GLY A 425 -4.26 -37.21 2.29
C GLY A 425 -4.47 -38.19 1.14
N PRO A 426 -5.54 -39.00 1.20
CA PRO A 426 -5.81 -40.06 0.22
C PRO A 426 -6.30 -39.53 -1.13
N LEU A 427 -6.78 -38.28 -1.20
CA LEU A 427 -7.22 -37.61 -2.42
C LEU A 427 -6.13 -36.68 -2.98
N ALA A 428 -5.51 -35.88 -2.11
CA ALA A 428 -4.46 -34.93 -2.49
C ALA A 428 -3.33 -34.93 -1.45
N THR A 429 -2.08 -34.99 -1.92
CA THR A 429 -0.86 -34.92 -1.10
C THR A 429 0.10 -33.90 -1.69
N THR A 430 0.65 -33.02 -0.84
CA THR A 430 1.66 -32.02 -1.21
C THR A 430 3.01 -32.37 -0.62
N ILE A 431 4.01 -32.52 -1.49
CA ILE A 431 5.41 -32.67 -1.14
C ILE A 431 6.08 -31.30 -1.23
N ARG A 432 6.68 -30.83 -0.14
CA ARG A 432 7.50 -29.63 -0.12
C ARG A 432 8.97 -30.02 -0.20
N VAL A 433 9.68 -29.33 -1.06
CA VAL A 433 11.11 -29.51 -1.26
C VAL A 433 11.81 -28.16 -1.27
N GLU A 434 12.89 -28.02 -0.51
CA GLU A 434 13.66 -26.78 -0.40
C GLU A 434 15.14 -27.05 -0.66
N ALA A 435 15.76 -26.24 -1.52
CA ALA A 435 17.17 -26.38 -1.89
C ALA A 435 17.75 -25.07 -2.47
N PRO A 436 19.06 -24.82 -2.31
CA PRO A 436 19.75 -23.77 -3.05
C PRO A 436 19.87 -24.12 -4.54
N TYR A 437 20.06 -23.10 -5.37
CA TYR A 437 20.56 -23.24 -6.74
C TYR A 437 22.08 -23.46 -6.70
N VAL A 438 22.57 -24.51 -7.35
CA VAL A 438 23.98 -24.93 -7.25
C VAL A 438 24.61 -25.11 -8.62
N SER A 439 25.77 -24.48 -8.85
CA SER A 439 26.57 -24.66 -10.06
C SER A 439 27.29 -26.02 -10.08
N ASP A 440 27.83 -26.41 -11.24
CA ASP A 440 28.57 -27.67 -11.40
C ASP A 440 29.83 -27.77 -10.52
N ASP A 441 30.38 -26.63 -10.06
CA ASP A 441 31.53 -26.59 -9.14
C ASP A 441 31.14 -26.58 -7.65
N GLY A 442 29.83 -26.58 -7.34
CA GLY A 442 29.29 -26.63 -5.99
C GLY A 442 29.06 -25.26 -5.34
N THR A 443 29.10 -24.17 -6.11
CA THR A 443 28.78 -22.83 -5.60
C THR A 443 27.28 -22.66 -5.46
N GLU A 444 26.83 -22.27 -4.27
CA GLU A 444 25.44 -21.93 -3.97
C GLU A 444 25.13 -20.48 -4.37
N TYR A 445 23.92 -20.23 -4.84
CA TYR A 445 23.44 -18.89 -5.20
C TYR A 445 22.19 -18.51 -4.40
N GLN A 446 21.02 -18.41 -5.04
CA GLN A 446 19.72 -18.19 -4.42
C GLN A 446 19.08 -19.52 -3.97
N ARG A 447 17.88 -19.48 -3.37
CA ARG A 447 17.13 -20.66 -2.92
C ARG A 447 15.76 -20.81 -3.56
N ALA A 448 15.32 -22.05 -3.71
CA ALA A 448 13.98 -22.41 -4.13
C ALA A 448 13.22 -23.18 -3.04
N ILE A 449 11.91 -22.92 -2.94
CA ILE A 449 10.94 -23.74 -2.21
C ILE A 449 9.91 -24.21 -3.23
N VAL A 450 9.81 -25.51 -3.47
CA VAL A 450 8.89 -26.09 -4.45
C VAL A 450 7.89 -27.00 -3.76
N ARG A 451 6.60 -26.74 -4.00
CA ARG A 451 5.48 -27.57 -3.53
C ARG A 451 4.87 -28.30 -4.70
N MET A 452 4.81 -29.62 -4.63
CA MET A 452 4.22 -30.49 -5.64
C MET A 452 2.99 -31.19 -5.07
N THR A 453 1.82 -30.84 -5.56
CA THR A 453 0.54 -31.45 -5.16
C THR A 453 0.13 -32.51 -6.18
N PHE A 454 0.02 -33.74 -5.69
CA PHE A 454 -0.42 -34.91 -6.44
C PHE A 454 -1.87 -35.24 -6.11
N ILE A 455 -2.64 -35.67 -7.11
CA ILE A 455 -4.10 -35.79 -7.04
C ILE A 455 -4.51 -37.20 -7.45
N ALA A 456 -5.28 -37.90 -6.61
CA ALA A 456 -5.80 -39.23 -6.89
C ALA A 456 -6.64 -39.25 -8.18
N GLY A 457 -6.50 -40.30 -8.98
CA GLY A 457 -7.16 -40.45 -10.28
C GLY A 457 -6.60 -39.56 -11.40
N SER A 458 -5.60 -38.71 -11.14
CA SER A 458 -5.09 -37.73 -12.11
C SER A 458 -3.63 -37.96 -12.49
N ALA A 459 -3.29 -37.68 -13.75
CA ALA A 459 -1.92 -37.58 -14.24
C ALA A 459 -1.38 -36.14 -14.15
N THR A 460 -2.09 -35.24 -13.47
CA THR A 460 -1.69 -33.85 -13.24
C THR A 460 -0.96 -33.68 -11.92
N VAL A 461 0.13 -32.92 -11.94
CA VAL A 461 0.83 -32.42 -10.76
C VAL A 461 0.74 -30.90 -10.74
N GLN A 462 0.21 -30.33 -9.66
CA GLN A 462 0.24 -28.88 -9.45
C GLN A 462 1.56 -28.51 -8.75
N ILE A 463 2.24 -27.48 -9.24
CA ILE A 463 3.54 -27.04 -8.74
C ILE A 463 3.45 -25.56 -8.35
N ALA A 464 3.91 -25.22 -7.15
CA ALA A 464 4.21 -23.84 -6.76
C ALA A 464 5.70 -23.74 -6.46
N ALA A 465 6.44 -23.00 -7.30
CA ALA A 465 7.88 -22.79 -7.16
C ALA A 465 8.14 -21.35 -6.69
N THR A 466 8.60 -21.20 -5.45
CA THR A 466 9.01 -19.93 -4.85
C THR A 466 10.51 -19.77 -4.98
N HIS A 467 10.95 -18.68 -5.59
CA HIS A 467 12.35 -18.29 -5.70
C HIS A 467 12.62 -17.19 -4.70
N VAL A 468 13.64 -17.35 -3.84
CA VAL A 468 13.97 -16.42 -2.75
C VAL A 468 15.38 -15.90 -2.97
N ASP A 469 15.54 -14.58 -3.01
CA ASP A 469 16.86 -13.95 -3.07
C ASP A 469 17.51 -13.91 -1.69
N ASP A 470 18.23 -14.97 -1.35
CA ASP A 470 19.05 -15.08 -0.13
C ASP A 470 20.56 -14.98 -0.42
N TRP A 471 20.93 -14.46 -1.59
CA TRP A 471 22.30 -14.04 -1.88
C TRP A 471 22.59 -12.71 -1.17
N LEU A 472 23.27 -12.79 -0.01
CA LEU A 472 23.38 -11.65 0.91
C LEU A 472 24.61 -10.75 0.69
N GLU A 473 25.42 -10.97 -0.35
CA GLU A 473 26.67 -10.21 -0.55
C GLU A 473 26.42 -8.77 -1.03
N THR A 474 25.47 -8.59 -1.95
CA THR A 474 25.09 -7.29 -2.54
C THR A 474 23.58 -7.12 -2.53
N GLU A 475 23.12 -5.88 -2.41
CA GLU A 475 21.70 -5.52 -2.29
C GLU A 475 20.86 -6.03 -3.44
N PHE A 476 21.43 -5.94 -4.64
CA PHE A 476 20.83 -6.47 -5.84
C PHE A 476 21.56 -7.71 -6.34
N THR A 477 20.76 -8.70 -6.73
CA THR A 477 21.20 -9.95 -7.33
C THR A 477 20.63 -10.02 -8.74
N ASP A 478 21.52 -10.15 -9.73
CA ASP A 478 21.18 -10.09 -11.16
C ASP A 478 21.35 -11.44 -11.84
N PHE A 479 20.42 -11.81 -12.71
CA PHE A 479 20.46 -13.07 -13.43
C PHE A 479 19.81 -12.96 -14.81
N ARG A 480 20.19 -13.84 -15.73
CA ARG A 480 19.80 -13.78 -17.14
C ARG A 480 18.48 -14.47 -17.43
N SER A 481 18.22 -15.59 -16.75
CA SER A 481 17.03 -16.40 -16.98
C SER A 481 16.77 -17.39 -15.86
N LEU A 482 15.52 -17.85 -15.80
CA LEU A 482 15.05 -18.89 -14.90
C LEU A 482 14.13 -19.83 -15.70
N THR A 483 14.55 -21.09 -15.83
CA THR A 483 13.91 -22.06 -16.73
C THR A 483 13.70 -23.42 -16.07
N MET A 484 12.68 -24.15 -16.50
CA MET A 484 12.40 -25.50 -16.05
C MET A 484 12.24 -26.41 -17.28
N PRO A 485 13.30 -27.11 -17.69
CA PRO A 485 13.24 -28.07 -18.78
C PRO A 485 12.48 -29.34 -18.35
N ILE A 486 11.64 -29.86 -19.24
CA ILE A 486 10.92 -31.12 -19.09
C ILE A 486 11.30 -32.00 -20.27
N GLU A 487 12.00 -33.09 -19.99
CA GLU A 487 12.40 -34.06 -21.01
C GLU A 487 11.30 -35.10 -21.21
N LEU A 488 10.93 -35.35 -22.46
CA LEU A 488 10.00 -36.42 -22.82
C LEU A 488 10.76 -37.72 -23.06
N ALA A 489 10.13 -38.85 -22.70
CA ALA A 489 10.69 -40.18 -22.96
C ALA A 489 10.83 -40.50 -24.47
N SER A 490 10.03 -39.82 -25.30
CA SER A 490 10.09 -39.85 -26.76
C SER A 490 10.28 -38.44 -27.31
N ALA A 491 11.05 -38.31 -28.39
CA ALA A 491 11.32 -37.01 -29.01
C ALA A 491 10.02 -36.26 -29.34
N ALA A 492 9.97 -34.99 -28.92
CA ALA A 492 8.82 -34.14 -29.17
C ALA A 492 8.65 -33.87 -30.67
N ALA A 493 7.41 -33.89 -31.14
CA ALA A 493 7.06 -33.71 -32.54
C ALA A 493 6.24 -32.43 -32.78
N THR A 494 5.32 -32.11 -31.87
CA THR A 494 4.40 -30.98 -32.03
C THR A 494 4.15 -30.21 -30.73
N ALA A 495 3.88 -28.91 -30.86
CA ALA A 495 3.37 -28.06 -29.80
C ALA A 495 1.97 -27.54 -30.16
N ALA A 496 1.06 -27.48 -29.19
CA ALA A 496 -0.26 -26.87 -29.34
C ALA A 496 -0.48 -25.80 -28.27
N PHE A 497 -0.95 -24.63 -28.70
CA PHE A 497 -1.24 -23.47 -27.84
C PHE A 497 -2.72 -23.08 -27.97
N PRO A 498 -3.38 -22.57 -26.92
CA PRO A 498 -4.75 -22.09 -27.02
C PRO A 498 -4.96 -21.00 -28.07
N GLU A 499 -3.94 -20.18 -28.34
CA GLU A 499 -3.99 -19.05 -29.28
C GLU A 499 -3.71 -19.45 -30.74
N ALA A 500 -3.51 -20.74 -31.02
CA ALA A 500 -3.22 -21.24 -32.36
C ALA A 500 -4.33 -22.17 -32.87
N ASP A 501 -4.74 -21.99 -34.13
CA ASP A 501 -5.79 -22.81 -34.78
C ASP A 501 -5.38 -24.28 -34.97
N ALA A 502 -4.08 -24.58 -34.95
CA ALA A 502 -3.53 -25.91 -35.14
C ALA A 502 -2.21 -26.09 -34.41
N ALA A 503 -1.88 -27.35 -34.09
CA ALA A 503 -0.57 -27.70 -33.57
C ALA A 503 0.55 -27.38 -34.58
N VAL A 504 1.67 -26.89 -34.09
CA VAL A 504 2.88 -26.56 -34.85
C VAL A 504 3.94 -27.62 -34.66
N ALA A 505 4.74 -27.88 -35.68
CA ALA A 505 5.90 -28.76 -35.54
C ALA A 505 6.95 -28.13 -34.61
N VAL A 506 7.65 -28.96 -33.84
CA VAL A 506 8.77 -28.51 -33.00
C VAL A 506 9.81 -27.75 -33.83
N GLY A 507 10.23 -26.59 -33.32
CA GLY A 507 11.10 -25.64 -33.99
C GLY A 507 10.84 -24.21 -33.53
N PRO A 508 11.39 -23.17 -34.22
CA PRO A 508 11.25 -21.78 -33.80
C PRO A 508 9.79 -21.28 -33.70
N ALA A 509 8.87 -21.87 -34.47
CA ALA A 509 7.45 -21.55 -34.42
C ALA A 509 6.73 -22.11 -33.17
N ALA A 510 7.35 -23.07 -32.47
CA ALA A 510 6.80 -23.73 -31.28
C ALA A 510 7.19 -22.98 -29.99
N ARG A 511 7.07 -21.65 -29.99
CA ARG A 511 7.32 -20.79 -28.84
C ARG A 511 6.30 -19.65 -28.76
N VAL A 512 5.82 -19.39 -27.56
CA VAL A 512 5.06 -18.17 -27.21
C VAL A 512 5.78 -17.42 -26.09
N LEU A 513 5.71 -16.09 -26.12
CA LEU A 513 6.35 -15.21 -25.14
C LEU A 513 5.41 -14.04 -24.84
N GLN A 514 5.02 -13.85 -23.58
CA GLN A 514 4.49 -12.56 -23.15
C GLN A 514 5.68 -11.66 -22.81
N LYS A 515 5.89 -10.62 -23.62
CA LYS A 515 6.95 -9.63 -23.43
C LYS A 515 6.58 -8.66 -22.31
N HIS A 516 5.43 -8.03 -22.46
CA HIS A 516 4.77 -7.25 -21.42
C HIS A 516 3.25 -7.30 -21.58
N ASP A 517 2.48 -6.73 -20.65
CA ASP A 517 1.00 -6.66 -20.61
C ASP A 517 0.30 -6.24 -21.93
N GLN A 518 1.02 -5.59 -22.84
CA GLN A 518 0.52 -5.07 -24.12
C GLN A 518 1.20 -5.67 -25.35
N LEU A 519 2.16 -6.58 -25.19
CA LEU A 519 2.89 -7.19 -26.32
C LEU A 519 3.20 -8.66 -26.05
N ALA A 520 2.80 -9.50 -26.99
CA ALA A 520 3.15 -10.92 -27.02
C ALA A 520 3.82 -11.29 -28.35
N SER A 521 4.57 -12.40 -28.36
CA SER A 521 5.13 -13.00 -29.56
C SER A 521 4.63 -14.45 -29.68
N VAL A 522 4.13 -14.81 -30.86
CA VAL A 522 3.66 -16.16 -31.20
C VAL A 522 4.42 -16.66 -32.43
N GLY A 523 5.26 -17.68 -32.22
CA GLY A 523 6.13 -18.21 -33.27
C GLY A 523 7.08 -17.17 -33.87
N GLY A 524 7.54 -16.21 -33.05
CA GLY A 524 8.40 -15.10 -33.46
C GLY A 524 7.67 -13.89 -34.04
N ASN A 525 6.34 -13.93 -34.21
CA ASN A 525 5.56 -12.80 -34.71
C ASN A 525 4.97 -12.00 -33.54
N GLU A 526 5.32 -10.72 -33.46
CA GLU A 526 4.81 -9.80 -32.45
C GLU A 526 3.34 -9.43 -32.69
N ARG A 527 2.58 -9.33 -31.61
CA ARG A 527 1.15 -9.02 -31.59
C ARG A 527 0.85 -8.07 -30.44
N GLU A 528 0.57 -6.82 -30.78
CA GLU A 528 0.14 -5.80 -29.82
C GLU A 528 -1.25 -6.14 -29.24
N GLY A 529 -1.43 -5.88 -27.95
CA GLY A 529 -2.67 -6.11 -27.21
C GLY A 529 -3.01 -7.58 -26.93
N LEU A 530 -2.24 -8.55 -27.45
CA LEU A 530 -2.47 -9.97 -27.16
C LEU A 530 -1.98 -10.31 -25.74
N ARG A 531 -2.87 -10.93 -24.96
CA ARG A 531 -2.61 -11.47 -23.62
C ARG A 531 -2.69 -12.99 -23.69
N LEU A 532 -1.57 -13.66 -23.53
CA LEU A 532 -1.46 -15.12 -23.63
C LEU A 532 -2.04 -15.80 -22.39
N SER A 533 -2.73 -16.91 -22.62
CA SER A 533 -3.35 -17.76 -21.58
C SER A 533 -2.34 -18.60 -20.78
N GLY A 534 -1.11 -18.74 -21.28
CA GLY A 534 -0.03 -19.41 -20.55
C GLY A 534 -0.08 -20.93 -20.55
N ALA A 535 -0.67 -21.57 -21.56
CA ALA A 535 -0.67 -23.02 -21.69
C ALA A 535 -0.07 -23.54 -23.01
N MET A 536 0.55 -24.72 -22.95
CA MET A 536 1.13 -25.41 -24.10
C MET A 536 1.05 -26.92 -23.90
N SER A 537 0.66 -27.68 -24.93
CA SER A 537 0.89 -29.13 -24.98
C SER A 537 2.07 -29.44 -25.87
N CYS A 538 3.09 -30.12 -25.34
CA CYS A 538 4.24 -30.64 -26.07
C CYS A 538 4.13 -32.16 -26.16
N LEU A 539 3.99 -32.67 -27.39
CA LEU A 539 3.66 -34.07 -27.65
C LEU A 539 4.66 -34.73 -28.61
N ALA A 540 4.96 -35.99 -28.34
CA ALA A 540 5.65 -36.89 -29.25
C ALA A 540 4.71 -37.38 -30.37
N ALA A 541 5.27 -38.06 -31.37
CA ALA A 541 4.51 -38.51 -32.54
C ALA A 541 3.42 -39.55 -32.24
N ASP A 542 3.52 -40.27 -31.12
CA ASP A 542 2.53 -41.25 -30.66
C ASP A 542 1.45 -40.63 -29.74
N GLY A 543 1.51 -39.33 -29.50
CA GLY A 543 0.60 -38.58 -28.64
C GLY A 543 0.99 -38.53 -27.17
N SER A 544 2.04 -39.23 -26.74
CA SER A 544 2.55 -39.09 -25.37
C SER A 544 3.21 -37.72 -25.17
N GLY A 545 3.19 -37.17 -23.94
CA GLY A 545 3.84 -35.90 -23.66
C GLY A 545 3.31 -35.19 -22.42
N VAL A 546 3.37 -33.85 -22.43
CA VAL A 546 2.96 -33.01 -21.30
C VAL A 546 2.18 -31.78 -21.77
N THR A 547 1.11 -31.46 -21.05
CA THR A 547 0.48 -30.13 -21.09
C THR A 547 0.94 -29.34 -19.88
N VAL A 548 1.50 -28.16 -20.14
CA VAL A 548 1.90 -27.17 -19.14
C VAL A 548 0.88 -26.04 -19.15
N ALA A 549 0.47 -25.56 -17.99
CA ALA A 549 -0.28 -24.31 -17.83
C ALA A 549 0.28 -23.53 -16.62
N LEU A 550 0.44 -22.22 -16.74
CA LEU A 550 0.93 -21.31 -15.69
C LEU A 550 -0.18 -20.33 -15.31
N SER A 551 -0.30 -20.02 -14.02
CA SER A 551 -1.20 -18.95 -13.56
C SER A 551 -0.64 -17.57 -13.89
N ASP A 552 -1.54 -16.61 -14.09
CA ASP A 552 -1.24 -15.20 -14.25
C ASP A 552 -0.20 -14.93 -15.35
N PHE A 553 -0.18 -15.75 -16.40
CA PHE A 553 0.95 -15.79 -17.33
C PHE A 553 1.26 -14.44 -17.97
N TRP A 554 0.24 -13.75 -18.46
CA TRP A 554 0.41 -12.41 -19.03
C TRP A 554 0.50 -11.31 -17.98
N ARG A 555 -0.14 -11.50 -16.81
CA ARG A 555 -0.17 -10.53 -15.72
C ARG A 555 1.17 -10.44 -15.00
N GLU A 556 1.91 -11.54 -14.94
CA GLU A 556 3.25 -11.65 -14.35
C GLU A 556 4.34 -11.76 -15.41
N TYR A 557 4.20 -11.01 -16.50
CA TYR A 557 5.21 -10.96 -17.54
C TYR A 557 6.61 -10.55 -16.98
N PRO A 558 7.69 -10.92 -17.68
CA PRO A 558 7.71 -11.75 -18.88
C PRO A 558 7.68 -13.24 -18.58
N LYS A 559 7.04 -14.02 -19.46
CA LYS A 559 7.03 -15.49 -19.40
C LYS A 559 6.98 -16.10 -20.80
N ALA A 560 7.57 -17.27 -20.98
CA ALA A 560 7.50 -18.01 -22.23
C ALA A 560 7.29 -19.52 -22.06
N LEU A 561 6.73 -20.13 -23.10
CA LEU A 561 6.60 -21.58 -23.24
C LEU A 561 7.13 -21.97 -24.61
N SER A 562 8.01 -22.98 -24.64
CA SER A 562 8.56 -23.50 -25.89
C SER A 562 8.65 -25.03 -25.90
N ALA A 563 8.54 -25.61 -27.09
CA ALA A 563 8.82 -27.02 -27.32
C ALA A 563 10.17 -27.19 -28.03
N THR A 564 11.04 -28.00 -27.45
CA THR A 564 12.35 -28.39 -27.99
C THR A 564 12.27 -29.79 -28.58
N ALA A 565 13.35 -30.29 -29.19
CA ALA A 565 13.38 -31.67 -29.70
C ALA A 565 13.27 -32.71 -28.57
N ASP A 566 13.77 -32.36 -27.39
CA ASP A 566 13.85 -33.25 -26.22
C ASP A 566 12.60 -33.15 -25.34
N GLY A 567 11.81 -32.06 -25.43
CA GLY A 567 10.56 -31.95 -24.71
C GLY A 567 9.99 -30.53 -24.61
N ALA A 568 9.54 -30.14 -23.43
CA ALA A 568 8.99 -28.81 -23.15
C ALA A 568 9.98 -27.98 -22.34
N LEU A 569 9.96 -26.67 -22.53
CA LEU A 569 10.71 -25.70 -21.74
C LEU A 569 9.75 -24.66 -21.17
N VAL A 570 9.69 -24.59 -19.84
CA VAL A 570 9.00 -23.52 -19.14
C VAL A 570 10.00 -22.42 -18.85
N GLU A 571 9.83 -21.27 -19.48
CA GLU A 571 10.68 -20.10 -19.28
C GLU A 571 9.96 -19.19 -18.26
N ILE A 572 10.14 -19.51 -16.96
CA ILE A 572 9.56 -18.76 -15.84
C ILE A 572 9.96 -17.28 -15.94
N LEU A 573 11.25 -17.06 -16.22
CA LEU A 573 11.80 -15.78 -16.66
C LEU A 573 12.71 -16.05 -17.88
N PRO A 574 12.27 -15.72 -19.11
CA PRO A 574 13.03 -16.00 -20.34
C PRO A 574 14.33 -15.19 -20.42
N SER A 575 15.31 -15.60 -21.23
CA SER A 575 16.49 -14.75 -21.46
C SER A 575 16.10 -13.42 -22.12
N LEU A 576 16.70 -12.33 -21.64
CA LEU A 576 16.48 -10.97 -22.16
C LEU A 576 17.66 -10.42 -22.98
N GLU A 577 18.72 -11.21 -23.21
CA GLU A 577 19.91 -10.74 -23.93
C GLU A 577 19.55 -10.15 -25.31
N GLY A 578 19.87 -8.87 -25.53
CA GLY A 578 19.63 -8.17 -26.78
C GLY A 578 18.21 -7.61 -26.95
N GLU A 579 17.35 -7.69 -25.92
CA GLU A 579 15.98 -7.20 -25.96
C GLU A 579 15.85 -5.81 -25.29
N SER A 580 15.64 -4.76 -26.08
CA SER A 580 15.49 -3.38 -25.55
C SER A 580 14.05 -3.00 -25.18
N PHE A 581 13.09 -3.92 -25.30
CA PHE A 581 11.67 -3.58 -25.15
C PHE A 581 11.24 -3.30 -23.70
N TYR A 582 12.05 -3.63 -22.69
CA TYR A 582 11.79 -3.24 -21.31
C TYR A 582 12.32 -1.84 -20.98
N GLU A 583 13.29 -1.34 -21.76
CA GLU A 583 13.86 0.00 -21.58
C GLU A 583 12.84 1.10 -21.89
N VAL A 584 11.79 0.77 -22.67
CA VAL A 584 10.69 1.69 -23.01
C VAL A 584 9.51 1.61 -22.03
N LEU A 585 9.57 0.76 -21.00
CA LEU A 585 8.55 0.72 -19.96
C LEU A 585 8.60 2.00 -19.11
N PRO A 586 7.46 2.45 -18.56
CA PRO A 586 7.43 3.47 -17.52
C PRO A 586 8.37 3.13 -16.36
N ASP A 587 8.96 4.15 -15.73
CA ASP A 587 9.97 3.98 -14.68
C ASP A 587 9.51 3.03 -13.57
N ASN A 588 8.24 3.14 -13.13
CA ASN A 588 7.66 2.29 -12.09
C ASN A 588 7.59 0.79 -12.42
N LEU A 589 7.72 0.42 -13.70
CA LEU A 589 7.70 -0.97 -14.17
C LEU A 589 9.10 -1.46 -14.61
N ARG A 590 10.08 -0.56 -14.71
CA ARG A 590 11.39 -0.85 -15.29
C ARG A 590 12.39 -1.46 -14.30
N PHE A 591 12.21 -1.20 -13.01
CA PHE A 591 13.16 -1.57 -11.95
C PHE A 591 13.61 -3.04 -11.95
N PRO A 592 12.75 -4.04 -12.22
CA PRO A 592 13.20 -5.43 -12.23
C PRO A 592 14.10 -5.80 -13.43
N PHE A 593 14.36 -4.87 -14.35
CA PHE A 593 15.13 -5.07 -15.58
C PHE A 593 16.37 -4.16 -15.61
N VAL A 594 17.53 -4.76 -15.89
CA VAL A 594 18.83 -4.07 -15.91
C VAL A 594 19.69 -4.65 -17.05
N GLU A 595 20.00 -3.85 -18.08
CA GLU A 595 20.86 -4.23 -19.22
C GLU A 595 20.65 -5.67 -19.75
N GLY A 596 19.39 -6.06 -20.00
CA GLY A 596 19.05 -7.41 -20.48
C GLY A 596 19.14 -8.52 -19.43
N HIS A 597 19.03 -8.17 -18.14
CA HIS A 597 18.99 -9.08 -17.00
C HIS A 597 17.79 -8.76 -16.10
N TYR A 598 17.45 -9.72 -15.24
CA TYR A 598 16.52 -9.55 -14.13
C TYR A 598 17.28 -9.14 -12.87
N ARG A 599 16.65 -8.31 -12.05
CA ARG A 599 17.17 -7.85 -10.77
C ARG A 599 16.20 -8.15 -9.65
N LEU A 600 16.69 -8.75 -8.57
CA LEU A 600 15.98 -8.88 -7.30
C LEU A 600 16.77 -8.16 -6.20
N LYS A 601 16.06 -7.69 -5.17
CA LYS A 601 16.66 -7.14 -3.95
C LYS A 601 16.68 -8.21 -2.86
N TRP A 602 17.62 -8.09 -1.93
CA TRP A 602 17.69 -8.91 -0.72
C TRP A 602 16.33 -9.30 -0.14
N GLY A 603 16.15 -10.60 0.02
CA GLY A 603 15.01 -11.18 0.68
C GLY A 603 13.73 -11.11 -0.11
N MET A 604 13.69 -10.51 -1.31
CA MET A 604 12.52 -10.60 -2.17
C MET A 604 12.31 -12.04 -2.62
N ALA A 605 11.05 -12.42 -2.78
CA ALA A 605 10.70 -13.71 -3.34
C ALA A 605 9.63 -13.56 -4.42
N LYS A 606 9.49 -14.59 -5.25
CA LYS A 606 8.35 -14.72 -6.15
C LYS A 606 7.97 -16.18 -6.37
N THR A 607 6.67 -16.47 -6.26
CA THR A 607 6.10 -17.79 -6.49
C THR A 607 5.43 -17.88 -7.86
N THR A 608 5.88 -18.81 -8.71
CA THR A 608 5.17 -19.19 -9.94
C THR A 608 4.36 -20.46 -9.70
N ARG A 609 3.07 -20.43 -10.03
CA ARG A 609 2.17 -21.60 -9.93
C ARG A 609 1.89 -22.17 -11.31
N MET A 610 1.96 -23.49 -11.43
CA MET A 610 1.80 -24.20 -12.70
C MET A 610 1.14 -25.58 -12.51
N ALA A 611 0.58 -26.11 -13.58
CA ALA A 611 0.04 -27.46 -13.64
C ALA A 611 0.74 -28.23 -14.78
N LEU A 612 1.23 -29.43 -14.47
CA LEU A 612 1.82 -30.36 -15.45
C LEU A 612 0.90 -31.56 -15.59
N SER A 613 0.25 -31.71 -16.74
CA SER A 613 -0.62 -32.86 -17.04
C SER A 613 0.07 -33.77 -18.04
N PHE A 614 0.41 -34.99 -17.62
CA PHE A 614 1.14 -35.96 -18.43
C PHE A 614 0.18 -36.87 -19.21
N HIS A 615 0.52 -37.18 -20.46
CA HIS A 615 -0.32 -37.94 -21.38
C HIS A 615 0.38 -39.23 -21.83
N ALA A 616 -0.34 -40.36 -21.76
CA ALA A 616 0.08 -41.60 -22.38
C ALA A 616 -0.17 -41.59 -23.91
N PRO A 617 0.45 -42.49 -24.69
CA PRO A 617 0.20 -42.58 -26.13
C PRO A 617 -1.29 -42.70 -26.47
N GLY A 618 -1.77 -41.83 -27.37
CA GLY A 618 -3.16 -41.80 -27.84
C GLY A 618 -4.17 -41.07 -26.94
N GLU A 619 -3.75 -40.52 -25.79
CA GLU A 619 -4.59 -39.64 -24.98
C GLU A 619 -4.72 -38.24 -25.61
N GLN A 620 -5.84 -37.57 -25.36
CA GLN A 620 -6.12 -36.25 -25.93
C GLN A 620 -5.63 -35.15 -24.99
N ALA A 621 -4.65 -34.36 -25.45
CA ALA A 621 -4.21 -33.17 -24.73
C ALA A 621 -5.18 -32.00 -24.91
N GLY A 622 -5.40 -31.23 -23.83
CA GLY A 622 -6.34 -30.11 -23.79
C GLY A 622 -5.72 -28.85 -23.17
N PRO A 623 -4.89 -28.08 -23.90
CA PRO A 623 -4.22 -26.90 -23.35
C PRO A 623 -5.20 -25.79 -22.95
N ALA A 624 -6.33 -25.63 -23.65
CA ALA A 624 -7.35 -24.64 -23.29
C ALA A 624 -8.05 -24.96 -21.95
N ALA A 625 -8.33 -26.23 -21.70
CA ALA A 625 -8.89 -26.67 -20.41
C ALA A 625 -7.88 -26.53 -19.28
N ALA A 626 -6.61 -26.85 -19.52
CA ALA A 626 -5.55 -26.63 -18.54
C ALA A 626 -5.35 -25.14 -18.21
N ALA A 627 -5.42 -24.25 -19.22
CA ALA A 627 -5.40 -22.80 -19.01
C ALA A 627 -6.60 -22.34 -18.16
N ALA A 628 -7.81 -22.77 -18.50
CA ALA A 628 -9.02 -22.43 -17.76
C ALA A 628 -8.97 -22.89 -16.29
N ALA A 629 -8.40 -24.07 -16.01
CA ALA A 629 -8.23 -24.61 -14.65
C ALA A 629 -7.27 -23.80 -13.79
N ILE A 630 -6.22 -23.23 -14.38
CA ILE A 630 -5.22 -22.50 -13.59
C ILE A 630 -5.46 -20.99 -13.53
N GLU A 631 -6.02 -20.39 -14.57
CA GLU A 631 -6.33 -18.94 -14.64
C GLU A 631 -7.65 -18.60 -13.95
N LEU A 632 -8.64 -19.49 -14.04
CA LEU A 632 -9.97 -19.27 -13.48
C LEU A 632 -10.45 -20.56 -12.76
N PRO A 633 -9.77 -20.95 -11.66
CA PRO A 633 -10.15 -22.13 -10.88
C PRO A 633 -11.56 -21.97 -10.30
N LEU A 634 -12.24 -23.09 -10.07
CA LEU A 634 -13.54 -23.10 -9.37
C LEU A 634 -13.39 -22.52 -7.96
N VAL A 635 -14.15 -21.46 -7.66
CA VAL A 635 -14.19 -20.82 -6.33
C VAL A 635 -15.47 -21.24 -5.60
N PRO A 636 -15.37 -22.00 -4.49
CA PRO A 636 -16.52 -22.39 -3.69
C PRO A 636 -17.10 -21.20 -2.94
N VAL A 637 -18.44 -21.06 -2.96
CA VAL A 637 -19.17 -20.05 -2.20
C VAL A 637 -19.98 -20.73 -1.11
N ILE A 638 -19.65 -20.43 0.14
CA ILE A 638 -20.47 -20.76 1.32
C ILE A 638 -21.33 -19.54 1.65
N GLY A 639 -22.59 -19.76 1.99
CA GLY A 639 -23.52 -18.68 2.33
C GLY A 639 -23.07 -17.86 3.55
N ALA A 640 -23.23 -16.54 3.48
CA ALA A 640 -22.78 -15.58 4.50
C ALA A 640 -23.29 -15.88 5.92
N GLU A 641 -24.49 -16.44 6.04
CA GLU A 641 -25.09 -16.84 7.31
C GLU A 641 -24.23 -17.88 8.07
N ARG A 642 -23.46 -18.73 7.37
CA ARG A 642 -22.55 -19.68 8.03
C ARG A 642 -21.34 -18.98 8.64
N TYR A 643 -20.75 -18.01 7.95
CA TYR A 643 -19.65 -17.22 8.52
C TYR A 643 -20.13 -16.42 9.73
N ALA A 644 -21.28 -15.74 9.61
CA ALA A 644 -21.89 -14.99 10.70
C ALA A 644 -22.22 -15.86 11.92
N ALA A 645 -22.80 -17.05 11.72
CA ALA A 645 -23.16 -17.95 12.81
C ALA A 645 -21.96 -18.56 13.55
N THR A 646 -20.81 -18.68 12.89
CA THR A 646 -19.61 -19.31 13.48
C THR A 646 -18.64 -18.31 14.08
N GLY A 647 -18.63 -17.05 13.60
CA GLY A 647 -17.64 -16.04 13.97
C GLY A 647 -16.20 -16.37 13.56
N ALA A 648 -16.00 -17.42 12.74
CA ALA A 648 -14.66 -17.94 12.44
C ALA A 648 -13.82 -16.98 11.59
N MET A 649 -14.46 -16.11 10.80
CA MET A 649 -13.86 -15.05 9.99
C MET A 649 -14.02 -13.66 10.64
N GLY A 650 -14.23 -13.63 11.97
CA GLY A 650 -14.67 -12.43 12.66
C GLY A 650 -16.15 -12.16 12.45
N GLU A 651 -16.57 -10.96 12.81
CA GLU A 651 -17.96 -10.50 12.72
C GLU A 651 -18.35 -10.22 11.26
N ILE A 652 -19.38 -10.90 10.76
CA ILE A 652 -19.92 -10.73 9.41
C ILE A 652 -21.40 -10.41 9.48
N ALA A 653 -21.84 -9.36 8.79
CA ALA A 653 -23.25 -9.09 8.53
C ALA A 653 -23.64 -9.69 7.18
N PRO A 654 -24.49 -10.73 7.13
CA PRO A 654 -24.96 -11.30 5.87
C PRO A 654 -25.72 -10.27 5.02
N VAL A 655 -25.55 -10.33 3.70
CA VAL A 655 -26.32 -9.50 2.75
C VAL A 655 -27.79 -9.88 2.80
N ARG A 656 -28.67 -8.89 2.97
CA ARG A 656 -30.14 -9.04 3.00
C ARG A 656 -30.79 -7.89 2.23
N GLU A 657 -31.88 -8.17 1.53
CA GLU A 657 -32.66 -7.16 0.81
C GLU A 657 -33.05 -6.00 1.75
N GLY A 658 -32.79 -4.77 1.32
CA GLY A 658 -33.05 -3.54 2.08
C GLY A 658 -32.12 -3.30 3.28
N ARG A 659 -31.02 -4.06 3.42
CA ARG A 659 -30.03 -3.88 4.50
C ARG A 659 -28.64 -3.60 3.91
N PHE A 660 -28.11 -2.41 4.17
CA PHE A 660 -26.78 -1.96 3.75
C PHE A 660 -26.51 -2.03 2.24
N GLU A 661 -27.55 -2.04 1.38
CA GLU A 661 -27.38 -2.13 -0.07
C GLU A 661 -26.52 -0.99 -0.64
N ALA A 662 -26.60 0.21 -0.05
CA ALA A 662 -25.75 1.34 -0.42
C ALA A 662 -24.26 1.02 -0.24
N TRP A 663 -23.89 0.31 0.84
CA TRP A 663 -22.51 -0.13 1.08
C TRP A 663 -22.08 -1.16 0.03
N ASP A 664 -22.87 -2.20 -0.20
CA ASP A 664 -22.49 -3.26 -1.14
C ASP A 664 -22.36 -2.72 -2.58
N ASN A 665 -23.23 -1.79 -2.98
CA ASN A 665 -23.14 -1.08 -4.26
C ASN A 665 -21.92 -0.17 -4.34
N ASP A 666 -21.55 0.52 -3.26
CA ASP A 666 -20.35 1.36 -3.19
C ASP A 666 -19.08 0.52 -3.36
N VAL A 667 -18.99 -0.63 -2.66
CA VAL A 667 -17.86 -1.54 -2.78
C VAL A 667 -17.74 -2.10 -4.20
N ALA A 668 -18.85 -2.48 -4.84
CA ALA A 668 -18.85 -2.92 -6.23
C ALA A 668 -18.34 -1.83 -7.19
N ARG A 669 -18.84 -0.60 -7.04
CA ARG A 669 -18.38 0.56 -7.82
C ARG A 669 -16.88 0.83 -7.62
N ARG A 670 -16.41 0.81 -6.37
CA ARG A 670 -15.00 1.04 -6.02
C ARG A 670 -14.09 -0.07 -6.51
N TYR A 671 -14.54 -1.33 -6.48
CA TYR A 671 -13.83 -2.44 -7.10
C TYR A 671 -13.65 -2.22 -8.61
N ASP A 672 -14.71 -1.84 -9.34
CA ASP A 672 -14.62 -1.54 -10.76
C ASP A 672 -13.67 -0.38 -11.06
N GLU A 673 -13.67 0.67 -10.23
CA GLU A 673 -12.71 1.76 -10.30
C GLU A 673 -11.28 1.29 -10.05
N HIS A 674 -11.06 0.43 -9.05
CA HIS A 674 -9.77 -0.17 -8.73
C HIS A 674 -9.21 -0.97 -9.92
N MET A 675 -10.04 -1.81 -10.54
CA MET A 675 -9.64 -2.59 -11.71
C MET A 675 -9.36 -1.72 -12.95
N LYS A 676 -10.07 -0.60 -13.11
CA LYS A 676 -9.74 0.39 -14.17
C LYS A 676 -8.42 1.10 -13.89
N LEU A 677 -8.10 1.38 -12.64
CA LEU A 677 -6.82 1.97 -12.25
C LEU A 677 -5.67 1.00 -12.50
N LYS A 678 -5.84 -0.29 -12.16
CA LYS A 678 -4.89 -1.36 -12.51
C LYS A 678 -4.51 -1.36 -13.99
N GLU A 679 -5.52 -1.30 -14.86
CA GLU A 679 -5.30 -1.26 -16.30
C GLU A 679 -4.62 0.04 -16.75
N LYS A 680 -5.03 1.18 -16.18
CA LYS A 680 -4.50 2.51 -16.51
C LYS A 680 -3.03 2.66 -16.10
N GLU A 681 -2.68 2.28 -14.89
CA GLU A 681 -1.33 2.38 -14.32
C GLU A 681 -0.45 1.18 -14.69
N ARG A 682 -1.02 0.20 -15.43
CA ARG A 682 -0.36 -1.04 -15.87
C ARG A 682 0.25 -1.79 -14.68
N GLU A 683 -0.57 -2.02 -13.65
CA GLU A 683 -0.20 -2.69 -12.39
C GLU A 683 0.01 -4.21 -12.57
N TYR A 684 0.88 -4.56 -13.51
CA TYR A 684 1.23 -5.89 -13.97
C TYR A 684 2.75 -6.02 -14.03
N GLY A 685 3.24 -7.25 -14.15
CA GLY A 685 4.65 -7.63 -14.13
C GLY A 685 4.94 -8.58 -12.97
N PHE A 686 6.01 -9.37 -13.11
CA PHE A 686 6.28 -10.47 -12.18
C PHE A 686 6.47 -10.05 -10.71
N LEU A 687 6.92 -8.81 -10.43
CA LEU A 687 7.00 -8.28 -9.06
C LEU A 687 5.82 -7.37 -8.69
N ASN A 688 4.88 -7.09 -9.59
CA ASN A 688 3.92 -6.00 -9.43
C ASN A 688 2.46 -6.48 -9.33
N TRP A 689 2.13 -7.58 -10.02
CA TRP A 689 0.75 -8.10 -10.07
C TRP A 689 0.28 -8.52 -8.67
N GLY A 690 -0.81 -7.89 -8.22
CA GLY A 690 -1.42 -8.09 -6.91
C GLY A 690 -1.39 -6.84 -6.02
N ASP A 691 -0.52 -5.87 -6.30
CA ASP A 691 -0.45 -4.60 -5.56
C ASP A 691 -1.01 -3.43 -6.39
N TRP A 692 -0.99 -2.22 -5.84
CA TRP A 692 -1.45 -0.98 -6.48
C TRP A 692 -0.41 0.14 -6.44
N TYR A 693 -0.47 1.08 -7.40
CA TYR A 693 0.55 2.11 -7.60
C TYR A 693 0.00 3.53 -7.50
N GLY A 694 0.88 4.45 -7.09
CA GLY A 694 0.74 5.87 -7.40
C GLY A 694 0.32 6.76 -6.24
N GLU A 695 0.42 6.30 -4.98
CA GLU A 695 -0.11 7.08 -3.86
C GLU A 695 0.50 8.47 -3.65
N ARG A 696 1.79 8.59 -3.94
CA ARG A 696 2.51 9.86 -4.03
C ARG A 696 3.07 10.07 -5.44
N GLY A 697 2.43 9.46 -6.45
CA GLY A 697 2.83 9.45 -7.86
C GLY A 697 4.10 8.66 -8.18
N ARG A 698 4.64 7.90 -7.21
CA ARG A 698 5.98 7.27 -7.32
C ARG A 698 6.15 5.93 -6.60
N ASN A 699 5.21 5.55 -5.74
CA ASN A 699 5.33 4.39 -4.86
C ASN A 699 4.28 3.33 -5.19
N TRP A 700 4.69 2.10 -4.96
CA TRP A 700 3.79 0.97 -4.77
C TRP A 700 3.18 1.02 -3.36
N GLY A 701 1.98 0.46 -3.24
CA GLY A 701 1.14 0.54 -2.06
C GLY A 701 1.49 -0.49 -0.98
N ASN A 702 2.12 -1.60 -1.38
CA ASN A 702 2.38 -2.77 -0.55
C ASN A 702 1.13 -3.18 0.25
N ASN A 703 -0.02 -3.12 -0.43
CA ASN A 703 -1.35 -3.38 0.14
C ASN A 703 -1.63 -2.66 1.47
N GLU A 704 -1.18 -1.41 1.64
CA GLU A 704 -1.44 -0.61 2.86
C GLU A 704 -2.91 -0.69 3.27
N TYR A 705 -3.14 -0.94 4.57
CA TYR A 705 -4.43 -1.24 5.21
C TYR A 705 -5.05 -2.60 4.90
N ASP A 706 -4.26 -3.56 4.45
CA ASP A 706 -4.68 -4.95 4.24
C ASP A 706 -5.93 -5.06 3.36
N LEU A 707 -5.88 -4.41 2.18
CA LEU A 707 -6.91 -4.54 1.16
C LEU A 707 -7.39 -6.00 0.95
N PRO A 708 -6.52 -7.04 0.95
CA PRO A 708 -7.00 -8.41 0.84
C PRO A 708 -7.95 -8.83 1.98
N HIS A 709 -7.71 -8.46 3.24
CA HIS A 709 -8.63 -8.75 4.35
C HIS A 709 -10.03 -8.18 4.08
N GLY A 710 -10.10 -6.90 3.68
CA GLY A 710 -11.35 -6.22 3.37
C GLY A 710 -12.13 -6.86 2.21
N LEU A 711 -11.43 -7.30 1.16
CA LEU A 711 -12.05 -7.99 0.03
C LEU A 711 -12.49 -9.42 0.37
N PHE A 712 -11.73 -10.16 1.18
CA PHE A 712 -12.11 -11.49 1.63
C PHE A 712 -13.35 -11.46 2.53
N THR A 713 -13.45 -10.52 3.47
CA THR A 713 -14.64 -10.37 4.30
C THR A 713 -15.86 -9.95 3.47
N GLN A 714 -15.69 -9.05 2.48
CA GLN A 714 -16.76 -8.73 1.54
C GLN A 714 -17.15 -9.92 0.64
N PHE A 715 -16.20 -10.77 0.25
CA PHE A 715 -16.49 -12.05 -0.40
C PHE A 715 -17.33 -12.96 0.52
N GLY A 716 -16.97 -13.08 1.80
CA GLY A 716 -17.74 -13.83 2.79
C GLY A 716 -19.19 -13.33 2.95
N ARG A 717 -19.42 -12.02 2.78
CA ARG A 717 -20.75 -11.40 2.80
C ARG A 717 -21.57 -11.65 1.54
N THR A 718 -20.95 -11.51 0.37
CA THR A 718 -21.65 -11.40 -0.93
C THR A 718 -21.56 -12.65 -1.79
N GLY A 719 -20.56 -13.51 -1.58
CA GLY A 719 -20.21 -14.60 -2.48
C GLY A 719 -19.56 -14.14 -3.80
N ASN A 720 -19.21 -12.87 -3.95
CA ASN A 720 -18.63 -12.33 -5.19
C ASN A 720 -17.18 -12.82 -5.40
N ARG A 721 -17.01 -13.73 -6.37
CA ARG A 721 -15.75 -14.42 -6.68
C ARG A 721 -14.64 -13.48 -7.18
N ASP A 722 -15.00 -12.31 -7.69
CA ASP A 722 -14.02 -11.32 -8.15
C ASP A 722 -13.25 -10.70 -6.97
N TYR A 723 -13.93 -10.46 -5.85
CA TYR A 723 -13.27 -10.00 -4.62
C TYR A 723 -12.29 -11.05 -4.10
N TYR A 724 -12.69 -12.33 -4.11
CA TYR A 724 -11.83 -13.45 -3.72
C TYR A 724 -10.57 -13.53 -4.60
N ARG A 725 -10.71 -13.40 -5.92
CA ARG A 725 -9.59 -13.50 -6.87
C ARG A 725 -8.58 -12.37 -6.67
N LEU A 726 -9.06 -11.13 -6.58
CA LEU A 726 -8.17 -9.99 -6.34
C LEU A 726 -7.51 -10.10 -4.96
N ALA A 727 -8.27 -10.42 -3.90
CA ALA A 727 -7.74 -10.59 -2.56
C ALA A 727 -6.64 -11.67 -2.50
N LEU A 728 -6.86 -12.81 -3.17
CA LEU A 728 -5.86 -13.88 -3.22
C LEU A 728 -4.60 -13.47 -3.98
N ALA A 729 -4.73 -12.72 -5.09
CA ALA A 729 -3.59 -12.16 -5.79
C ALA A 729 -2.80 -11.17 -4.91
N SER A 730 -3.50 -10.26 -4.22
CA SER A 730 -2.89 -9.28 -3.31
C SER A 730 -2.20 -9.93 -2.11
N ALA A 731 -2.83 -10.89 -1.44
CA ALA A 731 -2.22 -11.61 -0.32
C ALA A 731 -0.97 -12.41 -0.76
N ARG A 732 -1.00 -13.01 -1.96
CA ARG A 732 0.17 -13.70 -2.54
C ARG A 732 1.30 -12.74 -2.90
N HIS A 733 0.99 -11.57 -3.47
CA HIS A 733 1.96 -10.52 -3.72
C HIS A 733 2.64 -10.10 -2.42
N GLN A 734 1.86 -9.76 -1.40
CA GLN A 734 2.38 -9.33 -0.10
C GLN A 734 3.29 -10.39 0.54
N ALA A 735 2.88 -11.67 0.48
CA ALA A 735 3.67 -12.78 1.00
C ALA A 735 5.00 -12.99 0.27
N ASP A 736 5.05 -12.67 -1.03
CA ASP A 736 6.22 -12.87 -1.88
C ASP A 736 7.16 -11.65 -1.90
N VAL A 737 6.62 -10.51 -2.29
CA VAL A 737 7.37 -9.31 -2.71
C VAL A 737 7.58 -8.34 -1.54
N ASP A 738 6.55 -8.11 -0.73
CA ASP A 738 6.56 -7.06 0.29
C ASP A 738 7.16 -7.54 1.64
N CYS A 739 7.24 -8.86 1.84
CA CYS A 739 7.86 -9.46 3.03
C CYS A 739 9.37 -9.72 2.83
N VAL A 740 10.18 -9.48 3.87
CA VAL A 740 11.63 -9.67 3.86
C VAL A 740 11.99 -11.11 4.25
N HIS A 741 12.30 -11.97 3.28
CA HIS A 741 12.59 -13.39 3.54
C HIS A 741 14.04 -13.66 3.96
N ALA A 742 14.97 -12.76 3.62
CA ALA A 742 16.39 -12.84 3.98
C ALA A 742 17.03 -11.43 4.04
N TYR A 743 17.92 -11.20 5.00
CA TYR A 743 18.66 -9.94 5.12
C TYR A 743 19.89 -10.14 6.01
N PRO A 744 21.00 -9.37 5.83
CA PRO A 744 22.18 -9.50 6.70
C PRO A 744 21.90 -9.20 8.18
N ASP A 745 20.97 -8.29 8.48
CA ASP A 745 20.49 -8.07 9.84
C ASP A 745 19.20 -8.85 10.11
N ILE A 746 19.29 -9.83 11.00
CA ILE A 746 18.19 -10.76 11.29
C ILE A 746 16.94 -10.06 11.87
N VAL A 747 17.07 -8.85 12.42
CA VAL A 747 15.93 -8.09 12.97
C VAL A 747 14.93 -7.64 11.92
N ASN A 748 15.28 -7.67 10.63
CA ASN A 748 14.36 -7.35 9.54
C ASN A 748 13.76 -8.61 8.90
N VAL A 749 14.25 -9.82 9.22
CA VAL A 749 13.78 -11.03 8.56
C VAL A 749 12.40 -11.42 9.07
N GLY A 750 11.44 -11.51 8.16
CA GLY A 750 10.01 -11.69 8.41
C GLY A 750 9.24 -10.37 8.45
N ALA A 751 9.91 -9.23 8.44
CA ALA A 751 9.26 -7.93 8.42
C ALA A 751 8.61 -7.63 7.07
N MET A 752 7.80 -6.56 7.03
CA MET A 752 7.13 -6.09 5.82
C MET A 752 7.67 -4.72 5.43
N ALA A 753 8.04 -4.55 4.17
CA ALA A 753 8.39 -3.25 3.63
C ALA A 753 7.13 -2.36 3.57
N PRO A 754 7.18 -1.11 4.08
CA PRO A 754 6.09 -0.16 3.88
C PRO A 754 6.01 0.22 2.40
N HIS A 755 4.88 0.80 2.00
CA HIS A 755 4.72 1.40 0.67
C HIS A 755 5.95 2.20 0.26
N GLY A 756 6.44 2.01 -0.96
CA GLY A 756 7.76 2.53 -1.33
C GLY A 756 8.04 2.44 -2.83
N VAL A 757 9.19 2.97 -3.22
CA VAL A 757 9.69 2.84 -4.58
C VAL A 757 10.01 1.35 -4.84
N CYS A 758 9.43 0.74 -5.88
CA CYS A 758 9.64 -0.68 -6.25
C CYS A 758 9.36 -1.69 -5.13
N HIS A 759 8.33 -1.45 -4.32
CA HIS A 759 7.95 -2.27 -3.15
C HIS A 759 8.95 -2.27 -1.98
N THR A 760 10.26 -2.23 -2.24
CA THR A 760 11.31 -2.45 -1.23
C THR A 760 12.38 -1.36 -1.19
N GLY A 761 12.17 -0.27 -1.93
CA GLY A 761 13.06 0.88 -2.01
C GLY A 761 12.74 1.99 -1.02
N GLU A 762 13.24 3.19 -1.33
CA GLU A 762 13.13 4.34 -0.45
C GLU A 762 11.67 4.79 -0.28
N TRP A 763 11.35 5.16 0.95
CA TRP A 763 10.10 5.82 1.30
C TRP A 763 10.36 7.19 1.93
N SER A 764 9.64 8.21 1.48
CA SER A 764 9.51 9.50 2.18
C SER A 764 8.33 10.30 1.63
N GLN A 765 7.77 11.18 2.47
CA GLN A 765 6.72 12.12 2.10
C GLN A 765 7.17 13.10 1.00
N HIS A 766 8.45 13.47 0.97
CA HIS A 766 9.00 14.53 0.10
C HIS A 766 10.27 14.09 -0.64
N LEU A 767 10.26 12.91 -1.27
CA LEU A 767 11.40 12.46 -2.07
C LEU A 767 11.67 13.42 -3.22
N ALA A 768 12.90 13.93 -3.27
CA ALA A 768 13.39 14.75 -4.38
C ALA A 768 13.67 13.88 -5.62
N SER A 769 14.19 12.66 -5.41
CA SER A 769 14.44 11.64 -6.44
C SER A 769 14.16 10.25 -5.84
N PRO A 770 13.33 9.40 -6.48
CA PRO A 770 13.07 8.05 -5.99
C PRO A 770 14.29 7.13 -6.20
N SER A 771 14.58 6.27 -5.21
CA SER A 771 15.64 5.26 -5.30
C SER A 771 15.14 3.88 -4.87
N TRP A 772 15.54 2.84 -5.58
CA TRP A 772 15.34 1.45 -5.14
C TRP A 772 16.42 0.98 -4.16
N SER A 773 17.66 1.49 -4.29
CA SER A 773 18.74 1.21 -3.35
C SER A 773 18.46 1.92 -2.03
N TYR A 774 18.18 1.13 -0.99
CA TYR A 774 17.74 1.58 0.32
C TYR A 774 17.86 0.42 1.33
N ALA A 775 18.58 0.62 2.43
CA ALA A 775 18.71 -0.41 3.47
C ALA A 775 17.35 -0.69 4.15
N TYR A 776 17.07 -1.94 4.50
CA TYR A 776 15.97 -2.21 5.44
C TYR A 776 16.36 -1.69 6.82
N THR A 777 15.65 -0.67 7.29
CA THR A 777 15.92 0.02 8.56
C THR A 777 14.80 -0.24 9.57
N GLY A 778 14.82 0.50 10.70
CA GLY A 778 13.69 0.52 11.62
C GLY A 778 12.34 0.83 10.95
N MET A 779 12.33 1.51 9.80
CA MET A 779 11.12 1.78 9.01
C MET A 779 10.48 0.53 8.40
N THR A 780 11.26 -0.52 8.17
CA THR A 780 10.81 -1.83 7.68
C THR A 780 10.35 -2.73 8.83
N THR A 781 10.68 -2.40 10.07
CA THR A 781 10.26 -3.19 11.23
C THR A 781 8.80 -2.92 11.60
N ALA A 782 8.16 -3.86 12.32
CA ALA A 782 6.77 -3.71 12.76
C ALA A 782 6.57 -2.49 13.69
N SER A 783 7.65 -2.02 14.34
CA SER A 783 7.68 -0.81 15.17
C SER A 783 7.28 0.47 14.43
N ASN A 784 7.28 0.48 13.10
CA ASN A 784 6.81 1.62 12.29
C ASN A 784 5.28 1.61 12.03
N GLY A 785 4.58 0.52 12.36
CA GLY A 785 3.12 0.45 12.23
C GLY A 785 2.61 0.37 10.79
N HIS A 786 3.36 -0.27 9.88
CA HIS A 786 2.88 -0.66 8.54
C HIS A 786 3.01 -2.18 8.44
N THR A 787 2.13 -2.89 9.13
CA THR A 787 2.21 -4.34 9.29
C THR A 787 0.81 -4.94 9.40
N TRP A 788 0.50 -5.91 8.55
CA TRP A 788 -0.81 -6.54 8.47
C TRP A 788 -0.67 -8.02 8.16
N ALA A 789 -1.56 -8.86 8.72
CA ALA A 789 -1.51 -10.31 8.53
C ALA A 789 -2.89 -10.95 8.31
N ASP A 790 -3.99 -10.23 8.53
CA ASP A 790 -5.34 -10.78 8.44
C ASP A 790 -5.67 -11.23 7.03
N GLY A 791 -5.30 -10.47 5.98
CA GLY A 791 -5.53 -10.88 4.60
C GLY A 791 -4.77 -12.14 4.20
N MET A 792 -3.55 -12.35 4.72
CA MET A 792 -2.81 -13.60 4.52
C MET A 792 -3.41 -14.76 5.33
N ALA A 793 -3.92 -14.50 6.54
CA ALA A 793 -4.62 -15.48 7.36
C ALA A 793 -5.96 -15.89 6.72
N ASP A 794 -6.71 -14.96 6.16
CA ASP A 794 -7.95 -15.23 5.43
C ASP A 794 -7.70 -16.05 4.17
N ALA A 795 -6.65 -15.73 3.42
CA ALA A 795 -6.22 -16.56 2.29
C ALA A 795 -5.87 -17.98 2.76
N TRP A 796 -5.20 -18.16 3.90
CA TRP A 796 -4.97 -19.47 4.49
C TRP A 796 -6.28 -20.20 4.85
N TYR A 797 -7.20 -19.52 5.54
CA TYR A 797 -8.46 -20.12 5.95
C TYR A 797 -9.31 -20.56 4.76
N LEU A 798 -9.44 -19.70 3.75
CA LEU A 798 -10.32 -19.94 2.61
C LEU A 798 -9.72 -20.91 1.59
N THR A 799 -8.38 -20.98 1.46
CA THR A 799 -7.74 -21.68 0.33
C THR A 799 -6.74 -22.76 0.73
N GLY A 800 -6.21 -22.71 1.96
CA GLY A 800 -5.09 -23.56 2.39
C GLY A 800 -3.75 -23.22 1.72
N ASP A 801 -3.61 -22.02 1.13
CA ASP A 801 -2.35 -21.61 0.47
C ASP A 801 -1.21 -21.52 1.50
N SER A 802 -0.27 -22.44 1.38
CA SER A 802 0.83 -22.61 2.34
C SER A 802 1.85 -21.49 2.28
N ARG A 803 1.99 -20.80 1.14
CA ARG A 803 2.98 -19.73 0.98
C ARG A 803 2.59 -18.47 1.77
N VAL A 804 1.32 -18.08 1.70
CA VAL A 804 0.82 -16.92 2.45
C VAL A 804 0.90 -17.16 3.96
N MET A 805 0.62 -18.39 4.42
CA MET A 805 0.72 -18.73 5.83
C MET A 805 2.18 -18.81 6.32
N GLU A 806 3.11 -19.29 5.51
CA GLU A 806 4.55 -19.23 5.84
C GLU A 806 5.03 -17.79 6.03
N ALA A 807 4.61 -16.86 5.16
CA ALA A 807 4.95 -15.45 5.27
C ALA A 807 4.30 -14.78 6.49
N ALA A 808 3.02 -15.07 6.77
CA ALA A 808 2.32 -14.60 7.96
C ALA A 808 3.02 -15.07 9.25
N ILE A 809 3.40 -16.36 9.35
CA ILE A 809 4.20 -16.87 10.46
C ILE A 809 5.54 -16.13 10.55
N GLY A 810 6.22 -15.88 9.43
CA GLY A 810 7.44 -15.08 9.39
C GLY A 810 7.28 -13.70 10.02
N LEU A 811 6.16 -13.03 9.74
CA LEU A 811 5.82 -11.75 10.34
C LEU A 811 5.54 -11.84 11.85
N GLY A 812 4.84 -12.88 12.29
CA GLY A 812 4.62 -13.16 13.72
C GLY A 812 5.94 -13.42 14.45
N GLU A 813 6.84 -14.18 13.84
CA GLU A 813 8.18 -14.40 14.37
C GLU A 813 8.95 -13.08 14.47
N HIS A 814 8.87 -12.20 13.46
CA HIS A 814 9.49 -10.88 13.50
C HIS A 814 8.96 -10.03 14.66
N ILE A 815 7.64 -9.94 14.83
CA ILE A 815 7.05 -9.17 15.94
C ILE A 815 7.47 -9.76 17.29
N ALA A 816 7.41 -11.09 17.46
CA ALA A 816 7.74 -11.75 18.72
C ALA A 816 9.24 -11.70 19.07
N PHE A 817 10.13 -11.77 18.07
CA PHE A 817 11.59 -11.81 18.26
C PHE A 817 12.22 -10.41 18.27
N ALA A 818 11.87 -9.54 17.33
CA ALA A 818 12.55 -8.26 17.13
C ALA A 818 11.83 -7.09 17.81
N MET A 819 10.51 -6.98 17.63
CA MET A 819 9.74 -5.84 18.11
C MET A 819 9.36 -5.95 19.59
N ALA A 820 8.57 -6.96 19.97
CA ALA A 820 7.96 -7.05 21.30
C ALA A 820 8.99 -7.02 22.45
N PRO A 821 10.18 -7.64 22.36
CA PRO A 821 11.19 -7.56 23.43
C PRO A 821 11.76 -6.15 23.63
N THR A 822 11.76 -5.32 22.58
CA THR A 822 12.31 -3.95 22.60
C THR A 822 11.23 -2.87 22.71
N PHE A 823 9.95 -3.24 22.63
CA PHE A 823 8.81 -2.34 22.77
C PHE A 823 8.65 -1.88 24.23
N THR A 824 9.03 -0.64 24.50
CA THR A 824 9.04 -0.05 25.85
C THR A 824 8.20 1.22 26.00
N GLN A 825 7.75 1.81 24.89
CA GLN A 825 6.90 3.00 24.85
C GLN A 825 6.04 2.99 23.57
N LEU A 826 4.87 3.64 23.59
CA LEU A 826 4.02 3.79 22.38
C LEU A 826 4.65 4.73 21.35
N GLY A 827 5.40 5.74 21.80
CA GLY A 827 5.94 6.79 20.94
C GLY A 827 4.87 7.82 20.54
N THR A 828 5.06 8.48 19.40
CA THR A 828 4.15 9.53 18.90
C THR A 828 3.16 9.04 17.84
N HIS A 829 3.21 7.75 17.53
CA HIS A 829 2.38 7.11 16.51
C HIS A 829 1.84 5.79 17.06
N GLU A 830 0.69 5.82 17.69
CA GLU A 830 0.09 4.69 18.41
C GLU A 830 -0.27 3.51 17.49
N ARG A 831 -0.43 3.78 16.19
CA ARG A 831 -0.61 2.74 15.16
C ARG A 831 0.48 1.68 15.16
N SER A 832 1.69 1.99 15.63
CA SER A 832 2.76 1.00 15.76
C SER A 832 2.37 -0.15 16.68
N ALA A 833 1.72 0.15 17.82
CA ALA A 833 1.16 -0.88 18.69
C ALA A 833 -0.11 -1.49 18.09
N GLY A 834 -1.04 -0.67 17.60
CA GLY A 834 -2.34 -1.14 17.09
C GLY A 834 -2.21 -2.14 15.94
N TRP A 835 -1.48 -1.80 14.87
CA TRP A 835 -1.30 -2.69 13.73
C TRP A 835 -0.47 -3.93 14.05
N SER A 836 0.55 -3.80 14.92
CA SER A 836 1.33 -4.96 15.36
C SER A 836 0.52 -5.92 16.21
N LEU A 837 -0.41 -5.40 17.03
CA LEU A 837 -1.37 -6.22 17.78
C LEU A 837 -2.34 -6.93 16.83
N ALA A 838 -2.94 -6.22 15.88
CA ALA A 838 -3.82 -6.84 14.89
C ALA A 838 -3.10 -8.00 14.15
N ALA A 839 -1.92 -7.72 13.58
CA ALA A 839 -1.14 -8.71 12.85
C ALA A 839 -0.76 -9.94 13.70
N ILE A 840 -0.23 -9.74 14.92
CA ILE A 840 0.20 -10.87 15.75
C ILE A 840 -1.00 -11.67 16.31
N MET A 841 -2.14 -11.01 16.55
CA MET A 841 -3.36 -11.68 17.00
C MET A 841 -3.99 -12.50 15.86
N ALA A 842 -3.95 -12.02 14.62
CA ALA A 842 -4.36 -12.79 13.44
C ALA A 842 -3.60 -14.12 13.33
N ILE A 843 -2.28 -14.08 13.57
CA ILE A 843 -1.40 -15.25 13.52
C ILE A 843 -1.63 -16.16 14.73
N TYR A 844 -1.88 -15.61 15.91
CA TYR A 844 -2.28 -16.39 17.09
C TYR A 844 -3.59 -17.14 16.83
N ARG A 845 -4.60 -16.50 16.24
CA ARG A 845 -5.87 -17.15 15.85
C ARG A 845 -5.67 -18.30 14.87
N ALA A 846 -4.72 -18.17 13.95
CA ALA A 846 -4.42 -19.21 12.96
C ALA A 846 -3.66 -20.41 13.57
N THR A 847 -2.77 -20.16 14.53
CA THR A 847 -1.78 -21.16 15.00
C THR A 847 -2.05 -21.70 16.41
N GLY A 848 -2.69 -20.91 17.27
CA GLY A 848 -2.79 -21.17 18.71
C GLY A 848 -1.46 -21.12 19.46
N ASP A 849 -0.41 -20.54 18.87
CA ASP A 849 0.93 -20.50 19.48
C ASP A 849 1.03 -19.42 20.55
N GLN A 850 1.29 -19.85 21.79
CA GLN A 850 1.36 -18.97 22.96
C GLN A 850 2.47 -17.91 22.86
N VAL A 851 3.52 -18.13 22.05
CA VAL A 851 4.59 -17.12 21.83
C VAL A 851 4.01 -15.83 21.27
N TYR A 852 3.04 -15.93 20.36
CA TYR A 852 2.40 -14.76 19.75
C TYR A 852 1.50 -14.02 20.75
N LEU A 853 0.74 -14.76 21.57
CA LEU A 853 -0.10 -14.16 22.61
C LEU A 853 0.73 -13.49 23.72
N ASP A 854 1.89 -14.07 24.07
CA ASP A 854 2.80 -13.49 25.06
C ASP A 854 3.48 -12.21 24.54
N ALA A 855 3.84 -12.17 23.25
CA ALA A 855 4.34 -10.97 22.58
C ALA A 855 3.25 -9.88 22.49
N ALA A 856 2.01 -10.24 22.15
CA ALA A 856 0.88 -9.31 22.19
C ALA A 856 0.68 -8.72 23.59
N ARG A 857 0.68 -9.58 24.63
CA ARG A 857 0.59 -9.14 26.04
C ARG A 857 1.66 -8.10 26.37
N LYS A 858 2.90 -8.30 25.90
CA LYS A 858 3.99 -7.35 26.16
C LYS A 858 3.72 -5.97 25.56
N ILE A 859 3.15 -5.90 24.36
CA ILE A 859 2.76 -4.64 23.70
C ILE A 859 1.58 -3.99 24.45
N VAL A 860 0.55 -4.78 24.80
CA VAL A 860 -0.62 -4.30 25.56
C VAL A 860 -0.22 -3.68 26.89
N GLU A 861 0.67 -4.32 27.65
CA GLU A 861 1.09 -3.80 28.96
C GLU A 861 1.79 -2.42 28.85
N VAL A 862 2.45 -2.11 27.73
CA VAL A 862 2.98 -0.75 27.47
C VAL A 862 1.85 0.23 27.23
N ALA A 863 0.89 -0.11 26.37
CA ALA A 863 -0.26 0.74 26.09
C ALA A 863 -1.06 1.05 27.36
N LEU A 864 -1.34 0.04 28.20
CA LEU A 864 -2.05 0.22 29.46
C LEU A 864 -1.27 1.09 30.46
N ALA A 865 0.07 0.98 30.48
CA ALA A 865 0.90 1.74 31.41
C ALA A 865 1.03 3.23 31.04
N GLU A 866 0.96 3.57 29.76
CA GLU A 866 1.10 4.96 29.27
C GLU A 866 -0.22 5.72 29.18
N GLN A 867 -1.36 5.05 29.32
CA GLN A 867 -2.66 5.71 29.26
C GLN A 867 -2.91 6.59 30.49
N ASP A 868 -3.36 7.83 30.27
CA ASP A 868 -3.90 8.70 31.32
C ASP A 868 -5.37 8.36 31.58
N LEU A 869 -5.61 7.18 32.16
CA LEU A 869 -6.95 6.63 32.34
C LEU A 869 -7.84 7.45 33.29
N ASP A 870 -7.24 8.05 34.34
CA ASP A 870 -7.95 8.84 35.35
C ASP A 870 -8.21 10.29 34.92
N GLY A 871 -7.39 10.83 34.01
CA GLY A 871 -7.51 12.18 33.48
C GLY A 871 -8.31 12.22 32.17
N THR A 872 -7.58 12.23 31.06
CA THR A 872 -8.15 12.37 29.70
C THR A 872 -8.83 11.12 29.17
N GLY A 873 -8.47 9.94 29.68
CA GLY A 873 -8.85 8.65 29.10
C GLY A 873 -8.02 8.24 27.87
N ALA A 874 -7.10 9.08 27.40
CA ALA A 874 -6.29 8.86 26.19
C ALA A 874 -4.79 8.67 26.53
N TRP A 875 -3.92 8.81 25.53
CA TRP A 875 -2.46 8.63 25.62
C TRP A 875 -1.70 9.93 25.31
N PRO A 876 -2.00 11.05 26.00
CA PRO A 876 -1.57 12.37 25.57
C PRO A 876 -0.04 12.49 25.52
N HIS A 877 0.47 12.90 24.36
CA HIS A 877 1.90 13.15 24.14
C HIS A 877 2.10 14.41 23.29
N VAL A 878 3.34 14.90 23.17
CA VAL A 878 3.64 16.05 22.30
C VAL A 878 3.46 15.63 20.84
N LEU A 879 2.50 16.23 20.15
CA LEU A 879 2.18 15.90 18.76
C LEU A 879 3.40 16.15 17.86
N PRO A 880 3.74 15.19 16.98
CA PRO A 880 4.81 15.38 16.02
C PRO A 880 4.40 16.42 14.97
N SER A 881 5.37 17.01 14.26
CA SER A 881 5.14 18.19 13.40
C SER A 881 4.10 17.97 12.31
N ASP A 882 4.01 16.74 11.78
CA ASP A 882 3.04 16.31 10.78
C ASP A 882 1.60 16.22 11.30
N HIS A 883 1.40 16.05 12.61
CA HIS A 883 0.07 16.04 13.25
C HIS A 883 -0.22 17.27 14.12
N ALA A 884 0.79 18.10 14.38
CA ALA A 884 0.66 19.35 15.11
C ALA A 884 0.07 20.49 14.26
N ALA A 885 0.08 20.35 12.92
CA ALA A 885 -0.59 21.25 11.97
C ALA A 885 -0.27 22.76 12.17
N GLY A 886 1.01 23.06 12.42
CA GLY A 886 1.47 24.44 12.65
C GLY A 886 1.42 24.92 14.10
N TYR A 887 1.12 24.03 15.06
CA TYR A 887 1.13 24.32 16.50
C TYR A 887 2.22 23.53 17.25
N PRO A 888 3.52 23.92 17.14
CA PRO A 888 4.60 23.22 17.82
C PRO A 888 4.38 23.13 19.34
N GLY A 889 4.57 21.93 19.91
CA GLY A 889 4.39 21.70 21.34
C GLY A 889 2.95 21.44 21.79
N ALA A 890 1.99 21.38 20.85
CA ALA A 890 0.64 20.90 21.15
C ALA A 890 0.70 19.48 21.75
N VAL A 891 -0.10 19.23 22.78
CA VAL A 891 -0.17 17.94 23.47
C VAL A 891 -1.54 17.34 23.24
N GLY A 892 -1.58 16.06 22.87
CA GLY A 892 -2.81 15.32 22.65
C GLY A 892 -2.56 14.07 21.83
N ASN A 893 -3.54 13.68 21.01
CA ASN A 893 -3.49 12.47 20.18
C ASN A 893 -4.13 12.72 18.82
N VAL A 894 -3.90 11.79 17.89
CA VAL A 894 -4.54 11.77 16.56
C VAL A 894 -5.70 10.78 16.59
N GLY A 895 -6.88 11.20 16.12
CA GLY A 895 -8.13 10.45 16.31
C GLY A 895 -8.06 9.02 15.74
N PHE A 896 -7.63 8.89 14.49
CA PHE A 896 -7.54 7.58 13.83
C PHE A 896 -6.43 6.69 14.42
N LEU A 897 -5.32 7.26 14.90
CA LEU A 897 -4.26 6.47 15.55
C LEU A 897 -4.76 5.84 16.86
N ILE A 898 -5.59 6.56 17.61
CA ILE A 898 -6.28 5.99 18.77
C ILE A 898 -7.26 4.90 18.35
N GLY A 899 -8.02 5.13 17.27
CA GLY A 899 -8.87 4.11 16.64
C GLY A 899 -8.11 2.80 16.38
N VAL A 900 -7.02 2.86 15.62
CA VAL A 900 -6.15 1.72 15.29
C VAL A 900 -5.57 1.05 16.55
N LEU A 901 -5.09 1.83 17.53
CA LEU A 901 -4.62 1.28 18.81
C LEU A 901 -5.73 0.49 19.49
N THR A 902 -6.93 1.07 19.59
CA THR A 902 -8.08 0.42 20.23
C THR A 902 -8.56 -0.81 19.46
N SER A 903 -8.43 -0.87 18.14
CA SER A 903 -8.70 -2.07 17.35
C SER A 903 -7.71 -3.20 17.67
N GLY A 904 -6.41 -2.90 17.79
CA GLY A 904 -5.43 -3.89 18.25
C GLY A 904 -5.69 -4.38 19.69
N LEU A 905 -6.18 -3.50 20.56
CA LEU A 905 -6.61 -3.87 21.92
C LEU A 905 -7.90 -4.72 21.91
N GLN A 906 -8.83 -4.46 20.99
CA GLN A 906 -10.03 -5.27 20.78
C GLN A 906 -9.65 -6.70 20.48
N ASP A 907 -8.79 -6.92 19.48
CA ASP A 907 -8.32 -8.25 19.07
C ASP A 907 -7.74 -9.05 20.24
N TYR A 908 -6.94 -8.40 21.09
CA TYR A 908 -6.41 -9.01 22.29
C TYR A 908 -7.51 -9.31 23.34
N HIS A 909 -8.44 -8.38 23.54
CA HIS A 909 -9.52 -8.53 24.50
C HIS A 909 -10.52 -9.62 24.10
N GLU A 910 -10.83 -9.78 22.81
CA GLU A 910 -11.71 -10.86 22.32
C GLU A 910 -11.14 -12.25 22.64
N GLU A 911 -9.82 -12.42 22.52
CA GLU A 911 -9.17 -13.70 22.79
C GLU A 911 -8.89 -13.96 24.27
N THR A 912 -8.70 -12.91 25.09
CA THR A 912 -8.27 -13.05 26.50
C THR A 912 -9.33 -12.72 27.53
N GLY A 913 -10.30 -11.88 27.19
CA GLY A 913 -11.28 -11.32 28.11
C GLY A 913 -10.67 -10.46 29.23
N ASP A 914 -9.47 -9.89 29.05
CA ASP A 914 -8.82 -9.08 30.10
C ASP A 914 -9.61 -7.79 30.38
N PRO A 915 -10.27 -7.65 31.55
CA PRO A 915 -11.13 -6.51 31.84
C PRO A 915 -10.35 -5.17 31.91
N ARG A 916 -9.04 -5.20 32.14
CA ARG A 916 -8.20 -4.00 32.13
C ARG A 916 -8.14 -3.39 30.73
N VAL A 917 -8.13 -4.23 29.70
CA VAL A 917 -8.09 -3.81 28.30
C VAL A 917 -9.41 -3.18 27.91
N LEU A 918 -10.55 -3.79 28.26
CA LEU A 918 -11.86 -3.17 28.03
C LEU A 918 -11.98 -1.82 28.74
N THR A 919 -11.51 -1.71 30.00
CA THR A 919 -11.51 -0.44 30.73
C THR A 919 -10.66 0.63 30.03
N SER A 920 -9.51 0.23 29.49
CA SER A 920 -8.64 1.11 28.68
C SER A 920 -9.33 1.59 27.42
N MET A 921 -9.97 0.68 26.68
CA MET A 921 -10.74 1.01 25.47
C MET A 921 -11.90 1.95 25.79
N GLU A 922 -12.64 1.74 26.88
CA GLU A 922 -13.69 2.65 27.35
C GLU A 922 -13.16 4.07 27.65
N GLY A 923 -11.93 4.19 28.17
CA GLY A 923 -11.24 5.47 28.31
C GLY A 923 -11.01 6.16 26.96
N GLY A 924 -10.40 5.45 26.02
CA GLY A 924 -10.09 5.98 24.69
C GLY A 924 -11.34 6.33 23.88
N SER A 925 -12.38 5.49 23.93
CA SER A 925 -13.67 5.72 23.28
C SER A 925 -14.42 6.93 23.85
N ARG A 926 -14.36 7.15 25.17
CA ARG A 926 -14.91 8.38 25.78
C ARG A 926 -14.16 9.61 25.29
N TRP A 927 -12.83 9.56 25.18
CA TRP A 927 -12.06 10.67 24.63
C TRP A 927 -12.40 10.95 23.17
N LEU A 928 -12.52 9.91 22.33
CA LEU A 928 -12.95 10.05 20.94
C LEU A 928 -14.33 10.70 20.83
N ARG A 929 -15.28 10.30 21.69
CA ARG A 929 -16.62 10.89 21.76
C ARG A 929 -16.62 12.34 22.27
N ASP A 930 -15.92 12.61 23.36
CA ASP A 930 -16.06 13.87 24.11
C ASP A 930 -15.17 14.99 23.54
N VAL A 931 -14.08 14.63 22.85
CA VAL A 931 -13.08 15.58 22.33
C VAL A 931 -13.02 15.58 20.81
N MET A 932 -13.12 14.41 20.17
CA MET A 932 -12.84 14.29 18.74
C MET A 932 -14.10 14.28 17.86
N TRP A 933 -15.26 13.93 18.39
CA TRP A 933 -16.50 13.87 17.63
C TRP A 933 -16.98 15.25 17.18
N ILE A 934 -17.44 15.36 15.92
CA ILE A 934 -18.02 16.57 15.33
C ILE A 934 -19.51 16.31 15.04
N PRO A 935 -20.44 16.64 15.97
CA PRO A 935 -21.86 16.31 15.84
C PRO A 935 -22.54 16.87 14.60
N GLU A 936 -22.10 18.02 14.11
CA GLU A 936 -22.69 18.71 12.95
C GLU A 936 -22.27 18.07 11.62
N ARG A 937 -21.16 17.31 11.60
CA ARG A 937 -20.60 16.70 10.38
C ARG A 937 -20.64 15.18 10.36
N TRP A 938 -20.91 14.59 11.52
CA TRP A 938 -20.92 13.15 11.76
C TRP A 938 -19.60 12.44 11.48
N HIS A 939 -18.47 13.09 11.75
CA HIS A 939 -17.17 12.43 11.72
C HIS A 939 -16.27 13.01 12.81
N PHE A 940 -15.02 12.57 12.86
CA PHE A 940 -14.09 12.96 13.91
C PHE A 940 -13.10 14.03 13.43
N HIS A 941 -12.56 14.79 14.36
CA HIS A 941 -11.37 15.59 14.14
C HIS A 941 -10.21 14.66 13.76
N TYR A 942 -9.39 15.07 12.80
CA TYR A 942 -8.21 14.30 12.42
C TYR A 942 -7.19 14.21 13.57
N THR A 943 -6.91 15.34 14.22
CA THR A 943 -5.94 15.48 15.32
C THR A 943 -6.50 16.41 16.39
N SER A 944 -6.09 16.25 17.63
CA SER A 944 -6.52 17.12 18.74
C SER A 944 -5.70 18.41 18.84
N SER A 945 -4.99 18.81 17.76
CA SER A 945 -4.30 20.10 17.73
C SER A 945 -5.32 21.25 17.66
N PRO A 946 -4.99 22.45 18.19
CA PRO A 946 -5.89 23.60 18.11
C PRO A 946 -6.33 23.94 16.68
N ALA A 947 -5.45 23.70 15.69
CA ALA A 947 -5.75 23.88 14.27
C ALA A 947 -7.03 23.17 13.83
N TYR A 948 -7.29 21.98 14.39
CA TYR A 948 -8.42 21.13 14.02
C TYR A 948 -9.57 21.28 15.00
N LEU A 949 -9.32 21.32 16.31
CA LEU A 949 -10.38 21.46 17.32
C LEU A 949 -11.15 22.79 17.20
N GLU A 950 -10.48 23.87 16.81
CA GLU A 950 -11.10 25.18 16.62
C GLU A 950 -11.67 25.36 15.21
N ASN A 951 -11.41 24.42 14.30
CA ASN A 951 -11.89 24.46 12.91
C ASN A 951 -12.33 23.07 12.43
N PRO A 952 -13.57 22.66 12.76
CA PRO A 952 -14.12 21.36 12.38
C PRO A 952 -14.09 21.10 10.87
N GLY A 953 -14.11 22.16 10.06
CA GLY A 953 -14.04 22.09 8.59
C GLY A 953 -12.73 21.57 8.01
N ARG A 954 -11.66 21.46 8.82
CA ARG A 954 -10.39 20.87 8.37
C ARG A 954 -10.37 19.35 8.34
N SER A 955 -11.38 18.69 8.92
CA SER A 955 -11.48 17.23 8.95
C SER A 955 -12.49 16.74 7.93
N GLY A 956 -12.27 15.54 7.40
CA GLY A 956 -13.23 14.81 6.58
C GLY A 956 -13.42 13.39 7.09
N SER A 957 -14.36 12.65 6.51
CA SER A 957 -14.70 11.29 6.97
C SER A 957 -13.69 10.20 6.60
N GLY A 958 -12.65 10.50 5.81
CA GLY A 958 -11.75 9.49 5.21
C GLY A 958 -11.18 8.45 6.19
N THR A 959 -10.73 8.88 7.38
CA THR A 959 -10.13 8.00 8.40
C THR A 959 -11.15 7.49 9.44
N THR A 960 -12.44 7.77 9.25
CA THR A 960 -13.49 7.48 10.23
C THR A 960 -13.66 5.98 10.46
N MET A 961 -13.50 5.16 9.41
CA MET A 961 -13.60 3.70 9.52
C MET A 961 -12.57 3.11 10.49
N GLU A 962 -11.39 3.72 10.61
CA GLU A 962 -10.34 3.29 11.55
C GLU A 962 -10.70 3.57 13.02
N ILE A 963 -11.68 4.43 13.27
CA ILE A 963 -12.14 4.81 14.61
C ILE A 963 -13.35 3.96 15.01
N ILE A 964 -14.33 3.82 14.10
CA ILE A 964 -15.64 3.30 14.49
C ILE A 964 -15.70 1.77 14.64
N GLY A 965 -14.70 1.03 14.14
CA GLY A 965 -14.55 -0.41 14.40
C GLY A 965 -14.53 -0.72 15.89
N ALA A 966 -13.47 -0.30 16.58
CA ALA A 966 -13.32 -0.46 18.03
C ALA A 966 -14.37 0.31 18.84
N LEU A 967 -14.82 1.48 18.37
CA LEU A 967 -15.88 2.24 19.04
C LEU A 967 -17.20 1.45 19.10
N SER A 968 -17.55 0.75 18.02
CA SER A 968 -18.73 -0.10 17.95
C SER A 968 -18.64 -1.29 18.91
N TYR A 969 -17.45 -1.87 19.06
CA TYR A 969 -17.19 -2.93 20.02
C TYR A 969 -17.41 -2.48 21.46
N VAL A 970 -16.81 -1.34 21.85
CA VAL A 970 -16.98 -0.77 23.18
C VAL A 970 -18.44 -0.42 23.46
N ALA A 971 -19.13 0.19 22.51
CA ALA A 971 -20.55 0.51 22.63
C ALA A 971 -21.40 -0.75 22.88
N GLU A 972 -21.16 -1.83 22.13
CA GLU A 972 -21.86 -3.11 22.33
C GLU A 972 -21.56 -3.74 23.70
N LYS A 973 -20.29 -3.79 24.12
CA LYS A 973 -19.89 -4.42 25.40
C LYS A 973 -20.37 -3.64 26.63
N THR A 974 -20.46 -2.33 26.54
CA THR A 974 -20.89 -1.46 27.66
C THR A 974 -22.39 -1.18 27.65
N GLY A 975 -23.08 -1.41 26.52
CA GLY A 975 -24.46 -0.99 26.32
C GLY A 975 -24.61 0.52 26.15
N ASP A 976 -23.54 1.23 25.77
CA ASP A 976 -23.59 2.67 25.48
C ASP A 976 -24.27 2.93 24.13
N ALA A 977 -25.59 3.15 24.21
CA ALA A 977 -26.40 3.35 23.04
C ALA A 977 -26.21 4.74 22.39
N GLU A 978 -25.65 5.74 23.08
CA GLU A 978 -25.30 7.03 22.48
C GLU A 978 -24.05 6.88 21.61
N MET A 979 -23.06 6.14 22.10
CA MET A 979 -21.87 5.80 21.33
C MET A 979 -22.20 4.98 20.08
N MET A 980 -23.16 4.04 20.16
CA MET A 980 -23.61 3.31 18.98
C MET A 980 -24.34 4.20 17.95
N ASP A 981 -25.07 5.23 18.38
CA ASP A 981 -25.64 6.22 17.44
C ASP A 981 -24.56 7.02 16.73
N ILE A 982 -23.47 7.35 17.43
CA ILE A 982 -22.30 8.01 16.84
C ILE A 982 -21.64 7.11 15.79
N VAL A 983 -21.46 5.83 16.08
CA VAL A 983 -20.95 4.83 15.11
C VAL A 983 -21.82 4.82 13.84
N ALA A 984 -23.15 4.77 13.99
CA ALA A 984 -24.05 4.81 12.85
C ALA A 984 -23.94 6.13 12.07
N GLN A 985 -23.98 7.28 12.73
CA GLN A 985 -23.82 8.58 12.08
C GLN A 985 -22.50 8.69 11.32
N ALA A 986 -21.40 8.22 11.93
CA ALA A 986 -20.08 8.17 11.31
C ALA A 986 -20.01 7.25 10.09
N PHE A 987 -20.60 6.05 10.18
CA PHE A 987 -20.72 5.18 9.02
C PHE A 987 -21.51 5.85 7.90
N ALA A 988 -22.60 6.55 8.24
CA ALA A 988 -23.41 7.30 7.28
C ALA A 988 -22.59 8.41 6.60
N ALA A 989 -21.72 9.12 7.32
CA ALA A 989 -20.84 10.14 6.77
C ALA A 989 -19.81 9.56 5.78
N VAL A 990 -19.25 8.38 6.07
CA VAL A 990 -18.35 7.68 5.12
C VAL A 990 -19.06 7.39 3.81
N MET A 991 -20.32 6.96 3.87
CA MET A 991 -21.13 6.68 2.69
C MET A 991 -21.56 7.94 1.93
N ARG A 992 -21.83 9.02 2.67
CA ARG A 992 -22.21 10.34 2.14
C ARG A 992 -21.11 10.97 1.30
N ASP A 993 -19.93 11.08 1.89
CA ASP A 993 -18.78 11.77 1.32
C ASP A 993 -18.16 10.93 0.19
N GLY A 994 -18.48 9.63 0.18
CA GLY A 994 -18.04 8.68 -0.82
C GLY A 994 -16.56 8.31 -0.67
N GLY A 995 -16.20 7.20 -1.31
CA GLY A 995 -14.81 6.76 -1.39
C GLY A 995 -14.37 6.52 -2.84
N SER A 996 -13.07 6.66 -3.09
CA SER A 996 -12.46 6.27 -4.37
C SER A 996 -12.11 4.78 -4.39
N GLY A 997 -12.11 4.15 -5.57
CA GLY A 997 -11.54 2.81 -5.79
C GLY A 997 -10.01 2.73 -5.73
N TRP A 998 -9.34 3.76 -5.22
CA TRP A 998 -7.90 3.78 -5.15
C TRP A 998 -7.40 2.93 -3.97
N GLY A 999 -6.31 2.18 -4.16
CA GLY A 999 -5.95 1.08 -3.25
C GLY A 999 -5.89 1.46 -1.77
N LYS A 1000 -5.25 2.59 -1.43
CA LYS A 1000 -5.14 3.07 -0.04
C LYS A 1000 -6.49 3.34 0.62
N SER A 1001 -7.34 4.17 -0.01
CA SER A 1001 -8.64 4.52 0.55
C SER A 1001 -9.57 3.32 0.56
N PHE A 1002 -9.46 2.45 -0.44
CA PHE A 1002 -10.27 1.24 -0.54
C PHE A 1002 -9.96 0.24 0.57
N GLY A 1003 -8.68 -0.08 0.78
CA GLY A 1003 -8.24 -0.94 1.88
C GLY A 1003 -8.63 -0.36 3.25
N MET A 1004 -8.33 0.93 3.47
CA MET A 1004 -8.64 1.62 4.72
C MET A 1004 -10.13 1.56 5.11
N ASN A 1005 -11.04 1.74 4.15
CA ASN A 1005 -12.47 1.68 4.45
C ASN A 1005 -12.99 0.24 4.60
N LEU A 1006 -12.45 -0.72 3.85
CA LEU A 1006 -12.92 -2.10 3.90
C LEU A 1006 -12.44 -2.84 5.15
N HIS A 1007 -11.23 -2.57 5.65
CA HIS A 1007 -10.58 -3.34 6.72
C HIS A 1007 -11.48 -3.54 7.95
N PHE A 1008 -12.14 -2.48 8.42
CA PHE A 1008 -13.02 -2.52 9.60
C PHE A 1008 -14.50 -2.65 9.27
N ALA A 1009 -14.88 -2.71 7.98
CA ALA A 1009 -16.28 -2.57 7.59
C ALA A 1009 -17.15 -3.73 8.04
N SER A 1010 -16.65 -4.97 7.93
CA SER A 1010 -17.45 -6.15 8.22
C SER A 1010 -17.96 -6.16 9.66
N GLU A 1011 -17.10 -5.83 10.61
CA GLU A 1011 -17.43 -5.82 12.03
C GLU A 1011 -18.37 -4.67 12.42
N VAL A 1012 -18.18 -3.48 11.82
CA VAL A 1012 -19.05 -2.31 12.02
C VAL A 1012 -20.46 -2.64 11.53
N LEU A 1013 -20.57 -3.18 10.32
CA LEU A 1013 -21.85 -3.57 9.73
C LEU A 1013 -22.55 -4.64 10.56
N ALA A 1014 -21.83 -5.63 11.07
CA ALA A 1014 -22.39 -6.70 11.89
C ALA A 1014 -22.98 -6.18 13.22
N ARG A 1015 -22.28 -5.24 13.87
CA ARG A 1015 -22.75 -4.62 15.12
C ARG A 1015 -23.90 -3.65 14.88
N LEU A 1016 -23.88 -2.92 13.76
CA LEU A 1016 -25.00 -2.07 13.33
C LEU A 1016 -26.24 -2.91 12.95
N ASP A 1017 -26.09 -4.10 12.36
CA ASP A 1017 -27.22 -4.99 12.04
C ASP A 1017 -27.94 -5.48 13.32
N ARG A 1018 -27.18 -5.70 14.41
CA ARG A 1018 -27.72 -6.13 15.71
C ARG A 1018 -28.24 -4.99 16.59
N ALA A 1019 -27.89 -3.75 16.28
CA ALA A 1019 -28.27 -2.59 17.08
C ALA A 1019 -29.80 -2.34 17.05
N ASP A 1020 -30.31 -1.60 18.03
CA ASP A 1020 -31.74 -1.31 18.20
C ASP A 1020 -32.26 -0.43 17.05
N GLU A 1021 -32.94 -1.04 16.08
CA GLU A 1021 -33.53 -0.39 14.91
C GLU A 1021 -34.64 0.62 15.25
N THR A 1022 -35.11 0.70 16.50
CA THR A 1022 -36.06 1.75 16.91
C THR A 1022 -35.40 3.12 17.05
N ARG A 1023 -34.06 3.17 17.05
CA ARG A 1023 -33.27 4.40 17.09
C ARG A 1023 -33.09 4.96 15.69
N GLU A 1024 -33.28 6.27 15.55
CA GLU A 1024 -33.28 6.98 14.26
C GLU A 1024 -31.96 6.82 13.49
N ALA A 1025 -30.81 6.94 14.18
CA ALA A 1025 -29.50 6.79 13.55
C ALA A 1025 -29.25 5.37 13.02
N ILE A 1026 -29.71 4.35 13.74
CA ILE A 1026 -29.57 2.94 13.35
C ILE A 1026 -30.47 2.63 12.15
N ALA A 1027 -31.74 3.04 12.20
CA ALA A 1027 -32.68 2.85 11.09
C ALA A 1027 -32.18 3.51 9.80
N LEU A 1028 -31.60 4.72 9.91
CA LEU A 1028 -31.04 5.47 8.80
C LEU A 1028 -29.93 4.69 8.08
N VAL A 1029 -28.93 4.14 8.80
CA VAL A 1029 -27.82 3.43 8.16
C VAL A 1029 -28.16 2.06 7.62
N GLN A 1030 -29.13 1.37 8.23
CA GLN A 1030 -29.51 0.05 7.77
C GLN A 1030 -30.24 0.10 6.42
N GLN A 1031 -31.07 1.12 6.19
CA GLN A 1031 -31.82 1.28 4.93
C GLN A 1031 -31.20 2.29 3.96
N LEU A 1032 -30.11 2.92 4.40
CA LEU A 1032 -29.41 4.08 3.83
C LEU A 1032 -29.84 4.49 2.41
N ASP A 1033 -30.72 5.48 2.36
CA ASP A 1033 -31.01 6.25 1.16
C ASP A 1033 -30.07 7.46 1.11
N LEU A 1034 -29.14 7.47 0.16
CA LEU A 1034 -28.13 8.53 0.04
C LEU A 1034 -28.78 9.91 -0.23
N ASP A 1035 -29.92 9.96 -0.92
CA ASP A 1035 -30.63 11.21 -1.20
C ASP A 1035 -31.26 11.78 0.07
N GLU A 1036 -31.87 10.92 0.91
CA GLU A 1036 -32.39 11.33 2.22
C GLU A 1036 -31.26 11.74 3.18
N LEU A 1037 -30.10 11.08 3.10
CA LEU A 1037 -28.96 11.43 3.93
C LEU A 1037 -28.43 12.83 3.59
N ARG A 1038 -28.25 13.15 2.31
CA ARG A 1038 -27.89 14.49 1.84
C ARG A 1038 -28.93 15.53 2.25
N ARG A 1039 -30.22 15.20 2.13
CA ARG A 1039 -31.31 16.07 2.60
C ARG A 1039 -31.19 16.39 4.09
N LEU A 1040 -30.93 15.39 4.93
CA LEU A 1040 -30.75 15.55 6.38
C LEU A 1040 -29.50 16.36 6.73
N GLU A 1041 -28.41 16.18 5.99
CA GLU A 1041 -27.20 17.00 6.12
C GLU A 1041 -27.48 18.45 5.79
N MET A 1042 -28.07 18.74 4.63
CA MET A 1042 -28.37 20.11 4.23
C MET A 1042 -29.30 20.78 5.27
N LEU A 1043 -30.22 20.04 5.91
CA LEU A 1043 -31.04 20.56 7.01
C LEU A 1043 -30.24 20.92 8.27
N LYS A 1044 -29.12 20.23 8.51
CA LYS A 1044 -28.21 20.43 9.66
C LYS A 1044 -27.01 21.32 9.31
N ALA A 1045 -26.87 21.72 8.05
CA ALA A 1045 -25.74 22.51 7.56
C ALA A 1045 -25.52 23.77 8.43
N PRO A 1046 -24.28 24.02 8.89
CA PRO A 1046 -23.96 25.20 9.66
C PRO A 1046 -24.08 26.46 8.80
N SER A 1047 -24.20 27.62 9.45
CA SER A 1047 -24.07 28.90 8.75
C SER A 1047 -22.73 28.98 8.02
N ALA A 1048 -22.74 29.58 6.83
CA ALA A 1048 -21.53 29.83 6.08
C ALA A 1048 -20.62 30.73 6.92
N GLU A 1049 -19.47 30.20 7.37
CA GLU A 1049 -18.52 30.96 8.19
C GLU A 1049 -17.82 32.05 7.35
N ARG A 1050 -17.76 31.83 6.02
CA ARG A 1050 -16.98 32.61 5.05
C ARG A 1050 -17.76 32.87 3.76
N LEU A 1051 -17.37 33.90 3.02
CA LEU A 1051 -17.96 34.30 1.73
C LEU A 1051 -17.43 33.50 0.53
N GLN A 1052 -16.16 33.08 0.56
CA GLN A 1052 -15.52 32.24 -0.47
C GLN A 1052 -15.78 32.65 -1.94
N ILE A 1053 -15.69 33.94 -2.23
CA ILE A 1053 -16.02 34.49 -3.55
C ILE A 1053 -14.86 34.24 -4.51
N ARG A 1054 -15.08 33.46 -5.57
CA ARG A 1054 -14.08 33.18 -6.61
C ARG A 1054 -14.26 34.05 -7.83
N GLY A 1055 -15.46 34.07 -8.40
CA GLY A 1055 -15.81 34.84 -9.60
C GLY A 1055 -16.88 35.90 -9.32
N PRO A 1056 -17.09 36.88 -10.22
CA PRO A 1056 -16.33 37.12 -11.46
C PRO A 1056 -14.98 37.81 -11.18
N VAL A 1057 -14.21 38.17 -12.22
CA VAL A 1057 -12.91 38.87 -12.08
C VAL A 1057 -13.05 40.14 -11.21
N ASP A 1058 -14.07 40.94 -11.52
CA ASP A 1058 -14.48 42.12 -10.74
C ASP A 1058 -15.62 41.76 -9.78
N LYS A 1059 -15.29 41.57 -8.50
CA LYS A 1059 -16.27 41.15 -7.48
C LYS A 1059 -16.49 42.24 -6.43
N VAL A 1060 -17.70 42.27 -5.88
CA VAL A 1060 -18.16 43.33 -4.97
C VAL A 1060 -18.73 42.74 -3.69
N VAL A 1061 -18.31 43.27 -2.55
CA VAL A 1061 -18.85 42.96 -1.23
C VAL A 1061 -19.29 44.26 -0.57
N HIS A 1062 -20.49 44.26 0.03
CA HIS A 1062 -21.00 45.39 0.79
C HIS A 1062 -20.85 45.10 2.28
N LEU A 1063 -20.32 46.08 3.01
CA LEU A 1063 -20.15 46.06 4.46
C LEU A 1063 -20.97 47.19 5.07
N LEU A 1064 -21.78 46.90 6.08
CA LEU A 1064 -22.57 47.92 6.77
C LEU A 1064 -21.83 48.38 8.02
N ARG A 1065 -21.57 49.69 8.09
CA ARG A 1065 -21.12 50.33 9.33
C ARG A 1065 -22.31 50.91 10.09
N GLU A 1066 -22.53 50.39 11.28
CA GLU A 1066 -23.51 50.90 12.24
C GLU A 1066 -22.81 51.64 13.38
N GLY A 1067 -23.20 52.90 13.60
CA GLY A 1067 -22.67 53.71 14.71
C GLY A 1067 -21.22 54.18 14.54
N ASP A 1068 -20.65 54.64 15.65
CA ASP A 1068 -19.34 55.33 15.70
C ASP A 1068 -18.18 54.41 16.10
N ASP A 1069 -18.43 53.12 16.32
CA ASP A 1069 -17.41 52.15 16.72
C ASP A 1069 -16.33 51.96 15.63
N ALA A 1070 -15.19 51.38 16.02
CA ALA A 1070 -14.10 51.08 15.11
C ALA A 1070 -14.59 50.13 14.01
N PHE A 1071 -14.36 50.52 12.75
CA PHE A 1071 -14.77 49.79 11.56
C PHE A 1071 -13.52 49.39 10.78
N THR A 1072 -12.97 48.23 11.13
CA THR A 1072 -11.81 47.64 10.45
C THR A 1072 -12.33 46.72 9.36
N VAL A 1073 -11.78 46.81 8.15
CA VAL A 1073 -12.08 45.87 7.06
C VAL A 1073 -10.95 44.87 6.94
N THR A 1074 -11.30 43.59 6.86
CA THR A 1074 -10.36 42.49 6.66
C THR A 1074 -10.69 41.76 5.37
N ALA A 1075 -9.67 41.36 4.62
CA ALA A 1075 -9.83 40.51 3.45
C ALA A 1075 -8.75 39.42 3.43
N THR A 1076 -9.14 38.20 3.07
CA THR A 1076 -8.22 37.07 2.89
C THR A 1076 -8.38 36.51 1.49
N ARG A 1077 -7.24 36.27 0.84
CA ARG A 1077 -7.10 35.64 -0.46
C ARG A 1077 -6.40 34.31 -0.29
N ARG A 1078 -7.02 33.22 -0.76
CA ARG A 1078 -6.44 31.86 -0.71
C ARG A 1078 -6.52 31.21 -2.10
N PRO A 1079 -5.39 30.75 -2.69
CA PRO A 1079 -5.40 30.04 -3.96
C PRO A 1079 -6.37 28.86 -3.96
N TRP A 1080 -7.13 28.69 -5.05
CA TRP A 1080 -8.17 27.68 -5.17
C TRP A 1080 -8.39 27.27 -6.63
N GLY A 1081 -8.42 25.95 -6.87
CA GLY A 1081 -8.62 25.35 -8.19
C GLY A 1081 -7.43 25.51 -9.15
N ALA A 1082 -7.58 24.99 -10.37
CA ALA A 1082 -6.51 24.85 -11.37
C ALA A 1082 -6.59 25.85 -12.55
N ARG A 1083 -7.16 27.05 -12.34
CA ARG A 1083 -7.33 28.03 -13.43
C ARG A 1083 -5.96 28.58 -13.89
N PRO A 1084 -5.70 28.69 -15.21
CA PRO A 1084 -4.49 29.33 -15.73
C PRO A 1084 -4.33 30.77 -15.26
N LYS A 1085 -3.09 31.22 -15.09
CA LYS A 1085 -2.77 32.60 -14.74
C LYS A 1085 -3.12 33.55 -15.87
N GLU A 1086 -3.87 34.61 -15.54
CA GLU A 1086 -4.25 35.64 -16.50
C GLU A 1086 -3.61 36.99 -16.16
N GLU A 1087 -3.46 37.33 -14.87
CA GLU A 1087 -2.89 38.60 -14.43
C GLU A 1087 -1.80 38.41 -13.37
N PRO A 1088 -0.73 39.23 -13.34
CA PRO A 1088 0.34 39.13 -12.35
C PRO A 1088 0.00 39.77 -11.00
N THR A 1089 -0.86 40.79 -10.98
CA THR A 1089 -1.29 41.51 -9.80
C THR A 1089 -2.79 41.76 -9.85
N GLY A 1090 -3.41 41.90 -8.69
CA GLY A 1090 -4.82 42.27 -8.52
C GLY A 1090 -4.96 43.49 -7.62
N THR A 1091 -6.17 44.03 -7.52
CA THR A 1091 -6.44 45.23 -6.70
C THR A 1091 -7.64 45.06 -5.79
N ILE A 1092 -7.59 45.68 -4.62
CA ILE A 1092 -8.73 45.81 -3.71
C ILE A 1092 -8.94 47.28 -3.36
N GLU A 1093 -10.18 47.75 -3.40
CA GLU A 1093 -10.59 49.11 -3.06
C GLU A 1093 -11.72 49.08 -2.04
N VAL A 1094 -11.62 49.90 -0.99
CA VAL A 1094 -12.72 50.16 -0.06
C VAL A 1094 -13.33 51.50 -0.41
N VAL A 1095 -14.59 51.51 -0.80
CA VAL A 1095 -15.35 52.68 -1.20
C VAL A 1095 -16.33 53.06 -0.09
N ALA A 1096 -16.25 54.28 0.42
CA ALA A 1096 -17.16 54.79 1.44
C ALA A 1096 -18.58 55.07 0.88
N PRO A 1097 -19.60 55.27 1.73
CA PRO A 1097 -20.98 55.55 1.29
C PRO A 1097 -21.11 56.75 0.33
N GLY A 1098 -20.19 57.72 0.41
CA GLY A 1098 -20.13 58.86 -0.51
C GLY A 1098 -19.55 58.59 -1.90
N GLY A 1099 -19.12 57.35 -2.17
CA GLY A 1099 -18.50 56.91 -3.44
C GLY A 1099 -17.00 57.18 -3.55
N GLU A 1100 -16.36 57.68 -2.50
CA GLU A 1100 -14.93 57.92 -2.44
C GLU A 1100 -14.16 56.64 -2.07
N VAL A 1101 -13.07 56.35 -2.79
CA VAL A 1101 -12.15 55.27 -2.44
C VAL A 1101 -11.33 55.75 -1.23
N VAL A 1102 -11.57 55.15 -0.07
CA VAL A 1102 -10.92 55.52 1.20
C VAL A 1102 -9.67 54.68 1.47
N GLU A 1103 -9.56 53.51 0.85
CA GLU A 1103 -8.41 52.63 0.95
C GLU A 1103 -8.24 51.86 -0.36
N ARG A 1104 -6.99 51.63 -0.79
CA ARG A 1104 -6.65 50.83 -1.96
C ARG A 1104 -5.33 50.09 -1.76
N ALA A 1105 -5.31 48.81 -2.12
CA ALA A 1105 -4.10 48.00 -2.13
C ALA A 1105 -3.97 47.20 -3.43
N GLU A 1106 -2.74 46.89 -3.79
CA GLU A 1106 -2.38 45.99 -4.89
C GLU A 1106 -1.69 44.76 -4.29
N PHE A 1107 -1.97 43.58 -4.84
CA PHE A 1107 -1.44 42.31 -4.36
C PHE A 1107 -1.00 41.41 -5.51
N SER A 1108 -0.11 40.46 -5.22
CA SER A 1108 0.27 39.41 -6.18
C SER A 1108 -0.83 38.37 -6.29
N THR A 1109 -1.15 37.94 -7.52
CA THR A 1109 -2.12 36.86 -7.74
C THR A 1109 -1.51 35.46 -7.52
N ASP A 1110 -0.20 35.34 -7.27
CA ASP A 1110 0.48 34.04 -7.13
C ASP A 1110 0.48 33.49 -5.70
N HIS A 1111 0.22 34.31 -4.69
CA HIS A 1111 0.39 33.93 -3.28
C HIS A 1111 -0.88 34.15 -2.46
N GLU A 1112 -0.95 33.45 -1.33
CA GLU A 1112 -1.88 33.78 -0.26
C GLU A 1112 -1.65 35.21 0.21
N TRP A 1113 -2.73 35.90 0.58
CA TRP A 1113 -2.64 37.29 1.01
C TRP A 1113 -3.69 37.59 2.07
N ASP A 1114 -3.24 38.09 3.22
CA ASP A 1114 -4.09 38.61 4.29
C ASP A 1114 -3.93 40.11 4.36
N TRP A 1115 -5.05 40.81 4.45
CA TRP A 1115 -5.08 42.25 4.38
C TRP A 1115 -6.07 42.83 5.39
N GLU A 1116 -5.64 43.91 6.05
CA GLU A 1116 -6.44 44.63 7.02
C GLU A 1116 -6.30 46.13 6.76
N ALA A 1117 -7.42 46.85 6.82
CA ALA A 1117 -7.47 48.30 6.73
C ALA A 1117 -8.08 48.88 8.00
N GLU A 1118 -7.24 49.49 8.83
CA GLU A 1118 -7.63 50.22 10.04
C GLU A 1118 -8.25 51.61 9.74
N SER A 1119 -7.96 52.16 8.55
CA SER A 1119 -8.29 53.54 8.15
C SER A 1119 -9.79 53.90 7.94
N PRO A 1120 -10.78 52.97 7.88
CA PRO A 1120 -12.18 53.37 7.89
C PRO A 1120 -12.67 53.82 9.28
N ALA A 1121 -11.89 53.66 10.36
CA ALA A 1121 -12.23 54.08 11.71
C ALA A 1121 -12.31 55.63 11.85
N GLY A 1122 -13.45 56.19 11.41
CA GLY A 1122 -13.75 57.63 11.44
C GLY A 1122 -14.63 58.15 10.30
N GLY A 1123 -14.94 57.32 9.29
CA GLY A 1123 -15.87 57.68 8.21
C GLY A 1123 -17.37 57.59 8.58
N PRO A 1124 -18.29 57.99 7.68
CA PRO A 1124 -19.72 58.03 7.97
C PRO A 1124 -20.31 56.62 8.15
N ALA A 1125 -21.31 56.49 9.02
CA ALA A 1125 -22.17 55.30 9.05
C ALA A 1125 -22.86 55.11 7.69
N GLY A 1126 -23.05 53.86 7.28
CA GLY A 1126 -23.62 53.50 5.97
C GLY A 1126 -22.89 52.34 5.30
N VAL A 1127 -23.21 52.12 4.02
CA VAL A 1127 -22.67 51.00 3.22
C VAL A 1127 -21.31 51.34 2.63
N TYR A 1128 -20.29 50.61 3.09
CA TYR A 1128 -18.99 50.56 2.44
C TYR A 1128 -18.99 49.46 1.39
N THR A 1129 -18.39 49.73 0.24
CA THR A 1129 -18.32 48.77 -0.88
C THR A 1129 -16.88 48.39 -1.12
N VAL A 1130 -16.56 47.11 -0.94
CA VAL A 1130 -15.25 46.55 -1.26
C VAL A 1130 -15.30 46.02 -2.69
N ARG A 1131 -14.41 46.53 -3.54
CA ARG A 1131 -14.26 46.11 -4.93
C ARG A 1131 -12.94 45.38 -5.08
N ILE A 1132 -12.98 44.19 -5.65
CA ILE A 1132 -11.81 43.34 -5.83
C ILE A 1132 -11.69 43.00 -7.32
N HIS A 1133 -10.49 43.16 -7.85
CA HIS A 1133 -10.08 42.71 -9.18
C HIS A 1133 -9.03 41.61 -9.02
N ASP A 1134 -9.36 40.39 -9.43
CA ASP A 1134 -8.50 39.21 -9.28
C ASP A 1134 -8.74 38.21 -10.43
N ASP A 1135 -7.71 37.45 -10.79
CA ASP A 1135 -7.74 36.50 -11.92
C ASP A 1135 -8.52 35.20 -11.64
N MET A 1136 -9.26 35.13 -10.53
CA MET A 1136 -10.11 34.02 -10.09
C MET A 1136 -9.35 32.70 -9.85
N ARG A 1137 -8.03 32.78 -9.61
CA ARG A 1137 -7.23 31.66 -9.10
C ARG A 1137 -7.27 31.54 -7.58
N ALA A 1138 -8.04 32.39 -6.91
CA ALA A 1138 -8.20 32.38 -5.47
C ALA A 1138 -9.66 32.64 -5.06
N VAL A 1139 -10.02 32.14 -3.87
CA VAL A 1139 -11.26 32.51 -3.18
C VAL A 1139 -10.99 33.67 -2.23
N TRP A 1140 -12.00 34.53 -2.09
CA TRP A 1140 -11.97 35.73 -1.26
C TRP A 1140 -12.96 35.64 -0.10
N ASP A 1141 -12.46 35.92 1.09
CA ASP A 1141 -13.29 36.24 2.25
C ASP A 1141 -13.08 37.70 2.63
N VAL A 1142 -14.16 38.44 2.85
CA VAL A 1142 -14.12 39.87 3.21
C VAL A 1142 -15.04 40.06 4.40
N ASP A 1143 -14.55 40.72 5.44
CA ASP A 1143 -15.32 41.00 6.65
C ASP A 1143 -15.03 42.39 7.21
N SER A 1144 -15.75 42.73 8.27
CA SER A 1144 -15.45 43.89 9.10
C SER A 1144 -15.52 43.55 10.58
N SER A 1145 -14.95 44.41 11.43
CA SER A 1145 -15.06 44.33 12.89
C SER A 1145 -16.51 44.32 13.42
N GLN A 1146 -17.50 44.66 12.59
CA GLN A 1146 -18.93 44.62 12.94
C GLN A 1146 -19.69 43.42 12.35
N GLY A 1147 -19.07 42.63 11.47
CA GLY A 1147 -19.65 41.39 10.93
C GLY A 1147 -20.86 41.54 10.00
N ARG A 1148 -21.29 42.77 9.65
CA ARG A 1148 -22.42 43.01 8.73
C ARG A 1148 -21.93 43.05 7.28
N ARG A 1149 -22.16 41.97 6.53
CA ARG A 1149 -21.67 41.82 5.16
C ARG A 1149 -22.63 41.08 4.24
N VAL A 1150 -22.75 41.55 3.00
CA VAL A 1150 -23.50 40.87 1.93
C VAL A 1150 -22.71 40.89 0.63
N ILE A 1151 -22.88 39.84 -0.16
CA ILE A 1151 -22.37 39.76 -1.54
C ILE A 1151 -23.51 40.01 -2.52
N GLU A 1152 -23.20 40.68 -3.62
CA GLU A 1152 -24.15 40.89 -4.71
C GLU A 1152 -24.14 39.69 -5.66
N LEU A 1153 -25.31 39.08 -5.88
CA LEU A 1153 -25.53 37.96 -6.79
C LEU A 1153 -25.60 38.47 -8.23
N VAL A 1154 -24.42 38.64 -8.84
CA VAL A 1154 -24.25 39.07 -10.25
C VAL A 1154 -24.08 37.88 -11.20
N GLU A 1155 -24.30 38.11 -12.50
CA GLU A 1155 -24.01 37.10 -13.52
C GLU A 1155 -22.51 36.71 -13.48
N GLY A 1156 -22.23 35.40 -13.38
CA GLY A 1156 -20.87 34.87 -13.26
C GLY A 1156 -20.29 34.91 -11.85
N LEU A 1157 -21.06 35.27 -10.82
CA LEU A 1157 -20.67 35.06 -9.42
C LEU A 1157 -20.46 33.57 -9.17
N ALA A 1158 -19.25 33.17 -8.79
CA ALA A 1158 -18.92 31.79 -8.43
C ALA A 1158 -18.37 31.74 -7.01
N LEU A 1159 -18.93 30.88 -6.17
CA LEU A 1159 -18.45 30.58 -4.83
C LEU A 1159 -17.60 29.32 -4.91
N GLY A 1160 -16.37 29.34 -4.39
CA GLY A 1160 -15.43 28.24 -4.52
C GLY A 1160 -15.20 27.48 -3.21
N GLY A 1161 -15.37 26.16 -3.23
CA GLY A 1161 -15.04 25.29 -2.09
C GLY A 1161 -15.95 25.51 -0.87
N ILE A 1162 -17.23 25.80 -1.12
CA ILE A 1162 -18.22 26.06 -0.06
C ILE A 1162 -18.67 24.79 0.66
N GLY A 1163 -18.49 23.60 0.06
CA GLY A 1163 -19.07 22.36 0.59
C GLY A 1163 -20.58 22.51 0.79
N THR A 1164 -21.06 22.02 1.92
CA THR A 1164 -22.43 22.30 2.39
C THR A 1164 -22.43 23.51 3.34
N GLY A 1165 -23.09 24.60 2.94
CA GLY A 1165 -23.13 25.85 3.72
C GLY A 1165 -24.51 26.51 3.72
N ARG A 1166 -24.93 27.04 4.87
CA ARG A 1166 -26.19 27.77 5.03
C ARG A 1166 -25.97 29.28 4.96
N TRP A 1167 -26.61 29.91 4.00
CA TRP A 1167 -26.55 31.35 3.75
C TRP A 1167 -27.89 32.02 4.03
N ALA A 1168 -27.90 33.33 4.27
CA ALA A 1168 -29.11 34.10 4.49
C ALA A 1168 -29.47 34.96 3.28
N LEU A 1169 -30.78 35.06 3.04
CA LEU A 1169 -31.42 35.77 1.94
C LEU A 1169 -32.69 36.43 2.46
N TYR A 1170 -33.09 37.59 1.93
CA TYR A 1170 -34.31 38.29 2.33
C TYR A 1170 -35.36 38.34 1.22
N ALA A 1171 -36.60 37.98 1.58
CA ALA A 1171 -37.78 38.18 0.77
C ALA A 1171 -38.59 39.40 1.27
N PRO A 1172 -38.67 40.51 0.52
CA PRO A 1172 -39.37 41.72 0.95
C PRO A 1172 -40.86 41.51 1.23
N ALA A 1173 -41.42 42.39 2.06
CA ALA A 1173 -42.86 42.41 2.36
C ALA A 1173 -43.72 42.39 1.09
N GLY A 1174 -44.70 41.48 1.05
CA GLY A 1174 -45.62 41.30 -0.07
C GLY A 1174 -45.14 40.36 -1.18
N VAL A 1175 -43.87 39.93 -1.18
CA VAL A 1175 -43.37 38.90 -2.11
C VAL A 1175 -43.84 37.54 -1.66
N THR A 1176 -44.59 36.83 -2.52
CA THR A 1176 -45.09 35.47 -2.25
C THR A 1176 -44.43 34.39 -3.12
N ARG A 1177 -43.66 34.76 -4.14
CA ARG A 1177 -42.91 33.86 -5.02
C ARG A 1177 -41.64 34.52 -5.54
N PHE A 1178 -40.58 33.73 -5.69
CA PHE A 1178 -39.33 34.11 -6.32
C PHE A 1178 -38.60 32.85 -6.82
N THR A 1179 -37.58 33.02 -7.66
CA THR A 1179 -36.82 31.90 -8.23
C THR A 1179 -35.36 32.02 -7.81
N LEU A 1180 -34.78 30.91 -7.34
CA LEU A 1180 -33.35 30.77 -7.12
C LEU A 1180 -32.80 29.80 -8.17
N THR A 1181 -31.76 30.20 -8.88
CA THR A 1181 -31.07 29.35 -9.87
C THR A 1181 -29.66 29.07 -9.40
N ILE A 1182 -29.30 27.80 -9.43
CA ILE A 1182 -28.00 27.29 -9.06
C ILE A 1182 -27.38 26.62 -10.29
N VAL A 1183 -26.11 26.90 -10.54
CA VAL A 1183 -25.36 26.35 -11.67
C VAL A 1183 -24.00 25.88 -11.20
N ASP A 1184 -23.66 24.64 -11.52
CA ASP A 1184 -22.31 24.10 -11.41
C ASP A 1184 -21.79 23.83 -12.84
N TRP A 1185 -20.47 23.92 -13.03
CA TRP A 1185 -19.81 23.59 -14.29
C TRP A 1185 -18.93 22.36 -14.17
N HIS A 1186 -18.76 21.84 -12.96
CA HIS A 1186 -17.94 20.68 -12.67
C HIS A 1186 -18.76 19.39 -12.82
N ARG A 1187 -18.04 18.28 -13.01
CA ARG A 1187 -18.65 16.95 -12.94
C ARG A 1187 -18.87 16.62 -11.48
N GLY A 1188 -20.09 16.25 -11.09
CA GLY A 1188 -20.39 15.94 -9.70
C GLY A 1188 -21.83 16.23 -9.33
N HIS A 1189 -22.11 16.14 -8.05
CA HIS A 1189 -23.39 16.49 -7.45
C HIS A 1189 -23.37 17.96 -7.01
N PHE A 1190 -24.52 18.62 -7.17
CA PHE A 1190 -24.78 19.88 -6.50
C PHE A 1190 -26.27 20.00 -6.14
N ALA A 1191 -26.55 20.65 -5.01
CA ALA A 1191 -27.91 20.81 -4.52
C ALA A 1191 -28.16 22.19 -3.91
N GLY A 1192 -29.44 22.54 -3.83
CA GLY A 1192 -29.92 23.75 -3.18
C GLY A 1192 -31.18 23.50 -2.39
N MET A 1193 -31.32 24.19 -1.27
CA MET A 1193 -32.54 24.16 -0.46
C MET A 1193 -32.82 25.54 0.15
N VAL A 1194 -34.08 25.99 0.05
CA VAL A 1194 -34.55 27.22 0.69
C VAL A 1194 -35.39 26.87 1.90
N LEU A 1195 -34.97 27.36 3.06
CA LEU A 1195 -35.60 27.12 4.35
C LEU A 1195 -36.33 28.37 4.84
N GLY A 1196 -37.50 28.17 5.43
CA GLY A 1196 -38.24 29.21 6.12
C GLY A 1196 -37.67 29.54 7.50
N PRO A 1197 -38.25 30.53 8.20
CA PRO A 1197 -37.76 30.99 9.49
C PRO A 1197 -37.69 29.91 10.57
N ASN A 1198 -38.48 28.82 10.46
CA ASN A 1198 -38.51 27.70 11.40
C ASN A 1198 -37.87 26.42 10.83
N ASN A 1199 -36.97 26.55 9.85
CA ASN A 1199 -36.32 25.44 9.13
C ASN A 1199 -37.27 24.54 8.32
N GLU A 1200 -38.48 25.00 8.01
CA GLU A 1200 -39.35 24.30 7.07
C GLU A 1200 -38.80 24.41 5.64
N VAL A 1201 -38.78 23.31 4.88
CA VAL A 1201 -38.32 23.30 3.49
C VAL A 1201 -39.37 23.95 2.60
N LEU A 1202 -39.01 25.08 1.97
CA LEU A 1202 -39.87 25.84 1.07
C LEU A 1202 -39.67 25.46 -0.41
N ALA A 1203 -38.44 25.10 -0.77
CA ALA A 1203 -38.06 24.53 -2.06
C ALA A 1203 -36.74 23.78 -1.90
N ALA A 1204 -36.52 22.73 -2.69
CA ALA A 1204 -35.24 22.05 -2.81
C ALA A 1204 -35.06 21.53 -4.23
N ALA A 1205 -33.82 21.41 -4.67
CA ALA A 1205 -33.44 20.77 -5.92
C ALA A 1205 -32.10 20.07 -5.74
N ASP A 1206 -31.98 18.90 -6.33
CA ASP A 1206 -30.78 18.06 -6.33
C ASP A 1206 -30.48 17.68 -7.79
N VAL A 1207 -29.23 17.92 -8.22
CA VAL A 1207 -28.80 17.69 -9.59
C VAL A 1207 -27.44 17.00 -9.59
N THR A 1208 -27.34 15.91 -10.36
CA THR A 1208 -26.06 15.26 -10.66
C THR A 1208 -25.64 15.58 -12.08
N GLN A 1209 -24.52 16.28 -12.24
CA GLN A 1209 -23.98 16.65 -13.54
C GLN A 1209 -23.10 15.52 -14.12
N PRO A 1210 -23.44 14.98 -15.31
CA PRO A 1210 -22.78 13.78 -15.85
C PRO A 1210 -21.38 14.05 -16.39
N ALA A 1211 -21.06 15.30 -16.76
CA ALA A 1211 -19.79 15.68 -17.35
C ALA A 1211 -19.46 17.16 -17.08
N GLU A 1212 -18.17 17.47 -17.05
CA GLU A 1212 -17.66 18.83 -16.90
C GLU A 1212 -18.09 19.71 -18.09
N GLY A 1213 -18.50 20.95 -17.82
CA GLY A 1213 -18.92 21.94 -18.82
C GLY A 1213 -20.34 21.79 -19.37
N ALA A 1214 -21.15 20.84 -18.87
CA ALA A 1214 -22.54 20.68 -19.30
C ALA A 1214 -23.45 21.86 -18.87
N GLY A 1215 -23.14 22.51 -17.75
CA GLY A 1215 -23.86 23.70 -17.26
C GLY A 1215 -25.32 23.42 -16.89
N GLU A 1216 -25.57 22.25 -16.30
CA GLU A 1216 -26.87 21.87 -15.73
C GLU A 1216 -27.32 22.91 -14.70
N ARG A 1217 -28.64 23.14 -14.58
CA ARG A 1217 -29.19 24.18 -13.69
C ARG A 1217 -30.21 23.58 -12.75
N ALA A 1218 -30.02 23.80 -11.45
CA ALA A 1218 -31.05 23.56 -10.45
C ALA A 1218 -31.89 24.83 -10.28
N VAL A 1219 -33.17 24.77 -10.63
CA VAL A 1219 -34.11 25.91 -10.52
C VAL A 1219 -35.09 25.64 -9.38
N LEU A 1220 -35.03 26.48 -8.35
CA LEU A 1220 -35.89 26.40 -7.17
C LEU A 1220 -36.98 27.47 -7.25
N GLU A 1221 -38.21 27.03 -7.47
CA GLU A 1221 -39.40 27.88 -7.45
C GLU A 1221 -39.93 28.00 -6.01
N VAL A 1222 -39.59 29.08 -5.32
CA VAL A 1222 -39.92 29.27 -3.92
C VAL A 1222 -41.31 29.89 -3.78
N THR A 1223 -42.18 29.28 -2.97
CA THR A 1223 -43.51 29.81 -2.65
C THR A 1223 -43.64 30.09 -1.16
N LEU A 1224 -43.99 31.33 -0.82
CA LEU A 1224 -44.22 31.79 0.56
C LEU A 1224 -45.74 31.87 0.83
N PRO A 1225 -46.30 31.10 1.78
CA PRO A 1225 -47.74 31.09 2.05
C PRO A 1225 -48.29 32.46 2.50
N THR A 1226 -47.52 33.20 3.31
CA THR A 1226 -47.81 34.56 3.78
C THR A 1226 -46.51 35.30 4.05
N ASN A 1227 -46.34 36.54 3.58
CA ASN A 1227 -45.16 37.37 3.87
C ASN A 1227 -45.53 38.87 4.01
N PRO A 1228 -46.31 39.26 5.04
CA PRO A 1228 -46.78 40.64 5.18
C PRO A 1228 -45.68 41.63 5.62
N ASP A 1229 -44.67 41.16 6.34
CA ASP A 1229 -43.68 42.01 7.02
C ASP A 1229 -42.25 41.85 6.48
N GLY A 1230 -42.05 41.01 5.44
CA GLY A 1230 -40.73 40.60 4.98
C GLY A 1230 -40.19 39.42 5.78
N MET A 1231 -39.35 38.59 5.16
CA MET A 1231 -38.83 37.36 5.77
C MET A 1231 -37.36 37.16 5.42
N LEU A 1232 -36.52 36.95 6.45
CA LEU A 1232 -35.21 36.33 6.27
C LEU A 1232 -35.39 34.82 6.15
N LEU A 1233 -34.84 34.28 5.08
CA LEU A 1233 -34.83 32.86 4.72
C LEU A 1233 -33.39 32.38 4.74
N ASP A 1234 -33.21 31.06 4.87
CA ASP A 1234 -31.90 30.46 4.63
C ASP A 1234 -31.86 29.77 3.27
N VAL A 1235 -30.72 29.84 2.61
CA VAL A 1235 -30.39 29.10 1.41
C VAL A 1235 -29.23 28.19 1.75
N VAL A 1236 -29.48 26.88 1.75
CA VAL A 1236 -28.44 25.87 1.87
C VAL A 1236 -27.96 25.51 0.48
N LEU A 1237 -26.65 25.61 0.27
CA LEU A 1237 -25.98 25.26 -0.97
C LEU A 1237 -25.04 24.10 -0.67
N ASP A 1238 -24.94 23.18 -1.61
CA ASP A 1238 -24.12 21.98 -1.50
C ASP A 1238 -23.41 21.72 -2.84
N THR A 1239 -22.07 21.63 -2.80
CA THR A 1239 -21.22 21.28 -3.95
C THR A 1239 -19.81 20.89 -3.46
N ASP A 1240 -19.17 19.96 -4.17
CA ASP A 1240 -17.76 19.61 -3.97
C ASP A 1240 -16.79 20.61 -4.60
N GLN A 1241 -17.27 21.56 -5.42
CA GLN A 1241 -16.45 22.43 -6.27
C GLN A 1241 -16.93 23.89 -6.23
N ASP A 1242 -17.08 24.52 -7.41
CA ASP A 1242 -17.55 25.89 -7.54
C ASP A 1242 -19.02 25.91 -7.96
N LEU A 1243 -19.78 26.84 -7.40
CA LEU A 1243 -21.19 26.99 -7.71
C LEU A 1243 -21.57 28.45 -7.87
N SER A 1244 -22.40 28.72 -8.86
CA SER A 1244 -23.01 30.03 -9.08
C SER A 1244 -24.44 30.06 -8.60
N VAL A 1245 -24.80 31.18 -7.99
CA VAL A 1245 -26.15 31.43 -7.48
C VAL A 1245 -26.70 32.71 -8.10
N ALA A 1246 -27.91 32.63 -8.63
CA ALA A 1246 -28.67 33.77 -9.10
C ALA A 1246 -30.07 33.75 -8.48
N VAL A 1247 -30.65 34.93 -8.29
CA VAL A 1247 -32.00 35.07 -7.75
C VAL A 1247 -32.81 36.06 -8.56
N GLU A 1248 -34.08 35.73 -8.81
CA GLU A 1248 -35.04 36.57 -9.52
C GLU A 1248 -36.28 36.82 -8.67
N GLY A 1249 -36.72 38.08 -8.60
CA GLY A 1249 -37.95 38.48 -7.90
C GLY A 1249 -37.75 39.05 -6.48
N ILE A 1250 -36.53 39.03 -5.95
CA ILE A 1250 -36.12 39.64 -4.66
C ILE A 1250 -34.74 40.30 -4.79
N PRO A 1251 -34.30 41.14 -3.82
CA PRO A 1251 -32.97 41.75 -3.85
C PRO A 1251 -31.84 40.70 -3.97
N PRO A 1252 -30.84 40.90 -4.84
CA PRO A 1252 -29.83 39.90 -5.17
C PRO A 1252 -28.69 39.91 -4.16
N TYR A 1253 -28.98 39.75 -2.87
CA TYR A 1253 -27.97 39.81 -1.81
C TYR A 1253 -27.97 38.55 -0.95
N LEU A 1254 -26.79 37.96 -0.80
CA LEU A 1254 -26.54 36.77 0.02
C LEU A 1254 -25.61 37.13 1.19
N ALA A 1255 -25.90 36.62 2.38
CA ALA A 1255 -25.07 36.84 3.57
C ALA A 1255 -24.68 35.51 4.22
N PRO A 1256 -23.54 35.44 4.94
CA PRO A 1256 -23.14 34.21 5.63
C PRO A 1256 -24.07 33.82 6.79
N THR A 1257 -24.68 34.81 7.45
CA THR A 1257 -25.66 34.61 8.54
C THR A 1257 -26.84 35.57 8.40
N ARG A 1258 -27.94 35.28 9.10
CA ARG A 1258 -29.12 36.18 9.16
C ARG A 1258 -28.77 37.52 9.80
N GLU A 1259 -27.89 37.52 10.80
CA GLU A 1259 -27.41 38.71 11.50
C GLU A 1259 -26.53 39.57 10.60
N ALA A 1260 -25.74 38.96 9.70
CA ALA A 1260 -24.88 39.68 8.77
C ALA A 1260 -25.67 40.41 7.68
N TRP A 1261 -26.88 39.93 7.35
CA TRP A 1261 -27.65 40.41 6.21
C TRP A 1261 -28.14 41.87 6.39
N PHE A 1262 -28.12 42.64 5.30
CA PHE A 1262 -28.75 43.96 5.17
C PHE A 1262 -29.03 44.24 3.68
N ASN A 1263 -29.85 45.24 3.37
CA ASN A 1263 -30.10 45.67 1.98
C ASN A 1263 -29.24 46.90 1.63
N PRO A 1264 -28.19 46.77 0.80
CA PRO A 1264 -27.34 47.90 0.39
C PRO A 1264 -28.07 49.05 -0.29
N GLN A 1265 -29.29 48.84 -0.80
CA GLN A 1265 -30.07 49.88 -1.50
C GLN A 1265 -30.98 50.70 -0.57
N GLU A 1266 -31.19 50.25 0.67
CA GLU A 1266 -32.04 50.93 1.66
C GLU A 1266 -31.25 51.77 2.68
N HIS A 1267 -29.92 51.58 2.73
CA HIS A 1267 -28.96 52.28 3.59
C HIS A 1267 -28.10 53.24 2.77
#